data_AF-A0A0S4J3M3-F1
#
_entry.id   AF-A0A0S4J3M3-F1
#
_cell.length_a   1.000
_cell.length_b   1.000
_cell.length_c   1.000
_cell.angle_alpha   90.00
_cell.angle_beta   90.00
_cell.angle_gamma   90.00
#
_symmetry.space_group_name_H-M   'P 1'
#
loop_
_entity.id
_entity.type
_entity.pdbx_description
1 polymer ?
#
loop_
_entity_poly.entity_id
_entity_poly.type
_entity_poly.pdbx_seq_one_letter_code
_entity_poly.pdbx_strand_id
1 'polypeptide(L)'
;MMPTIVEQFRQQNSHWNLPTTRRPNNISSAAHPDYSNTFNLFHALFLVICSVVIMLASPTVHAIDESGIVTVPCGTETTYGPVVALNTTFLLRDCYNSPNNTGLIVYLNSASEALAGLSIVVENSNRVYVIVAGVARFPPGNMLSLNISKVNIVCRNVTNDIAANFSMFRISSFSAVRNAYLYVSDVRHFRSTTILNLNYVDSFSGLTVTIANTSSFATNALVSFALIADAVRDSSVTMTNVTSISSFVSLQAGVFDPLLPVYEVFAERTNISLISCAMVGSSNTSPFAVYISDTHMDQQSHIAIVGLQVQMATAQSLGALLAKNSNIGDVYVSIFNFSSISPNIVVQVVVTQNTTLDGAVIAVNSALISGVTASSALCFSILSSVIANAHLSATNVSLGTFQSTTTLYLLSVQYFTTVPAPSRLSNTIITLDNCKSTAQVIAIQNTTLNGVVIAVNSVLISGVTAPQAFCFNILSSTVANSYLSANNVSLSASQSTTVLYLLVVQYSATVPAPSSLSNTSITLSNCSTAALSAIAHVLNVAVTTTQLSVINVVMSATSPYLPILLSSLPGTTNQLNLTVLDSYLIGAYLIRLDMLTAVNSNVALSASTLVVTQSAYFPSNALFALTIVSAVLTNSTSTVSTTDVVGVPSGLNAGWIVGIASCTFSGVSVSLSFASLTKSGGILYVGDSVLDSTTTVTAAVASSITIPSGFPNQVFYVLSTTFRKNSTLKLLLPPLVRMDAASSTTAGISALYIAGSTLSELSSIQVSGVGPGTHLHWPNGTLWLDSCNVHKDSSIHLSNLVVNGTDANIVVLGSTPSAVLMVENCSFAQLRAAMQSRQFIAIVAPTVSASLNAAVFLMRCTFTTAAWDPQIRNALVALSGVTSKGNASCTLMFESDQLTLFGVNLLIGVTTPNNSQTTVLVTSVVLRCGWWGRYSFTSSLSPIHLAMKGKLLRGENTAITPATTVAAVSGTLLAPAPSATQCALPWNNDGGSWTPTETRGLSSITFANTVSTYHPTHTITHDPSNSREKTSLTSHLSSSRTVSNAKSVTLALFRTLSFSLSKSGLSNSVVHTVSYVQSYSEETTSHTYSRPLLTESSPALRESTTPSRFHHSLTPTSPYSTAFSGTNTSTSITPTYLKKPRRSFSFTTSQSESLQSSTATLASPSRSPSTFSKSLTIQPFLSTTMTGASPLTSTSTHNTSTTPTTLTSVTQCNIVSPSHSVNSTHSVSIIVPAVELVLGAPAAIQAAAFISFFFFTSSLSPIHLAMKGKLL
;
A
#
# COMPACT_ATOMS: atom_id res chain seq x y z
N MET A 1 -36.22 -0.33 23.67
CA MET A 1 -37.27 -0.45 24.71
C MET A 1 -38.45 0.45 24.34
N MET A 2 -39.54 0.43 25.11
CA MET A 2 -40.88 0.87 24.66
C MET A 2 -41.14 2.41 24.66
N PRO A 3 -42.21 2.91 23.98
CA PRO A 3 -42.33 4.31 23.47
C PRO A 3 -43.16 5.30 24.36
N THR A 4 -44.27 6.01 24.07
CA THR A 4 -45.36 5.96 23.02
C THR A 4 -46.27 7.21 23.08
N ILE A 5 -46.78 7.69 21.92
CA ILE A 5 -48.08 8.42 21.71
C ILE A 5 -48.13 9.88 22.29
N VAL A 6 -48.81 10.93 21.77
CA VAL A 6 -49.97 11.22 20.86
C VAL A 6 -49.53 12.17 19.70
N GLU A 7 -50.04 12.27 18.45
CA GLU A 7 -51.17 11.71 17.65
C GLU A 7 -52.46 12.56 17.43
N GLN A 8 -52.55 13.34 16.32
CA GLN A 8 -53.75 13.62 15.46
C GLN A 8 -53.37 14.57 14.28
N PHE A 9 -53.58 14.21 12.99
CA PHE A 9 -54.79 14.44 12.14
C PHE A 9 -55.06 15.95 11.87
N ARG A 10 -55.37 16.44 10.66
CA ARG A 10 -55.78 15.86 9.34
C ARG A 10 -55.62 16.99 8.25
N GLN A 11 -55.66 16.84 6.92
CA GLN A 11 -55.82 15.72 5.97
C GLN A 11 -55.32 16.16 4.56
N GLN A 12 -54.74 15.25 3.75
CA GLN A 12 -54.89 15.01 2.26
C GLN A 12 -55.19 16.17 1.27
N ASN A 13 -54.88 16.15 -0.04
CA ASN A 13 -54.36 15.17 -1.05
C ASN A 13 -54.02 15.98 -2.35
N SER A 14 -53.52 15.47 -3.49
CA SER A 14 -52.57 14.39 -3.85
C SER A 14 -52.52 14.24 -5.39
N HIS A 15 -51.34 14.08 -6.01
CA HIS A 15 -51.13 13.72 -7.43
C HIS A 15 -51.67 14.76 -8.47
N TRP A 16 -51.10 14.93 -9.67
CA TRP A 16 -50.85 13.94 -10.73
C TRP A 16 -49.64 14.25 -11.62
N ASN A 17 -49.17 13.25 -12.36
CA ASN A 17 -48.15 13.36 -13.41
C ASN A 17 -48.79 13.61 -14.79
N LEU A 18 -48.11 14.31 -15.72
CA LEU A 18 -47.63 13.81 -17.03
C LEU A 18 -47.16 15.00 -17.95
N PRO A 19 -46.37 14.77 -19.03
CA PRO A 19 -45.52 15.82 -19.61
C PRO A 19 -45.67 16.07 -21.15
N THR A 20 -44.77 16.94 -21.66
CA THR A 20 -44.21 17.04 -23.04
C THR A 20 -45.01 17.60 -24.23
N THR A 21 -44.37 18.57 -24.92
CA THR A 21 -44.51 18.96 -26.36
C THR A 21 -45.85 19.60 -26.81
N ARG A 22 -45.92 20.54 -27.77
CA ARG A 22 -45.14 20.75 -29.02
C ARG A 22 -45.28 22.22 -29.54
N ARG A 23 -44.41 22.65 -30.47
CA ARG A 23 -44.51 23.85 -31.36
C ARG A 23 -45.26 23.48 -32.68
N PRO A 24 -45.62 24.39 -33.64
CA PRO A 24 -45.67 25.88 -33.65
C PRO A 24 -46.92 26.53 -34.38
N ASN A 25 -46.92 27.89 -34.46
CA ASN A 25 -47.47 28.79 -35.50
C ASN A 25 -48.98 29.09 -35.69
N ASN A 26 -49.24 30.40 -35.92
CA ASN A 26 -50.27 31.11 -36.71
C ASN A 26 -51.78 30.76 -36.59
N ILE A 27 -52.59 31.78 -36.29
CA ILE A 27 -53.67 32.33 -37.16
C ILE A 27 -54.11 33.71 -36.64
N SER A 28 -54.81 34.50 -37.48
CA SER A 28 -55.09 35.92 -37.29
C SER A 28 -56.52 36.27 -36.82
N SER A 29 -56.63 37.45 -36.18
CA SER A 29 -57.76 38.41 -36.27
C SER A 29 -59.21 37.96 -35.98
N ALA A 30 -59.79 38.54 -34.92
CA ALA A 30 -61.19 38.96 -34.85
C ALA A 30 -61.28 40.26 -34.02
N ALA A 31 -62.30 41.10 -34.24
CA ALA A 31 -62.35 42.48 -33.75
C ALA A 31 -63.34 42.72 -32.59
N HIS A 32 -63.04 43.73 -31.76
CA HIS A 32 -63.99 44.48 -30.93
C HIS A 32 -63.42 45.89 -30.67
N PRO A 33 -64.21 46.89 -30.21
CA PRO A 33 -64.20 48.20 -30.86
C PRO A 33 -63.64 49.33 -30.00
N ASP A 34 -63.45 50.50 -30.63
CA ASP A 34 -63.02 51.72 -29.98
C ASP A 34 -63.91 52.16 -28.81
N TYR A 35 -63.25 52.51 -27.71
CA TYR A 35 -63.81 53.38 -26.67
C TYR A 35 -62.78 54.44 -26.23
N SER A 36 -62.04 54.97 -27.21
CA SER A 36 -61.10 56.07 -27.01
C SER A 36 -61.83 57.42 -27.01
N ASN A 37 -61.68 58.18 -25.92
CA ASN A 37 -61.40 59.64 -25.89
C ASN A 37 -61.66 60.31 -24.52
N THR A 38 -62.44 59.71 -23.62
CA THR A 38 -62.73 60.32 -22.29
C THR A 38 -61.69 60.01 -21.21
N PHE A 39 -60.88 58.96 -21.35
CA PHE A 39 -59.93 58.55 -20.29
C PHE A 39 -58.61 59.35 -20.28
N ASN A 40 -58.17 59.85 -21.45
CA ASN A 40 -56.87 60.51 -21.62
C ASN A 40 -56.75 61.82 -20.83
N LEU A 41 -57.83 62.59 -20.70
CA LEU A 41 -57.80 63.86 -19.97
C LEU A 41 -57.63 63.65 -18.45
N PHE A 42 -58.26 62.62 -17.89
CA PHE A 42 -58.11 62.26 -16.48
C PHE A 42 -56.73 61.68 -16.18
N HIS A 43 -56.19 60.85 -17.07
CA HIS A 43 -54.81 60.37 -16.96
C HIS A 43 -53.78 61.50 -17.09
N ALA A 44 -53.97 62.45 -18.01
CA ALA A 44 -53.10 63.61 -18.15
C ALA A 44 -53.14 64.50 -16.89
N LEU A 45 -54.32 64.81 -16.36
CA LEU A 45 -54.43 65.64 -15.16
C LEU A 45 -53.85 64.93 -13.92
N PHE A 46 -54.08 63.61 -13.77
CA PHE A 46 -53.51 62.83 -12.67
C PHE A 46 -51.97 62.71 -12.79
N LEU A 47 -51.43 62.55 -14.01
CA LEU A 47 -49.97 62.59 -14.24
C LEU A 47 -49.37 63.97 -13.98
N VAL A 48 -50.07 65.06 -14.31
CA VAL A 48 -49.62 66.43 -14.00
C VAL A 48 -49.65 66.70 -12.49
N ILE A 49 -50.72 66.31 -11.80
CA ILE A 49 -50.82 66.48 -10.34
C ILE A 49 -49.78 65.60 -9.62
N CYS A 50 -49.62 64.34 -10.02
CA CYS A 50 -48.57 63.47 -9.46
C CYS A 50 -47.17 64.02 -9.75
N SER A 51 -46.87 64.49 -10.96
CA SER A 51 -45.54 65.04 -11.27
C SER A 51 -45.27 66.37 -10.57
N VAL A 52 -46.27 67.24 -10.36
CA VAL A 52 -46.11 68.46 -9.53
C VAL A 52 -45.93 68.12 -8.05
N VAL A 53 -46.66 67.14 -7.51
CA VAL A 53 -46.47 66.67 -6.12
C VAL A 53 -45.11 65.98 -5.93
N ILE A 54 -44.63 65.23 -6.93
CA ILE A 54 -43.28 64.63 -6.93
C ILE A 54 -42.18 65.70 -7.06
N MET A 55 -42.39 66.75 -7.88
CA MET A 55 -41.46 67.89 -7.99
C MET A 55 -41.38 68.69 -6.68
N LEU A 56 -42.47 68.79 -5.91
CA LEU A 56 -42.48 69.48 -4.61
C LEU A 56 -41.93 68.61 -3.45
N ALA A 57 -41.74 67.31 -3.68
CA ALA A 57 -41.19 66.36 -2.70
C ALA A 57 -39.82 65.80 -3.10
N SER A 58 -39.18 66.33 -4.14
CA SER A 58 -37.82 65.93 -4.52
C SER A 58 -36.81 66.38 -3.47
N PRO A 59 -35.86 65.52 -3.04
CA PRO A 59 -34.77 65.96 -2.16
C PRO A 59 -33.97 67.07 -2.85
N THR A 60 -33.50 68.06 -2.10
CA THR A 60 -32.71 69.18 -2.63
C THR A 60 -31.37 68.68 -3.15
N VAL A 61 -31.26 68.51 -4.47
CA VAL A 61 -30.03 68.08 -5.12
C VAL A 61 -29.11 69.28 -5.28
N HIS A 62 -27.97 69.27 -4.60
CA HIS A 62 -27.01 70.38 -4.61
C HIS A 62 -25.92 70.13 -5.67
N ALA A 63 -25.91 70.94 -6.74
CA ALA A 63 -24.77 71.07 -7.64
C ALA A 63 -23.62 71.82 -6.93
N ILE A 64 -22.38 71.51 -7.31
CA ILE A 64 -21.16 72.13 -6.75
C ILE A 64 -20.23 72.52 -7.90
N ASP A 65 -20.20 73.81 -8.22
CA ASP A 65 -19.44 74.37 -9.34
C ASP A 65 -18.02 74.84 -8.95
N GLU A 66 -17.71 74.92 -7.64
CA GLU A 66 -16.38 75.29 -7.13
C GLU A 66 -15.66 74.12 -6.45
N SER A 67 -14.38 73.92 -6.76
CA SER A 67 -13.53 72.90 -6.13
C SER A 67 -13.15 73.28 -4.70
N GLY A 68 -13.61 72.54 -3.70
CA GLY A 68 -13.31 72.85 -2.29
C GLY A 68 -13.65 71.74 -1.29
N ILE A 69 -13.64 72.10 0.00
CA ILE A 69 -14.12 71.23 1.08
C ILE A 69 -15.60 71.54 1.33
N VAL A 70 -16.46 70.54 1.16
CA VAL A 70 -17.91 70.64 1.37
C VAL A 70 -18.26 69.92 2.66
N THR A 71 -18.51 70.68 3.73
CA THR A 71 -18.98 70.13 5.01
C THR A 71 -20.43 69.65 4.85
N VAL A 72 -20.65 68.35 5.07
CA VAL A 72 -21.96 67.70 4.92
C VAL A 72 -22.71 67.78 6.27
N PRO A 73 -23.97 68.26 6.30
CA PRO A 73 -24.71 68.43 7.54
C PRO A 73 -25.11 67.10 8.16
N CYS A 74 -24.93 66.98 9.48
CA CYS A 74 -25.33 65.80 10.24
C CYS A 74 -26.85 65.71 10.43
N GLY A 75 -27.40 64.49 10.50
CA GLY A 75 -28.78 64.24 10.95
C GLY A 75 -29.82 63.91 9.88
N THR A 76 -29.49 64.11 8.59
CA THR A 76 -30.36 63.77 7.45
C THR A 76 -29.59 63.00 6.37
N GLU A 77 -30.30 62.47 5.38
CA GLU A 77 -29.72 62.17 4.07
C GLU A 77 -29.52 63.49 3.30
N THR A 78 -28.41 63.63 2.58
CA THR A 78 -28.14 64.76 1.68
C THR A 78 -27.64 64.24 0.33
N THR A 79 -28.10 64.87 -0.74
CA THR A 79 -27.78 64.46 -2.11
C THR A 79 -27.09 65.60 -2.86
N TYR A 80 -25.90 65.31 -3.38
CA TYR A 80 -25.10 66.22 -4.20
C TYR A 80 -24.95 65.69 -5.63
N GLY A 81 -24.79 66.60 -6.60
CA GLY A 81 -24.69 66.28 -8.01
C GLY A 81 -25.75 66.98 -8.88
N PRO A 82 -26.06 66.47 -10.08
CA PRO A 82 -25.33 65.41 -10.79
C PRO A 82 -23.97 65.88 -11.34
N VAL A 83 -23.64 67.17 -11.19
CA VAL A 83 -22.37 67.81 -11.53
C VAL A 83 -21.67 68.26 -10.24
N VAL A 84 -20.39 67.93 -10.12
CA VAL A 84 -19.51 68.24 -8.99
C VAL A 84 -18.11 68.56 -9.53
N ALA A 85 -17.53 69.66 -9.08
CA ALA A 85 -16.20 70.14 -9.50
C ALA A 85 -15.05 69.18 -9.12
N LEU A 86 -13.93 69.28 -9.86
CA LEU A 86 -12.75 68.44 -9.67
C LEU A 86 -12.14 68.56 -8.26
N ASN A 87 -11.66 67.44 -7.71
CA ASN A 87 -11.01 67.34 -6.38
C ASN A 87 -11.89 67.78 -5.19
N THR A 88 -13.21 67.91 -5.37
CA THR A 88 -14.14 68.23 -4.28
C THR A 88 -14.01 67.22 -3.15
N THR A 89 -13.90 67.73 -1.92
CA THR A 89 -13.71 66.94 -0.69
C THR A 89 -14.95 67.05 0.20
N PHE A 90 -15.79 66.03 0.23
CA PHE A 90 -16.92 65.98 1.16
C PHE A 90 -16.43 65.61 2.56
N LEU A 91 -16.81 66.38 3.57
CA LEU A 91 -16.41 66.18 4.97
C LEU A 91 -17.65 65.94 5.85
N LEU A 92 -17.81 64.70 6.32
CA LEU A 92 -18.72 64.35 7.42
C LEU A 92 -17.88 64.27 8.68
N ARG A 93 -18.19 65.07 9.70
CA ARG A 93 -17.37 65.11 10.91
C ARG A 93 -18.16 65.44 12.17
N ASP A 94 -17.78 64.78 13.27
CA ASP A 94 -18.32 64.98 14.62
C ASP A 94 -19.86 64.76 14.70
N CYS A 95 -20.41 63.93 13.80
CA CYS A 95 -21.85 63.65 13.67
C CYS A 95 -22.36 62.62 14.70
N TYR A 96 -22.26 62.92 16.00
CA TYR A 96 -22.61 61.97 17.06
C TYR A 96 -24.13 61.77 17.27
N ASN A 97 -24.93 62.83 17.12
CA ASN A 97 -26.30 62.91 17.64
C ASN A 97 -27.40 62.62 16.61
N SER A 98 -27.10 61.92 15.52
CA SER A 98 -28.07 61.64 14.46
C SER A 98 -29.13 60.59 14.89
N PRO A 99 -30.43 60.91 14.91
CA PRO A 99 -31.47 59.92 15.23
C PRO A 99 -31.78 59.00 14.04
N ASN A 100 -31.71 59.53 12.82
CA ASN A 100 -32.29 58.90 11.62
C ASN A 100 -31.22 58.33 10.64
N ASN A 101 -29.97 58.22 11.10
CA ASN A 101 -28.75 58.08 10.28
C ASN A 101 -28.36 59.39 9.56
N THR A 102 -27.07 59.55 9.27
CA THR A 102 -26.55 60.65 8.45
C THR A 102 -26.12 60.08 7.11
N GLY A 103 -26.75 60.52 6.03
CA GLY A 103 -26.51 60.00 4.67
C GLY A 103 -25.83 61.02 3.77
N LEU A 104 -24.80 60.59 3.05
CA LEU A 104 -24.26 61.30 1.90
C LEU A 104 -24.50 60.48 0.64
N ILE A 105 -25.20 61.07 -0.34
CA ILE A 105 -25.31 60.53 -1.70
C ILE A 105 -24.65 61.52 -2.66
N VAL A 106 -23.68 61.03 -3.44
CA VAL A 106 -22.99 61.79 -4.49
C VAL A 106 -23.34 61.15 -5.83
N TYR A 107 -24.22 61.81 -6.58
CA TYR A 107 -24.56 61.42 -7.94
C TYR A 107 -23.64 62.13 -8.95
N LEU A 108 -23.09 61.36 -9.90
CA LEU A 108 -22.19 61.87 -10.93
C LEU A 108 -22.73 61.52 -12.33
N ASN A 109 -22.89 62.51 -13.20
CA ASN A 109 -23.14 62.32 -14.63
C ASN A 109 -21.86 62.55 -15.45
N SER A 110 -21.95 62.42 -16.78
CA SER A 110 -20.83 62.58 -17.71
C SER A 110 -20.29 64.01 -17.84
N ALA A 111 -20.91 65.01 -17.22
CA ALA A 111 -20.44 66.40 -17.16
C ALA A 111 -19.78 66.72 -15.80
N SER A 112 -19.71 65.77 -14.87
CA SER A 112 -19.12 65.97 -13.54
C SER A 112 -17.60 65.81 -13.57
N GLU A 113 -16.85 66.88 -13.31
CA GLU A 113 -15.39 66.84 -13.29
C GLU A 113 -14.83 65.94 -12.18
N ALA A 114 -15.58 65.74 -11.09
CA ALA A 114 -15.22 64.82 -10.00
C ALA A 114 -15.03 63.36 -10.47
N LEU A 115 -15.44 63.00 -11.69
CA LEU A 115 -15.05 61.74 -12.35
C LEU A 115 -13.52 61.58 -12.50
N ALA A 116 -12.74 62.67 -12.49
CA ALA A 116 -11.27 62.65 -12.56
C ALA A 116 -10.57 62.84 -11.19
N GLY A 117 -11.34 63.01 -10.10
CA GLY A 117 -10.85 63.12 -8.73
C GLY A 117 -11.95 63.54 -7.76
N LEU A 118 -12.24 62.69 -6.78
CA LEU A 118 -13.27 62.88 -5.74
C LEU A 118 -12.70 62.45 -4.38
N SER A 119 -12.89 63.26 -3.34
CA SER A 119 -12.46 62.93 -1.98
C SER A 119 -13.63 62.93 -1.01
N ILE A 120 -13.66 61.97 -0.08
CA ILE A 120 -14.69 61.87 0.97
C ILE A 120 -14.00 61.50 2.30
N VAL A 121 -14.21 62.33 3.32
CA VAL A 121 -13.64 62.17 4.66
C VAL A 121 -14.78 62.06 5.66
N VAL A 122 -14.77 60.99 6.45
CA VAL A 122 -15.79 60.68 7.47
C VAL A 122 -15.08 60.43 8.79
N GLU A 123 -15.07 61.42 9.69
CA GLU A 123 -14.37 61.34 10.97
C GLU A 123 -15.34 61.44 12.15
N ASN A 124 -15.04 60.76 13.27
CA ASN A 124 -15.68 61.03 14.58
C ASN A 124 -17.23 60.97 14.54
N SER A 125 -17.82 60.05 13.79
CA SER A 125 -19.22 60.15 13.40
C SER A 125 -20.02 58.88 13.67
N ASN A 126 -21.29 59.04 14.06
CA ASN A 126 -22.20 57.94 14.31
C ASN A 126 -23.20 57.77 13.17
N ARG A 127 -23.62 56.52 12.92
CA ARG A 127 -24.78 56.17 12.06
C ARG A 127 -24.66 56.70 10.63
N VAL A 128 -23.45 56.77 10.10
CA VAL A 128 -23.17 57.30 8.76
C VAL A 128 -23.39 56.26 7.66
N TYR A 129 -23.73 56.72 6.47
CA TYR A 129 -23.54 55.98 5.23
C TYR A 129 -23.19 56.93 4.08
N VAL A 130 -22.42 56.42 3.12
CA VAL A 130 -21.98 57.16 1.93
C VAL A 130 -22.28 56.33 0.69
N ILE A 131 -22.89 56.92 -0.34
CA ILE A 131 -23.14 56.31 -1.64
C ILE A 131 -22.57 57.22 -2.72
N VAL A 132 -21.62 56.73 -3.50
CA VAL A 132 -21.14 57.37 -4.73
C VAL A 132 -21.72 56.60 -5.92
N ALA A 133 -22.52 57.27 -6.75
CA ALA A 133 -23.29 56.61 -7.80
C ALA A 133 -23.25 57.34 -9.15
N GLY A 134 -23.01 56.61 -10.22
CA GLY A 134 -23.20 57.13 -11.58
C GLY A 134 -24.69 57.28 -11.93
N VAL A 135 -25.06 58.37 -12.60
CA VAL A 135 -26.44 58.66 -13.03
C VAL A 135 -26.79 57.87 -14.30
N ALA A 136 -26.88 56.55 -14.17
CA ALA A 136 -27.44 55.66 -15.17
C ALA A 136 -28.97 55.56 -14.99
N ARG A 137 -29.74 55.62 -16.09
CA ARG A 137 -31.17 55.34 -16.06
C ARG A 137 -31.40 53.84 -15.94
N PHE A 138 -32.13 53.40 -14.92
CA PHE A 138 -32.74 52.06 -14.92
C PHE A 138 -33.91 52.03 -15.94
N PRO A 139 -34.17 50.90 -16.64
CA PRO A 139 -33.44 49.62 -16.60
C PRO A 139 -32.11 49.66 -17.39
N PRO A 140 -31.14 48.79 -17.06
CA PRO A 140 -29.73 48.97 -17.41
C PRO A 140 -29.32 48.72 -18.88
N GLY A 141 -30.26 48.45 -19.79
CA GLY A 141 -29.97 48.08 -21.19
C GLY A 141 -29.24 49.14 -22.03
N ASN A 142 -29.07 50.36 -21.50
CA ASN A 142 -28.21 51.41 -22.03
C ASN A 142 -27.56 52.19 -20.87
N MET A 143 -26.76 51.52 -20.02
CA MET A 143 -25.89 52.24 -19.07
C MET A 143 -24.89 53.10 -19.86
N LEU A 144 -24.89 54.42 -19.60
CA LEU A 144 -23.84 55.31 -20.09
C LEU A 144 -22.52 54.93 -19.40
N SER A 145 -21.43 54.84 -20.16
CA SER A 145 -20.11 54.40 -19.67
C SER A 145 -19.40 55.45 -18.81
N LEU A 146 -19.95 55.71 -17.63
CA LEU A 146 -19.41 56.63 -16.64
C LEU A 146 -18.17 56.00 -15.98
N ASN A 147 -17.00 56.57 -16.24
CA ASN A 147 -15.73 56.15 -15.64
C ASN A 147 -15.32 57.14 -14.56
N ILE A 148 -15.11 56.65 -13.34
CA ILE A 148 -14.65 57.44 -12.19
C ILE A 148 -13.21 57.06 -11.83
N SER A 149 -12.39 58.04 -11.43
CA SER A 149 -10.98 57.83 -11.12
C SER A 149 -10.46 58.71 -10.00
N LYS A 150 -9.36 58.27 -9.36
CA LYS A 150 -8.72 58.95 -8.21
C LYS A 150 -9.69 59.24 -7.06
N VAL A 151 -10.55 58.27 -6.75
CA VAL A 151 -11.48 58.38 -5.61
C VAL A 151 -10.70 58.13 -4.31
N ASN A 152 -10.74 59.08 -3.37
CA ASN A 152 -10.07 58.98 -2.08
C ASN A 152 -11.10 58.98 -0.95
N ILE A 153 -11.23 57.89 -0.20
CA ILE A 153 -12.19 57.76 0.90
C ILE A 153 -11.44 57.46 2.20
N VAL A 154 -11.73 58.23 3.24
CA VAL A 154 -11.11 58.09 4.57
C VAL A 154 -12.19 58.08 5.65
N CYS A 155 -12.48 56.92 6.23
CA CYS A 155 -13.42 56.73 7.33
C CYS A 155 -12.66 56.40 8.62
N ARG A 156 -12.81 57.20 9.69
CA ARG A 156 -12.05 57.05 10.95
C ARG A 156 -12.91 57.31 12.17
N ASN A 157 -12.79 56.47 13.20
CA ASN A 157 -13.53 56.62 14.47
C ASN A 157 -15.04 56.73 14.22
N VAL A 158 -15.62 55.69 13.61
CA VAL A 158 -17.03 55.66 13.18
C VAL A 158 -17.80 54.57 13.91
N THR A 159 -18.98 54.88 14.45
CA THR A 159 -19.86 53.88 15.09
C THR A 159 -21.24 53.81 14.40
N ASN A 160 -21.52 52.69 13.75
CA ASN A 160 -22.81 52.40 13.11
C ASN A 160 -23.62 51.40 13.96
N ASP A 161 -24.26 51.91 15.01
CA ASP A 161 -25.05 51.16 16.00
C ASP A 161 -26.52 50.90 15.58
N ILE A 162 -27.10 51.76 14.73
CA ILE A 162 -28.48 51.57 14.24
C ILE A 162 -28.52 50.71 12.97
N ALA A 163 -29.40 49.71 12.99
CA ALA A 163 -29.77 48.88 11.84
C ALA A 163 -30.32 49.75 10.68
N ALA A 164 -29.68 49.64 9.52
CA ALA A 164 -30.09 50.31 8.29
C ALA A 164 -29.78 49.42 7.08
N ASN A 165 -30.55 49.57 6.01
CA ASN A 165 -30.45 48.74 4.80
C ASN A 165 -29.25 49.08 3.89
N PHE A 166 -28.47 50.11 4.23
CA PHE A 166 -27.29 50.55 3.49
C PHE A 166 -25.99 50.05 4.14
N SER A 167 -24.98 49.79 3.31
CA SER A 167 -23.60 49.63 3.76
C SER A 167 -23.05 50.93 4.34
N MET A 168 -21.93 50.90 5.08
CA MET A 168 -21.29 52.15 5.54
C MET A 168 -20.80 52.98 4.35
N PHE A 169 -20.28 52.32 3.31
CA PHE A 169 -19.87 52.95 2.06
C PHE A 169 -20.31 52.12 0.84
N ARG A 170 -20.64 52.79 -0.27
CA ARG A 170 -20.99 52.17 -1.55
C ARG A 170 -20.42 52.96 -2.74
N ILE A 171 -19.86 52.25 -3.73
CA ILE A 171 -19.65 52.75 -5.10
C ILE A 171 -20.52 51.90 -6.04
N SER A 172 -21.25 52.54 -6.95
CA SER A 172 -22.11 51.83 -7.91
C SER A 172 -22.45 52.60 -9.20
N SER A 173 -22.89 51.87 -10.23
CA SER A 173 -23.36 52.41 -11.52
C SER A 173 -22.26 53.14 -12.33
N PHE A 174 -21.05 52.58 -12.36
CA PHE A 174 -19.91 53.08 -13.14
C PHE A 174 -19.36 51.97 -14.05
N SER A 175 -18.91 52.29 -15.27
CA SER A 175 -18.30 51.27 -16.14
C SER A 175 -16.87 50.93 -15.69
N ALA A 176 -16.08 51.93 -15.28
CA ALA A 176 -14.77 51.71 -14.67
C ALA A 176 -14.54 52.58 -13.43
N VAL A 177 -13.95 51.98 -12.40
CA VAL A 177 -13.44 52.66 -11.20
C VAL A 177 -11.91 52.50 -11.16
N ARG A 178 -11.17 53.61 -11.31
CA ARG A 178 -9.70 53.57 -11.49
C ARG A 178 -8.92 54.31 -10.40
N ASN A 179 -7.84 53.73 -9.89
CA ASN A 179 -6.95 54.33 -8.89
C ASN A 179 -7.71 54.84 -7.65
N ALA A 180 -8.62 54.02 -7.12
CA ALA A 180 -9.44 54.37 -5.96
C ALA A 180 -8.77 53.90 -4.65
N TYR A 181 -8.59 54.80 -3.69
CA TYR A 181 -8.00 54.55 -2.38
C TYR A 181 -9.07 54.68 -1.29
N LEU A 182 -9.23 53.65 -0.46
CA LEU A 182 -10.25 53.55 0.57
C LEU A 182 -9.60 53.13 1.89
N TYR A 183 -9.55 54.04 2.85
CA TYR A 183 -9.00 53.83 4.18
C TYR A 183 -10.12 53.82 5.22
N VAL A 184 -10.20 52.75 6.01
CA VAL A 184 -11.16 52.60 7.11
C VAL A 184 -10.38 52.26 8.38
N SER A 185 -10.50 53.05 9.45
CA SER A 185 -9.90 52.69 10.74
C SER A 185 -10.80 52.97 11.94
N ASP A 186 -10.63 52.15 12.98
CA ASP A 186 -11.23 52.37 14.29
C ASP A 186 -12.78 52.42 14.23
N VAL A 187 -13.36 51.54 13.39
CA VAL A 187 -14.80 51.50 13.11
C VAL A 187 -15.50 50.39 13.90
N ARG A 188 -16.70 50.69 14.40
CA ARG A 188 -17.61 49.73 15.05
C ARG A 188 -18.92 49.65 14.27
N HIS A 189 -19.18 48.53 13.62
CA HIS A 189 -20.29 48.38 12.67
C HIS A 189 -21.24 47.27 13.13
N PHE A 190 -22.44 47.65 13.61
CA PHE A 190 -23.45 46.73 14.15
C PHE A 190 -24.60 46.45 13.17
N ARG A 191 -24.57 47.05 11.96
CA ARG A 191 -25.53 46.74 10.90
C ARG A 191 -25.23 45.35 10.31
N SER A 192 -26.26 44.66 9.85
CA SER A 192 -26.15 43.38 9.11
C SER A 192 -25.53 43.54 7.71
N THR A 193 -25.54 44.76 7.17
CA THR A 193 -24.99 45.16 5.86
C THR A 193 -23.46 45.22 5.85
N THR A 194 -22.86 45.26 4.66
CA THR A 194 -21.40 45.32 4.51
C THR A 194 -20.83 46.66 5.00
N ILE A 195 -19.53 46.72 5.29
CA ILE A 195 -18.85 48.00 5.51
C ILE A 195 -18.63 48.68 4.15
N LEU A 196 -18.07 47.94 3.20
CA LEU A 196 -17.82 48.36 1.82
C LEU A 196 -18.66 47.52 0.85
N ASN A 197 -19.43 48.18 -0.02
CA ASN A 197 -20.20 47.54 -1.08
C ASN A 197 -19.78 48.12 -2.44
N LEU A 198 -19.15 47.28 -3.26
CA LEU A 198 -18.68 47.63 -4.59
C LEU A 198 -19.54 46.87 -5.59
N ASN A 199 -20.56 47.52 -6.16
CA ASN A 199 -21.58 46.82 -6.95
C ASN A 199 -22.18 47.59 -8.13
N TYR A 200 -22.62 46.87 -9.17
CA TYR A 200 -23.00 47.45 -10.46
C TYR A 200 -21.84 48.26 -11.06
N VAL A 201 -20.67 47.63 -11.18
CA VAL A 201 -19.48 48.23 -11.78
C VAL A 201 -18.83 47.26 -12.74
N ASP A 202 -18.60 47.62 -14.00
CA ASP A 202 -18.04 46.65 -14.96
C ASP A 202 -16.60 46.29 -14.57
N SER A 203 -15.75 47.29 -14.28
CA SER A 203 -14.34 47.08 -13.95
C SER A 203 -13.78 47.92 -12.80
N PHE A 204 -12.89 47.33 -12.01
CA PHE A 204 -11.99 48.01 -11.07
C PHE A 204 -10.54 47.88 -11.54
N SER A 205 -9.75 48.95 -11.43
CA SER A 205 -8.31 48.94 -11.71
C SER A 205 -7.56 49.83 -10.73
N GLY A 206 -6.49 49.35 -10.10
CA GLY A 206 -5.74 50.15 -9.12
C GLY A 206 -6.53 50.47 -7.84
N LEU A 207 -7.48 49.61 -7.44
CA LEU A 207 -8.24 49.77 -6.20
C LEU A 207 -7.36 49.40 -5.00
N THR A 208 -7.25 50.26 -3.99
CA THR A 208 -6.54 49.99 -2.74
C THR A 208 -7.48 50.19 -1.56
N VAL A 209 -7.82 49.10 -0.87
CA VAL A 209 -8.64 49.11 0.35
C VAL A 209 -7.76 48.76 1.56
N THR A 210 -7.82 49.58 2.60
CA THR A 210 -7.14 49.35 3.89
C THR A 210 -8.16 49.43 5.02
N ILE A 211 -8.33 48.36 5.80
CA ILE A 211 -9.21 48.33 6.98
C ILE A 211 -8.39 48.01 8.23
N ALA A 212 -8.48 48.85 9.27
CA ALA A 212 -7.73 48.69 10.51
C ALA A 212 -8.63 48.80 11.76
N ASN A 213 -8.27 48.11 12.85
CA ASN A 213 -8.88 48.27 14.19
C ASN A 213 -10.42 48.23 14.19
N THR A 214 -11.03 47.40 13.34
CA THR A 214 -12.46 47.47 13.02
C THR A 214 -13.20 46.28 13.60
N SER A 215 -14.34 46.49 14.27
CA SER A 215 -15.25 45.41 14.68
C SER A 215 -16.56 45.47 13.90
N SER A 216 -17.01 44.32 13.43
CA SER A 216 -18.20 44.16 12.60
C SER A 216 -19.09 43.03 13.11
N PHE A 217 -20.38 43.32 13.24
CA PHE A 217 -21.44 42.35 13.49
C PHE A 217 -22.32 42.16 12.24
N ALA A 218 -21.76 42.47 11.06
CA ALA A 218 -22.41 42.25 9.78
C ALA A 218 -22.56 40.77 9.45
N THR A 219 -23.75 40.34 9.03
CA THR A 219 -23.97 39.00 8.46
C THR A 219 -23.37 38.86 7.06
N ASN A 220 -23.22 40.00 6.36
CA ASN A 220 -22.63 40.09 5.03
C ASN A 220 -21.15 40.51 5.13
N ALA A 221 -20.34 40.14 4.13
CA ALA A 221 -18.89 40.36 4.17
C ALA A 221 -18.48 41.83 4.37
N LEU A 222 -17.36 42.10 5.05
CA LEU A 222 -16.91 43.48 5.32
C LEU A 222 -16.62 44.23 4.01
N VAL A 223 -15.87 43.61 3.11
CA VAL A 223 -15.68 44.04 1.72
C VAL A 223 -16.41 43.07 0.80
N SER A 224 -17.43 43.57 0.11
CA SER A 224 -18.17 42.80 -0.89
C SER A 224 -18.01 43.42 -2.27
N PHE A 225 -17.43 42.65 -3.18
CA PHE A 225 -17.46 42.85 -4.61
C PHE A 225 -18.60 41.98 -5.16
N ALA A 226 -19.68 42.61 -5.62
CA ALA A 226 -20.90 41.91 -6.05
C ALA A 226 -21.49 42.59 -7.28
N LEU A 227 -21.92 41.84 -8.30
CA LEU A 227 -22.35 42.44 -9.59
C LEU A 227 -21.22 43.28 -10.22
N ILE A 228 -20.07 42.63 -10.44
CA ILE A 228 -19.04 43.08 -11.37
C ILE A 228 -19.25 42.34 -12.70
N ALA A 229 -19.02 43.02 -13.83
CA ALA A 229 -19.33 42.49 -15.17
C ALA A 229 -18.09 42.11 -16.03
N ASP A 230 -16.91 42.69 -15.75
CA ASP A 230 -15.62 42.37 -16.39
C ASP A 230 -14.59 41.96 -15.33
N ALA A 231 -13.92 42.91 -14.67
CA ALA A 231 -12.64 42.61 -14.02
C ALA A 231 -12.33 43.42 -12.75
N VAL A 232 -11.44 42.87 -11.91
CA VAL A 232 -10.72 43.53 -10.83
C VAL A 232 -9.22 43.38 -11.12
N ARG A 233 -8.56 44.46 -11.50
CA ARG A 233 -7.15 44.46 -11.96
C ARG A 233 -6.25 45.28 -11.03
N ASP A 234 -5.01 44.83 -10.82
CA ASP A 234 -3.96 45.63 -10.16
C ASP A 234 -4.38 46.18 -8.79
N SER A 235 -5.15 45.40 -8.04
CA SER A 235 -5.91 45.87 -6.87
C SER A 235 -5.44 45.22 -5.57
N SER A 236 -5.63 45.89 -4.43
CA SER A 236 -5.22 45.41 -3.12
C SER A 236 -6.28 45.63 -2.04
N VAL A 237 -6.43 44.64 -1.15
CA VAL A 237 -7.31 44.69 0.02
C VAL A 237 -6.52 44.21 1.24
N THR A 238 -6.13 45.14 2.10
CA THR A 238 -5.39 44.88 3.35
C THR A 238 -6.29 45.08 4.55
N MET A 239 -6.32 44.12 5.48
CA MET A 239 -7.02 44.22 6.75
C MET A 239 -6.09 43.88 7.92
N THR A 240 -6.09 44.70 8.97
CA THR A 240 -5.24 44.52 10.15
C THR A 240 -6.02 44.72 11.44
N ASN A 241 -5.99 43.76 12.37
CA ASN A 241 -6.71 43.83 13.64
C ASN A 241 -8.22 44.08 13.44
N VAL A 242 -8.86 43.19 12.68
CA VAL A 242 -10.28 43.30 12.30
C VAL A 242 -11.07 42.10 12.80
N THR A 243 -12.17 42.37 13.50
CA THR A 243 -13.08 41.35 14.08
C THR A 243 -14.41 41.33 13.33
N SER A 244 -14.94 40.14 13.04
CA SER A 244 -16.17 39.93 12.27
C SER A 244 -17.00 38.74 12.79
N ILE A 245 -18.28 38.67 12.42
CA ILE A 245 -19.10 37.44 12.51
C ILE A 245 -19.26 36.73 11.15
N SER A 246 -18.72 37.32 10.09
CA SER A 246 -18.84 36.91 8.68
C SER A 246 -17.50 37.08 7.92
N SER A 247 -17.49 36.77 6.63
CA SER A 247 -16.33 36.92 5.74
C SER A 247 -15.71 38.33 5.76
N PHE A 248 -14.38 38.43 5.63
CA PHE A 248 -13.71 39.73 5.48
C PHE A 248 -13.81 40.23 4.04
N VAL A 249 -13.50 39.35 3.07
CA VAL A 249 -13.57 39.65 1.64
C VAL A 249 -14.49 38.65 0.94
N SER A 250 -15.41 39.15 0.13
CA SER A 250 -16.23 38.37 -0.79
C SER A 250 -16.02 38.89 -2.22
N LEU A 251 -15.40 38.05 -3.07
CA LEU A 251 -15.37 38.20 -4.52
C LEU A 251 -16.46 37.31 -5.11
N GLN A 252 -17.50 37.90 -5.69
CA GLN A 252 -18.60 37.13 -6.28
C GLN A 252 -19.14 37.79 -7.57
N ALA A 253 -19.15 37.03 -8.67
CA ALA A 253 -19.92 37.42 -9.85
C ALA A 253 -21.42 37.50 -9.50
N GLY A 254 -22.04 38.62 -9.82
CA GLY A 254 -23.47 38.81 -9.60
C GLY A 254 -24.23 38.54 -10.89
N VAL A 255 -25.30 37.75 -10.81
CA VAL A 255 -26.21 37.54 -11.94
C VAL A 255 -26.98 38.85 -12.20
N PHE A 256 -26.49 39.64 -13.16
CA PHE A 256 -27.03 40.94 -13.54
C PHE A 256 -28.35 40.81 -14.32
N ASP A 257 -28.47 39.75 -15.14
CA ASP A 257 -29.69 39.31 -15.79
C ASP A 257 -29.65 37.76 -15.86
N PRO A 258 -30.64 37.02 -15.32
CA PRO A 258 -30.69 35.56 -15.41
C PRO A 258 -30.90 35.00 -16.83
N LEU A 259 -31.13 35.86 -17.84
CA LEU A 259 -31.23 35.50 -19.25
C LEU A 259 -29.91 35.69 -20.03
N LEU A 260 -28.93 36.39 -19.46
CA LEU A 260 -27.59 36.52 -20.04
C LEU A 260 -26.66 35.43 -19.46
N PRO A 261 -25.69 34.92 -20.25
CA PRO A 261 -24.68 34.02 -19.70
C PRO A 261 -23.91 34.74 -18.59
N VAL A 262 -23.68 34.04 -17.48
CA VAL A 262 -22.87 34.57 -16.38
C VAL A 262 -21.43 34.70 -16.87
N TYR A 263 -20.96 35.94 -17.00
CA TYR A 263 -19.54 36.22 -17.24
C TYR A 263 -18.79 36.02 -15.92
N GLU A 264 -17.72 35.21 -15.95
CA GLU A 264 -16.80 35.05 -14.83
C GLU A 264 -16.07 36.37 -14.58
N VAL A 265 -15.99 36.81 -13.32
CA VAL A 265 -15.25 38.04 -12.97
C VAL A 265 -13.75 37.77 -13.04
N PHE A 266 -13.00 38.56 -13.81
CA PHE A 266 -11.55 38.40 -13.98
C PHE A 266 -10.78 39.17 -12.89
N ALA A 267 -10.22 38.47 -11.90
CA ALA A 267 -9.40 39.03 -10.82
C ALA A 267 -7.90 38.85 -11.13
N GLU A 268 -7.27 39.84 -11.75
CA GLU A 268 -5.86 39.82 -12.17
C GLU A 268 -4.97 40.63 -11.21
N ARG A 269 -3.74 40.16 -10.95
CA ARG A 269 -2.73 40.87 -10.13
C ARG A 269 -3.31 41.44 -8.82
N THR A 270 -4.21 40.69 -8.20
CA THR A 270 -5.03 41.14 -7.06
C THR A 270 -4.49 40.59 -5.75
N ASN A 271 -4.22 41.49 -4.81
CA ASN A 271 -3.51 41.23 -3.56
C ASN A 271 -4.43 41.35 -2.33
N ILE A 272 -4.79 40.24 -1.70
CA ILE A 272 -5.56 40.21 -0.46
C ILE A 272 -4.61 39.91 0.71
N SER A 273 -4.68 40.68 1.80
CA SER A 273 -3.86 40.50 2.99
C SER A 273 -4.69 40.69 4.26
N LEU A 274 -4.81 39.65 5.08
CA LEU A 274 -5.52 39.67 6.36
C LEU A 274 -4.51 39.41 7.49
N ILE A 275 -4.39 40.32 8.46
CA ILE A 275 -3.35 40.30 9.51
C ILE A 275 -3.99 40.45 10.89
N SER A 276 -3.80 39.46 11.76
CA SER A 276 -4.37 39.42 13.12
C SER A 276 -5.90 39.63 13.13
N CYS A 277 -6.59 39.00 12.18
CA CYS A 277 -8.04 39.08 12.04
C CYS A 277 -8.77 38.02 12.88
N ALA A 278 -10.02 38.28 13.25
CA ALA A 278 -10.79 37.43 14.15
C ALA A 278 -12.23 37.20 13.67
N MET A 279 -12.66 35.95 13.50
CA MET A 279 -14.07 35.61 13.27
C MET A 279 -14.67 35.06 14.57
N VAL A 280 -15.50 35.84 15.26
CA VAL A 280 -15.96 35.53 16.63
C VAL A 280 -17.44 35.85 16.79
N GLY A 281 -18.27 34.84 17.08
CA GLY A 281 -19.71 35.02 17.31
C GLY A 281 -20.56 33.84 16.82
N SER A 282 -21.68 34.15 16.16
CA SER A 282 -22.61 33.16 15.61
C SER A 282 -23.06 33.58 14.21
N SER A 283 -23.12 32.62 13.29
CA SER A 283 -23.68 32.77 11.96
C SER A 283 -24.64 31.62 11.63
N ASN A 284 -25.54 31.87 10.68
CA ASN A 284 -26.40 30.86 10.05
C ASN A 284 -25.87 30.41 8.67
N THR A 285 -24.79 31.05 8.19
CA THR A 285 -24.14 30.78 6.89
C THR A 285 -22.85 29.95 7.08
N SER A 286 -22.02 29.87 6.05
CA SER A 286 -20.66 29.36 6.14
C SER A 286 -19.62 30.49 5.97
N PRO A 287 -19.16 31.15 7.06
CA PRO A 287 -18.19 32.24 6.96
C PRO A 287 -16.76 31.74 6.73
N PHE A 288 -16.20 32.11 5.58
CA PHE A 288 -14.78 31.96 5.26
C PHE A 288 -14.12 33.34 5.22
N ALA A 289 -12.90 33.48 5.76
CA ALA A 289 -12.23 34.78 5.84
C ALA A 289 -12.07 35.46 4.48
N VAL A 290 -11.71 34.68 3.45
CA VAL A 290 -11.82 35.04 2.03
C VAL A 290 -12.79 34.07 1.34
N TYR A 291 -13.80 34.63 0.66
CA TYR A 291 -14.76 33.90 -0.17
C TYR A 291 -14.59 34.33 -1.63
N ILE A 292 -14.43 33.37 -2.53
CA ILE A 292 -14.30 33.56 -3.97
C ILE A 292 -15.33 32.68 -4.66
N SER A 293 -16.25 33.28 -5.43
CA SER A 293 -17.38 32.60 -6.06
C SER A 293 -17.52 33.02 -7.51
N ASP A 294 -17.63 32.05 -8.42
CA ASP A 294 -17.99 32.31 -9.82
C ASP A 294 -17.02 33.30 -10.50
N THR A 295 -15.73 33.22 -10.14
CA THR A 295 -14.66 34.19 -10.44
C THR A 295 -13.46 33.49 -11.09
N HIS A 296 -12.83 34.12 -12.09
CA HIS A 296 -11.55 33.70 -12.63
C HIS A 296 -10.42 34.57 -12.01
N MET A 297 -9.68 34.03 -11.06
CA MET A 297 -8.53 34.72 -10.45
C MET A 297 -7.23 34.24 -11.08
N ASP A 298 -6.38 35.16 -11.55
CA ASP A 298 -5.24 34.84 -12.42
C ASP A 298 -4.05 35.81 -12.23
N GLN A 299 -2.97 35.57 -12.97
CA GLN A 299 -1.86 36.50 -13.23
C GLN A 299 -1.16 36.99 -11.95
N GLN A 300 -0.54 36.06 -11.22
CA GLN A 300 0.28 36.34 -10.02
C GLN A 300 -0.50 37.04 -8.89
N SER A 301 -1.82 36.85 -8.83
CA SER A 301 -2.63 37.28 -7.69
C SER A 301 -2.18 36.59 -6.40
N HIS A 302 -2.32 37.28 -5.26
CA HIS A 302 -1.73 36.87 -3.99
C HIS A 302 -2.69 37.00 -2.82
N ILE A 303 -2.84 35.96 -2.01
CA ILE A 303 -3.69 35.94 -0.82
C ILE A 303 -2.84 35.58 0.41
N ALA A 304 -2.68 36.51 1.35
CA ALA A 304 -2.06 36.28 2.65
C ALA A 304 -3.08 36.33 3.78
N ILE A 305 -3.05 35.35 4.68
CA ILE A 305 -3.89 35.29 5.88
C ILE A 305 -2.98 34.92 7.07
N VAL A 306 -2.67 35.89 7.91
CA VAL A 306 -1.67 35.78 8.99
C VAL A 306 -2.32 36.02 10.35
N GLY A 307 -2.25 35.04 11.25
CA GLY A 307 -2.80 35.15 12.61
C GLY A 307 -4.33 35.21 12.66
N LEU A 308 -5.02 34.51 11.76
CA LEU A 308 -6.48 34.42 11.76
C LEU A 308 -6.96 33.52 12.91
N GLN A 309 -7.70 34.10 13.87
CA GLN A 309 -8.40 33.34 14.91
C GLN A 309 -9.90 33.17 14.56
N VAL A 310 -10.45 32.00 14.86
CA VAL A 310 -11.86 31.68 14.62
C VAL A 310 -12.50 31.02 15.84
N GLN A 311 -13.51 31.68 16.41
CA GLN A 311 -14.23 31.24 17.60
C GLN A 311 -15.73 31.43 17.39
N MET A 312 -16.33 30.56 16.59
CA MET A 312 -17.75 30.60 16.30
C MET A 312 -18.52 29.59 17.16
N ALA A 313 -19.67 29.99 17.68
CA ALA A 313 -20.58 29.13 18.45
C ALA A 313 -21.62 28.43 17.56
N THR A 314 -22.00 29.05 16.44
CA THR A 314 -22.80 28.42 15.36
C THR A 314 -22.32 28.87 13.98
N ALA A 315 -22.28 27.93 13.04
CA ALA A 315 -22.17 28.10 11.58
C ALA A 315 -22.39 26.73 10.90
N GLN A 316 -22.61 26.69 9.58
CA GLN A 316 -22.68 25.41 8.85
C GLN A 316 -21.27 24.83 8.61
N SER A 317 -20.38 25.65 8.06
CA SER A 317 -18.93 25.40 8.00
C SER A 317 -18.16 26.72 8.08
N LEU A 318 -16.86 26.71 8.37
CA LEU A 318 -16.05 27.93 8.40
C LEU A 318 -14.59 27.68 8.04
N GLY A 319 -13.83 28.73 7.71
CA GLY A 319 -12.44 28.58 7.29
C GLY A 319 -11.68 29.86 6.94
N ALA A 320 -10.50 29.69 6.35
CA ALA A 320 -9.66 30.79 5.88
C ALA A 320 -9.96 31.14 4.42
N LEU A 321 -10.04 30.15 3.52
CA LEU A 321 -10.35 30.34 2.09
C LEU A 321 -11.41 29.35 1.61
N LEU A 322 -12.45 29.85 0.93
CA LEU A 322 -13.36 29.05 0.11
C LEU A 322 -13.38 29.61 -1.31
N ALA A 323 -12.98 28.77 -2.27
CA ALA A 323 -13.15 29.01 -3.70
C ALA A 323 -14.22 28.09 -4.28
N LYS A 324 -15.23 28.65 -4.93
CA LYS A 324 -16.42 27.92 -5.39
C LYS A 324 -16.83 28.32 -6.81
N ASN A 325 -17.10 27.35 -7.70
CA ASN A 325 -17.46 27.62 -9.10
C ASN A 325 -16.43 28.49 -9.85
N SER A 326 -15.17 28.49 -9.40
CA SER A 326 -14.16 29.47 -9.81
C SER A 326 -13.08 28.83 -10.67
N ASN A 327 -12.34 29.65 -11.41
CA ASN A 327 -11.06 29.28 -11.99
C ASN A 327 -9.94 30.06 -11.28
N ILE A 328 -8.84 29.41 -10.93
CA ILE A 328 -7.73 29.99 -10.15
C ILE A 328 -6.41 29.59 -10.81
N GLY A 329 -5.91 30.47 -11.68
CA GLY A 329 -4.64 30.36 -12.40
C GLY A 329 -3.51 31.09 -11.66
N ASP A 330 -2.31 30.52 -11.56
CA ASP A 330 -1.08 31.21 -11.09
C ASP A 330 -1.21 32.02 -9.77
N VAL A 331 -2.16 31.68 -8.89
CA VAL A 331 -2.40 32.38 -7.62
C VAL A 331 -1.53 31.81 -6.51
N TYR A 332 -0.88 32.68 -5.73
CA TYR A 332 -0.18 32.30 -4.51
C TYR A 332 -1.05 32.58 -3.27
N VAL A 333 -1.33 31.55 -2.48
CA VAL A 333 -2.08 31.62 -1.22
C VAL A 333 -1.19 31.19 -0.07
N SER A 334 -1.03 32.04 0.94
CA SER A 334 -0.30 31.75 2.18
C SER A 334 -1.19 31.97 3.40
N ILE A 335 -1.30 30.95 4.24
CA ILE A 335 -2.08 30.96 5.48
C ILE A 335 -1.12 30.62 6.62
N PHE A 336 -0.88 31.58 7.53
CA PHE A 336 0.09 31.46 8.61
C PHE A 336 -0.58 31.63 9.98
N ASN A 337 -0.30 30.73 10.93
CA ASN A 337 -0.90 30.73 12.27
C ASN A 337 -2.45 30.85 12.24
N PHE A 338 -3.11 29.98 11.49
CA PHE A 338 -4.57 29.81 11.61
C PHE A 338 -4.91 29.16 12.96
N SER A 339 -5.92 29.67 13.67
CA SER A 339 -6.46 28.98 14.85
C SER A 339 -7.98 28.92 14.84
N SER A 340 -8.55 27.78 15.23
CA SER A 340 -10.00 27.63 15.39
C SER A 340 -10.33 26.86 16.66
N ILE A 341 -11.21 27.47 17.48
CA ILE A 341 -11.81 26.88 18.69
C ILE A 341 -13.33 27.00 18.55
N SER A 342 -13.91 26.13 17.71
CA SER A 342 -15.30 26.23 17.25
C SER A 342 -16.03 24.89 17.47
N PRO A 343 -16.72 24.69 18.60
CA PRO A 343 -17.46 23.47 18.88
C PRO A 343 -18.67 23.32 17.95
N ASN A 344 -19.06 22.07 17.66
CA ASN A 344 -20.20 21.67 16.82
C ASN A 344 -20.20 22.17 15.35
N ILE A 345 -19.21 22.95 14.91
CA ILE A 345 -19.09 23.49 13.54
C ILE A 345 -18.06 22.72 12.71
N VAL A 346 -18.34 22.50 11.41
CA VAL A 346 -17.37 21.95 10.46
C VAL A 346 -16.28 22.99 10.13
N VAL A 347 -15.05 22.75 10.56
CA VAL A 347 -13.90 23.64 10.33
C VAL A 347 -13.10 23.16 9.11
N GLN A 348 -12.86 24.01 8.12
CA GLN A 348 -12.13 23.66 6.90
C GLN A 348 -11.15 24.80 6.55
N VAL A 349 -9.84 24.63 6.66
CA VAL A 349 -8.90 25.76 6.45
C VAL A 349 -8.97 26.29 5.01
N VAL A 350 -8.90 25.39 4.02
CA VAL A 350 -9.03 25.68 2.59
C VAL A 350 -10.07 24.75 1.97
N VAL A 351 -11.02 25.32 1.23
CA VAL A 351 -12.03 24.59 0.46
C VAL A 351 -11.99 25.00 -1.01
N THR A 352 -11.99 24.02 -1.91
CA THR A 352 -12.23 24.24 -3.34
C THR A 352 -13.40 23.37 -3.81
N GLN A 353 -14.50 24.00 -4.22
CA GLN A 353 -15.74 23.31 -4.61
C GLN A 353 -16.13 23.64 -6.06
N ASN A 354 -16.22 22.64 -6.93
CA ASN A 354 -16.53 22.85 -8.36
C ASN A 354 -15.59 23.91 -8.99
N THR A 355 -14.31 23.88 -8.61
CA THR A 355 -13.32 24.91 -8.92
C THR A 355 -12.18 24.30 -9.71
N THR A 356 -11.66 25.03 -10.69
CA THR A 356 -10.41 24.72 -11.37
C THR A 356 -9.26 25.44 -10.66
N LEU A 357 -8.21 24.72 -10.29
CA LEU A 357 -6.90 25.28 -9.95
C LEU A 357 -5.93 24.91 -11.07
N ASP A 358 -5.20 25.86 -11.64
CA ASP A 358 -4.05 25.60 -12.51
C ASP A 358 -2.85 26.47 -12.09
N GLY A 359 -1.65 25.90 -12.02
CA GLY A 359 -0.42 26.58 -11.55
C GLY A 359 -0.42 27.09 -10.10
N ALA A 360 -1.57 27.13 -9.43
CA ALA A 360 -1.75 27.74 -8.11
C ALA A 360 -0.91 27.09 -7.01
N VAL A 361 -0.44 27.91 -6.07
CA VAL A 361 0.38 27.49 -4.92
C VAL A 361 -0.34 27.85 -3.63
N ILE A 362 -0.75 26.86 -2.84
CA ILE A 362 -1.51 27.06 -1.59
C ILE A 362 -0.73 26.46 -0.41
N ALA A 363 -0.21 27.32 0.45
CA ALA A 363 0.59 26.95 1.62
C ALA A 363 -0.12 27.30 2.94
N VAL A 364 -0.35 26.29 3.78
CA VAL A 364 -0.83 26.42 5.16
C VAL A 364 0.33 26.11 6.11
N ASN A 365 0.90 27.13 6.75
CA ASN A 365 2.05 26.97 7.66
C ASN A 365 1.64 27.38 9.08
N SER A 366 1.55 26.40 9.97
CA SER A 366 0.90 26.49 11.29
C SER A 366 -0.62 26.69 11.19
N ALA A 367 -1.37 25.64 11.54
CA ALA A 367 -2.82 25.71 11.75
C ALA A 367 -3.23 24.83 12.93
N LEU A 368 -3.89 25.41 13.93
CA LEU A 368 -4.40 24.73 15.12
C LEU A 368 -5.92 24.68 15.09
N ILE A 369 -6.49 23.50 14.88
CA ILE A 369 -7.93 23.25 15.00
C ILE A 369 -8.15 22.40 16.25
N SER A 370 -8.84 22.96 17.25
CA SER A 370 -9.10 22.30 18.53
C SER A 370 -10.52 22.56 19.01
N GLY A 371 -10.99 21.77 19.99
CA GLY A 371 -12.33 21.92 20.57
C GLY A 371 -13.49 21.59 19.62
N VAL A 372 -13.21 21.08 18.42
CA VAL A 372 -14.25 20.66 17.47
C VAL A 372 -15.00 19.47 18.05
N THR A 373 -16.33 19.55 18.01
CA THR A 373 -17.28 18.48 18.39
C THR A 373 -18.28 18.22 17.27
N ALA A 374 -17.92 18.58 16.04
CA ALA A 374 -18.72 18.45 14.83
C ALA A 374 -18.54 17.08 14.15
N SER A 375 -19.22 16.88 13.02
CA SER A 375 -19.04 15.72 12.14
C SER A 375 -17.67 15.66 11.47
N SER A 376 -17.01 16.80 11.22
CA SER A 376 -15.69 16.84 10.58
C SER A 376 -14.88 18.10 10.86
N ALA A 377 -13.56 18.00 10.69
CA ALA A 377 -12.69 19.15 10.44
C ALA A 377 -11.53 18.80 9.49
N LEU A 378 -11.15 19.75 8.63
CA LEU A 378 -10.21 19.53 7.53
C LEU A 378 -9.18 20.66 7.41
N CYS A 379 -7.98 20.33 6.94
CA CYS A 379 -7.06 21.35 6.43
C CYS A 379 -7.39 21.69 4.97
N PHE A 380 -7.23 20.73 4.04
CA PHE A 380 -7.68 20.85 2.65
C PHE A 380 -8.94 20.02 2.38
N SER A 381 -9.93 20.63 1.71
CA SER A 381 -11.18 20.00 1.29
C SER A 381 -11.45 20.30 -0.19
N ILE A 382 -11.31 19.29 -1.06
CA ILE A 382 -11.37 19.43 -2.53
C ILE A 382 -12.56 18.63 -3.04
N LEU A 383 -13.61 19.32 -3.48
CA LEU A 383 -14.95 18.77 -3.68
C LEU A 383 -15.44 18.99 -5.13
N SER A 384 -15.45 17.93 -5.93
CA SER A 384 -15.80 17.97 -7.38
C SER A 384 -14.98 19.00 -8.17
N SER A 385 -13.68 19.12 -7.87
CA SER A 385 -12.79 20.16 -8.38
C SER A 385 -11.67 19.59 -9.26
N VAL A 386 -11.21 20.37 -10.24
CA VAL A 386 -10.09 20.01 -11.12
C VAL A 386 -8.84 20.76 -10.65
N ILE A 387 -7.73 20.06 -10.50
CA ILE A 387 -6.46 20.62 -10.07
C ILE A 387 -5.38 20.17 -11.07
N ALA A 388 -4.69 21.14 -11.65
CA ALA A 388 -3.61 20.97 -12.61
C ALA A 388 -2.38 21.74 -12.13
N ASN A 389 -1.18 21.17 -12.32
CA ASN A 389 0.13 21.81 -12.15
C ASN A 389 0.39 22.53 -10.79
N ALA A 390 -0.46 22.32 -9.80
CA ALA A 390 -0.53 23.08 -8.55
C ALA A 390 0.35 22.49 -7.44
N HIS A 391 0.72 23.33 -6.47
CA HIS A 391 1.42 22.91 -5.25
C HIS A 391 0.59 23.22 -3.99
N LEU A 392 0.19 22.17 -3.27
CA LEU A 392 -0.54 22.28 -2.00
C LEU A 392 0.38 21.84 -0.86
N SER A 393 0.63 22.70 0.13
CA SER A 393 1.47 22.34 1.28
C SER A 393 0.81 22.67 2.61
N ALA A 394 0.90 21.74 3.56
CA ALA A 394 0.54 21.94 4.95
C ALA A 394 1.73 21.59 5.85
N THR A 395 2.19 22.53 6.65
CA THR A 395 3.26 22.34 7.64
C THR A 395 2.79 22.73 9.03
N ASN A 396 3.19 21.97 10.06
CA ASN A 396 2.85 22.26 11.46
C ASN A 396 1.32 22.32 11.75
N VAL A 397 0.51 21.53 11.03
CA VAL A 397 -0.96 21.52 11.21
C VAL A 397 -1.37 20.51 12.28
N SER A 398 -2.17 20.93 13.25
CA SER A 398 -2.66 20.11 14.36
C SER A 398 -4.20 20.11 14.40
N LEU A 399 -4.81 18.95 14.15
CA LEU A 399 -6.25 18.71 14.21
C LEU A 399 -6.61 17.88 15.45
N GLY A 400 -7.46 18.41 16.32
CA GLY A 400 -7.94 17.73 17.53
C GLY A 400 -9.44 17.88 17.77
N THR A 401 -10.09 16.77 18.12
CA THR A 401 -11.51 16.69 18.52
C THR A 401 -11.63 16.17 19.96
N PHE A 402 -12.76 16.46 20.61
CA PHE A 402 -13.17 15.80 21.86
C PHE A 402 -14.17 14.64 21.64
N GLN A 403 -14.65 14.42 20.42
CA GLN A 403 -15.61 13.36 20.08
C GLN A 403 -15.03 12.29 19.15
N SER A 404 -15.36 11.03 19.42
CA SER A 404 -14.93 9.86 18.63
C SER A 404 -15.57 9.74 17.25
N THR A 405 -16.62 10.52 17.00
CA THR A 405 -17.40 10.56 15.75
C THR A 405 -16.90 11.62 14.76
N THR A 406 -16.05 12.57 15.18
CA THR A 406 -15.53 13.62 14.30
C THR A 406 -14.51 13.04 13.31
N THR A 407 -14.77 13.23 12.01
CA THR A 407 -13.82 12.86 10.96
C THR A 407 -12.79 13.97 10.72
N LEU A 408 -11.53 13.72 11.05
CA LEU A 408 -10.42 14.66 10.83
C LEU A 408 -9.59 14.24 9.61
N TYR A 409 -9.30 15.19 8.72
CA TYR A 409 -8.46 14.98 7.53
C TYR A 409 -7.48 16.15 7.32
N LEU A 410 -6.22 15.87 7.04
CA LEU A 410 -5.31 16.90 6.52
C LEU A 410 -5.63 17.19 5.04
N LEU A 411 -6.01 16.16 4.28
CA LEU A 411 -6.49 16.25 2.91
C LEU A 411 -7.72 15.37 2.72
N SER A 412 -8.81 15.93 2.18
CA SER A 412 -9.90 15.17 1.61
C SER A 412 -10.13 15.59 0.16
N VAL A 413 -10.09 14.63 -0.75
CA VAL A 413 -10.45 14.81 -2.17
C VAL A 413 -11.64 13.90 -2.47
N GLN A 414 -12.78 14.49 -2.85
CA GLN A 414 -14.04 13.78 -3.04
C GLN A 414 -14.73 14.28 -4.31
N TYR A 415 -15.45 13.40 -5.01
CA TYR A 415 -16.32 13.76 -6.14
C TYR A 415 -17.78 13.40 -5.81
N PHE A 416 -18.64 14.43 -5.77
CA PHE A 416 -20.08 14.29 -5.67
C PHE A 416 -20.71 14.27 -7.07
N THR A 417 -21.44 13.20 -7.38
CA THR A 417 -22.11 12.94 -8.67
C THR A 417 -23.23 13.92 -9.04
N THR A 418 -23.57 14.85 -8.15
CA THR A 418 -24.48 15.98 -8.40
C THR A 418 -23.79 17.15 -9.13
N VAL A 419 -22.47 17.12 -9.28
CA VAL A 419 -21.66 18.14 -9.97
C VAL A 419 -21.21 17.58 -11.32
N PRO A 420 -21.25 18.33 -12.44
CA PRO A 420 -20.96 17.78 -13.77
C PRO A 420 -19.48 17.41 -14.00
N ALA A 421 -18.55 17.95 -13.21
CA ALA A 421 -17.11 17.69 -13.33
C ALA A 421 -16.63 16.64 -12.28
N PRO A 422 -16.02 15.52 -12.71
CA PRO A 422 -15.38 14.59 -11.78
C PRO A 422 -14.10 15.20 -11.19
N SER A 423 -13.83 14.93 -9.90
CA SER A 423 -12.58 15.38 -9.26
C SER A 423 -11.36 14.77 -9.93
N ARG A 424 -10.41 15.64 -10.31
CA ARG A 424 -9.18 15.27 -11.02
C ARG A 424 -8.02 16.06 -10.48
N LEU A 425 -6.97 15.38 -10.02
CA LEU A 425 -5.68 15.98 -9.70
C LEU A 425 -4.68 15.55 -10.79
N SER A 426 -3.97 16.52 -11.36
CA SER A 426 -3.02 16.31 -12.44
C SER A 426 -1.76 17.14 -12.24
N ASN A 427 -0.58 16.54 -12.45
CA ASN A 427 0.73 17.18 -12.24
C ASN A 427 0.86 17.91 -10.88
N THR A 428 0.11 17.46 -9.87
CA THR A 428 -0.07 18.18 -8.60
C THR A 428 0.92 17.70 -7.56
N ILE A 429 1.59 18.60 -6.86
CA ILE A 429 2.47 18.27 -5.72
C ILE A 429 1.73 18.59 -4.43
N ILE A 430 1.68 17.62 -3.51
CA ILE A 430 1.06 17.75 -2.19
C ILE A 430 2.08 17.37 -1.11
N THR A 431 2.35 18.28 -0.18
CA THR A 431 3.31 18.07 0.92
C THR A 431 2.62 18.29 2.27
N LEU A 432 2.59 17.25 3.13
CA LEU A 432 2.11 17.33 4.50
C LEU A 432 3.29 17.03 5.44
N ASP A 433 3.75 18.00 6.25
CA ASP A 433 4.91 17.82 7.14
C ASP A 433 4.67 18.31 8.58
N ASN A 434 5.26 17.61 9.56
CA ASN A 434 5.13 17.85 11.00
C ASN A 434 3.67 18.04 11.46
N CYS A 435 2.74 17.27 10.89
CA CYS A 435 1.32 17.38 11.17
C CYS A 435 0.85 16.42 12.27
N LYS A 436 -0.27 16.75 12.91
CA LYS A 436 -0.92 15.95 13.96
C LYS A 436 -2.41 15.82 13.70
N SER A 437 -2.96 14.61 13.86
CA SER A 437 -4.38 14.31 13.67
C SER A 437 -4.83 13.24 14.67
N THR A 438 -6.11 13.27 15.09
CA THR A 438 -6.70 12.22 15.95
C THR A 438 -7.68 11.31 15.20
N ALA A 439 -7.67 11.29 13.86
CA ALA A 439 -8.44 10.32 13.08
C ALA A 439 -7.75 9.87 11.77
N GLN A 440 -7.68 10.74 10.75
CA GLN A 440 -7.15 10.39 9.42
C GLN A 440 -6.23 11.49 8.88
N VAL A 441 -5.47 11.18 7.82
CA VAL A 441 -4.55 12.12 7.15
C VAL A 441 -5.03 12.43 5.73
N ILE A 442 -5.08 11.45 4.84
CA ILE A 442 -5.52 11.62 3.45
C ILE A 442 -6.70 10.69 3.14
N ALA A 443 -7.79 11.25 2.64
CA ALA A 443 -8.84 10.51 1.94
C ALA A 443 -8.96 10.98 0.49
N ILE A 444 -9.04 10.04 -0.45
CA ILE A 444 -9.22 10.26 -1.88
C ILE A 444 -10.33 9.34 -2.37
N GLN A 445 -11.43 9.91 -2.83
CA GLN A 445 -12.67 9.17 -3.10
C GLN A 445 -13.25 9.54 -4.47
N ASN A 446 -13.62 8.55 -5.28
CA ASN A 446 -14.28 8.73 -6.58
C ASN A 446 -13.50 9.69 -7.53
N THR A 447 -12.17 9.69 -7.44
CA THR A 447 -11.27 10.71 -7.99
C THR A 447 -10.27 10.10 -8.98
N THR A 448 -9.78 10.89 -9.94
CA THR A 448 -8.61 10.52 -10.77
C THR A 448 -7.37 11.30 -10.33
N LEU A 449 -6.26 10.61 -10.08
CA LEU A 449 -4.92 11.19 -9.89
C LEU A 449 -4.06 10.85 -11.11
N ASN A 450 -3.40 11.82 -11.74
CA ASN A 450 -2.49 11.57 -12.86
C ASN A 450 -1.21 12.44 -12.77
N GLY A 451 -0.04 11.84 -12.55
CA GLY A 451 1.20 12.62 -12.35
C GLY A 451 1.24 13.34 -11.00
N VAL A 452 0.54 12.82 -9.98
CA VAL A 452 0.43 13.46 -8.66
C VAL A 452 1.53 12.97 -7.74
N VAL A 453 2.15 13.88 -7.00
CA VAL A 453 3.14 13.58 -5.95
C VAL A 453 2.50 13.90 -4.60
N ILE A 454 2.36 12.93 -3.71
CA ILE A 454 1.86 13.15 -2.33
C ILE A 454 2.90 12.66 -1.33
N ALA A 455 3.52 13.60 -0.61
CA ALA A 455 4.51 13.32 0.43
C ALA A 455 3.96 13.64 1.82
N VAL A 456 3.95 12.63 2.70
CA VAL A 456 3.53 12.72 4.10
C VAL A 456 4.75 12.48 4.98
N ASN A 457 5.23 13.52 5.66
CA ASN A 457 6.45 13.49 6.48
C ASN A 457 6.13 13.78 7.95
N SER A 458 6.75 13.04 8.86
CA SER A 458 6.78 13.37 10.29
C SER A 458 5.40 13.49 10.95
N VAL A 459 4.40 12.74 10.47
CA VAL A 459 3.00 12.88 10.91
C VAL A 459 2.67 11.94 12.06
N LEU A 460 2.13 12.51 13.14
CA LEU A 460 1.63 11.77 14.30
C LEU A 460 0.10 11.67 14.27
N ILE A 461 -0.40 10.46 14.08
CA ILE A 461 -1.81 10.11 14.27
C ILE A 461 -1.93 9.52 15.67
N SER A 462 -2.60 10.22 16.59
CA SER A 462 -2.62 9.83 18.01
C SER A 462 -3.95 10.07 18.70
N GLY A 463 -4.28 9.23 19.68
CA GLY A 463 -5.51 9.37 20.47
C GLY A 463 -6.78 8.99 19.70
N VAL A 464 -6.66 8.20 18.62
CA VAL A 464 -7.81 7.84 17.78
C VAL A 464 -8.81 7.03 18.59
N THR A 465 -10.07 7.48 18.52
CA THR A 465 -11.25 6.87 19.16
C THR A 465 -12.33 6.45 18.15
N ALA A 466 -12.13 6.76 16.86
CA ALA A 466 -12.90 6.19 15.75
C ALA A 466 -12.57 4.68 15.60
N PRO A 467 -13.45 3.85 15.03
CA PRO A 467 -13.19 2.41 14.86
C PRO A 467 -12.06 2.11 13.85
N GLN A 468 -11.71 3.07 12.99
CA GLN A 468 -10.64 2.93 11.99
C GLN A 468 -9.87 4.25 11.84
N ALA A 469 -8.55 4.16 11.64
CA ALA A 469 -7.66 5.28 11.34
C ALA A 469 -6.87 5.02 10.06
N PHE A 470 -6.55 6.06 9.30
CA PHE A 470 -5.87 5.93 8.00
C PHE A 470 -4.82 7.01 7.78
N CYS A 471 -3.62 6.62 7.32
CA CYS A 471 -2.70 7.57 6.71
C CYS A 471 -3.13 7.88 5.26
N PHE A 472 -3.20 6.87 4.39
CA PHE A 472 -3.83 6.94 3.06
C PHE A 472 -5.09 6.08 2.98
N ASN A 473 -6.21 6.69 2.54
CA ASN A 473 -7.49 6.03 2.30
C ASN A 473 -8.00 6.34 0.89
N ILE A 474 -7.80 5.41 -0.06
CA ILE A 474 -8.10 5.59 -1.49
C ILE A 474 -9.30 4.70 -1.88
N LEU A 475 -10.44 5.30 -2.18
CA LEU A 475 -11.72 4.63 -2.43
C LEU A 475 -12.21 4.87 -3.87
N SER A 476 -12.53 3.80 -4.60
CA SER A 476 -13.08 3.83 -5.97
C SER A 476 -12.43 4.89 -6.87
N SER A 477 -11.10 4.92 -6.88
CA SER A 477 -10.29 5.98 -7.48
C SER A 477 -9.20 5.41 -8.39
N THR A 478 -8.90 6.12 -9.47
CA THR A 478 -7.85 5.75 -10.43
C THR A 478 -6.60 6.59 -10.17
N VAL A 479 -5.47 5.92 -9.98
CA VAL A 479 -4.15 6.53 -9.74
C VAL A 479 -3.24 6.16 -10.90
N ALA A 480 -2.71 7.17 -11.59
CA ALA A 480 -1.87 7.04 -12.76
C ALA A 480 -0.59 7.86 -12.63
N ASN A 481 0.55 7.33 -13.06
CA ASN A 481 1.84 8.07 -13.17
C ASN A 481 2.27 8.78 -11.88
N SER A 482 1.83 8.31 -10.70
CA SER A 482 1.85 9.07 -9.44
C SER A 482 2.83 8.50 -8.41
N TYR A 483 3.31 9.35 -7.51
CA TYR A 483 4.21 8.99 -6.41
C TYR A 483 3.54 9.30 -5.07
N LEU A 484 3.37 8.29 -4.21
CA LEU A 484 2.77 8.42 -2.89
C LEU A 484 3.79 7.99 -1.83
N SER A 485 4.15 8.84 -0.88
CA SER A 485 5.06 8.47 0.21
C SER A 485 4.56 8.87 1.60
N ALA A 486 4.71 7.95 2.55
CA ALA A 486 4.62 8.23 3.98
C ALA A 486 5.97 7.91 4.62
N ASN A 487 6.56 8.89 5.30
CA ASN A 487 7.85 8.79 5.96
C ASN A 487 7.76 9.32 7.40
N ASN A 488 8.34 8.60 8.36
CA ASN A 488 8.28 8.93 9.80
C ASN A 488 6.83 9.08 10.33
N VAL A 489 5.88 8.27 9.82
CA VAL A 489 4.46 8.33 10.25
C VAL A 489 4.22 7.38 11.42
N SER A 490 3.63 7.90 12.50
CA SER A 490 3.28 7.13 13.70
C SER A 490 1.76 7.07 13.89
N LEU A 491 1.21 5.86 14.03
CA LEU A 491 -0.21 5.58 14.24
C LEU A 491 -0.46 5.00 15.64
N SER A 492 -1.25 5.68 16.46
CA SER A 492 -1.66 5.24 17.79
C SER A 492 -3.15 5.51 18.10
N ALA A 493 -3.87 4.46 18.49
CA ALA A 493 -5.23 4.56 19.00
C ALA A 493 -5.23 4.70 20.53
N SER A 494 -6.28 5.31 21.08
CA SER A 494 -6.56 5.25 22.52
C SER A 494 -7.49 4.08 22.90
N GLN A 495 -8.22 3.52 21.93
CA GLN A 495 -9.02 2.31 22.10
C GLN A 495 -8.29 1.09 21.54
N SER A 496 -8.32 -0.02 22.28
CA SER A 496 -7.76 -1.32 21.85
C SER A 496 -8.55 -2.01 20.74
N THR A 497 -9.64 -1.40 20.26
CA THR A 497 -10.54 -1.88 19.20
C THR A 497 -10.44 -1.10 17.88
N THR A 498 -9.70 0.00 17.84
CA THR A 498 -9.50 0.80 16.62
C THR A 498 -8.50 0.12 15.68
N VAL A 499 -8.87 -0.09 14.42
CA VAL A 499 -7.96 -0.65 13.40
C VAL A 499 -7.15 0.47 12.75
N LEU A 500 -5.83 0.34 12.73
CA LEU A 500 -4.89 1.37 12.25
C LEU A 500 -4.29 1.00 10.90
N TYR A 501 -4.57 1.78 9.84
CA TYR A 501 -4.08 1.53 8.48
C TYR A 501 -3.05 2.59 8.04
N LEU A 502 -1.90 2.16 7.50
CA LEU A 502 -1.01 3.06 6.75
C LEU A 502 -1.55 3.32 5.32
N LEU A 503 -1.93 2.27 4.59
CA LEU A 503 -2.47 2.35 3.24
C LEU A 503 -3.68 1.44 3.06
N VAL A 504 -4.79 2.02 2.61
CA VAL A 504 -5.91 1.29 2.00
C VAL A 504 -6.16 1.82 0.60
N VAL A 505 -6.22 0.91 -0.37
CA VAL A 505 -6.73 1.16 -1.73
C VAL A 505 -7.82 0.13 -1.98
N GLN A 506 -9.08 0.55 -2.07
CA GLN A 506 -10.19 -0.39 -2.27
C GLN A 506 -11.24 0.13 -3.26
N TYR A 507 -11.91 -0.79 -3.95
CA TYR A 507 -13.08 -0.48 -4.76
C TYR A 507 -14.38 -0.72 -3.98
N SER A 508 -15.23 0.30 -3.89
CA SER A 508 -16.62 0.17 -3.43
C SER A 508 -17.55 0.07 -4.64
N ALA A 509 -18.33 -1.02 -4.70
CA ALA A 509 -19.33 -1.27 -5.74
C ALA A 509 -20.52 -0.28 -5.74
N THR A 510 -20.60 0.63 -4.76
CA THR A 510 -21.53 1.76 -4.76
C THR A 510 -21.12 2.91 -5.70
N VAL A 511 -19.94 2.85 -6.30
CA VAL A 511 -19.35 3.89 -7.15
C VAL A 511 -19.09 3.29 -8.54
N PRO A 512 -19.45 3.97 -9.66
CA PRO A 512 -19.38 3.37 -10.99
C PRO A 512 -17.97 3.22 -11.58
N ALA A 513 -16.95 3.82 -10.94
CA ALA A 513 -15.56 3.76 -11.40
C ALA A 513 -14.76 2.70 -10.60
N PRO A 514 -14.14 1.70 -11.26
CA PRO A 514 -13.27 0.75 -10.58
C PRO A 514 -11.99 1.44 -10.07
N SER A 515 -11.48 0.98 -8.93
CA SER A 515 -10.17 1.43 -8.44
C SER A 515 -9.05 0.87 -9.31
N SER A 516 -8.05 1.69 -9.63
CA SER A 516 -6.87 1.24 -10.34
C SER A 516 -5.59 1.96 -9.91
N LEU A 517 -4.46 1.25 -9.99
CA LEU A 517 -3.10 1.78 -9.84
C LEU A 517 -2.37 1.50 -11.16
N SER A 518 -1.76 2.53 -11.76
CA SER A 518 -1.08 2.45 -13.05
C SER A 518 0.18 3.32 -13.06
N ASN A 519 1.34 2.75 -13.42
CA ASN A 519 2.64 3.45 -13.37
C ASN A 519 2.83 4.23 -12.05
N THR A 520 2.52 3.60 -10.91
CA THR A 520 2.40 4.26 -9.60
C THR A 520 3.46 3.72 -8.65
N SER A 521 4.15 4.59 -7.92
CA SER A 521 5.13 4.19 -6.90
C SER A 521 4.66 4.63 -5.51
N ILE A 522 4.62 3.70 -4.57
CA ILE A 522 4.13 3.90 -3.21
C ILE A 522 5.22 3.48 -2.21
N THR A 523 5.63 4.38 -1.32
CA THR A 523 6.69 4.12 -0.33
C THR A 523 6.20 4.42 1.09
N LEU A 524 6.28 3.42 1.98
CA LEU A 524 6.00 3.53 3.40
C LEU A 524 7.33 3.30 4.15
N SER A 525 7.95 4.36 4.67
CA SER A 525 9.29 4.30 5.27
C SER A 525 9.34 4.81 6.72
N ASN A 526 10.08 4.13 7.60
CA ASN A 526 10.27 4.54 9.00
C ASN A 526 8.96 4.74 9.78
N CYS A 527 7.91 4.00 9.41
CA CYS A 527 6.57 4.15 9.99
C CYS A 527 6.39 3.22 11.20
N SER A 528 5.58 3.64 12.18
CA SER A 528 5.24 2.81 13.34
C SER A 528 3.73 2.74 13.58
N THR A 529 3.26 1.58 14.06
CA THR A 529 1.83 1.34 14.28
C THR A 529 1.56 0.64 15.62
N ALA A 530 0.57 1.13 16.38
CA ALA A 530 0.11 0.51 17.62
C ALA A 530 -0.70 -0.77 17.36
N ALA A 531 -1.43 -1.26 18.38
CA ALA A 531 -2.20 -2.51 18.32
C ALA A 531 -3.28 -2.47 17.23
N LEU A 532 -3.74 -3.65 16.80
CA LEU A 532 -4.71 -3.84 15.70
C LEU A 532 -4.35 -3.10 14.39
N SER A 533 -3.10 -3.17 13.96
CA SER A 533 -2.63 -2.45 12.77
C SER A 533 -2.52 -3.29 11.50
N ALA A 534 -2.63 -2.59 10.38
CA ALA A 534 -2.42 -3.04 9.00
C ALA A 534 -1.58 -2.00 8.24
N ILE A 535 -0.73 -2.46 7.31
CA ILE A 535 0.23 -1.62 6.59
C ILE A 535 -0.28 -1.29 5.19
N ALA A 536 -0.61 -2.31 4.38
CA ALA A 536 -1.04 -2.12 3.00
C ALA A 536 -2.16 -3.10 2.64
N HIS A 537 -3.37 -2.57 2.46
CA HIS A 537 -4.53 -3.31 1.96
C HIS A 537 -4.88 -2.80 0.56
N VAL A 538 -4.77 -3.67 -0.44
CA VAL A 538 -5.18 -3.39 -1.83
C VAL A 538 -6.27 -4.39 -2.19
N LEU A 539 -7.51 -3.93 -2.38
CA LEU A 539 -8.71 -4.76 -2.45
C LEU A 539 -9.57 -4.43 -3.66
N ASN A 540 -9.71 -5.40 -4.58
CA ASN A 540 -10.49 -5.28 -5.81
C ASN A 540 -10.00 -4.12 -6.71
N VAL A 541 -8.67 -4.00 -6.84
CA VAL A 541 -7.99 -2.93 -7.58
C VAL A 541 -7.25 -3.53 -8.78
N ALA A 542 -7.39 -2.93 -9.96
CA ALA A 542 -6.56 -3.26 -11.12
C ALA A 542 -5.17 -2.62 -10.96
N VAL A 543 -4.09 -3.41 -11.02
CA VAL A 543 -2.73 -2.94 -10.68
C VAL A 543 -1.77 -3.15 -11.85
N THR A 544 -1.20 -2.07 -12.38
CA THR A 544 -0.30 -2.10 -13.55
C THR A 544 0.96 -1.28 -13.31
N THR A 545 2.14 -1.85 -13.57
CA THR A 545 3.45 -1.17 -13.45
C THR A 545 3.57 -0.41 -12.13
N THR A 546 3.30 -1.09 -11.01
CA THR A 546 3.12 -0.45 -9.70
C THR A 546 4.16 -0.95 -8.71
N GLN A 547 4.93 -0.02 -8.14
CA GLN A 547 5.87 -0.31 -7.06
C GLN A 547 5.20 -0.04 -5.71
N LEU A 548 5.32 -0.98 -4.78
CA LEU A 548 4.91 -0.81 -3.38
C LEU A 548 6.11 -1.18 -2.49
N SER A 549 6.60 -0.23 -1.70
CA SER A 549 7.77 -0.39 -0.86
C SER A 549 7.44 -0.13 0.61
N VAL A 550 7.84 -1.06 1.48
CA VAL A 550 7.65 -1.02 2.93
C VAL A 550 9.04 -1.16 3.55
N ILE A 551 9.57 -0.09 4.15
CA ILE A 551 10.98 -0.02 4.59
C ILE A 551 11.03 0.43 6.06
N ASN A 552 11.68 -0.34 6.93
CA ASN A 552 11.80 -0.01 8.36
C ASN A 552 10.43 0.33 9.01
N VAL A 553 9.42 -0.50 8.75
CA VAL A 553 8.08 -0.34 9.35
C VAL A 553 7.95 -1.26 10.56
N VAL A 554 7.54 -0.69 11.69
CA VAL A 554 7.53 -1.38 13.00
C VAL A 554 6.12 -1.44 13.58
N MET A 555 5.58 -2.66 13.67
CA MET A 555 4.30 -2.93 14.32
C MET A 555 4.48 -3.26 15.80
N SER A 556 3.62 -2.71 16.66
CA SER A 556 3.62 -3.03 18.09
C SER A 556 3.13 -4.46 18.38
N ALA A 557 3.47 -4.99 19.56
CA ALA A 557 3.44 -6.40 19.96
C ALA A 557 2.12 -7.20 19.73
N THR A 558 0.99 -6.55 19.47
CA THR A 558 -0.34 -7.20 19.39
C THR A 558 -1.19 -6.68 18.22
N SER A 559 -0.97 -7.25 17.03
CA SER A 559 -1.95 -7.23 15.94
C SER A 559 -2.43 -8.66 15.63
N PRO A 560 -3.75 -8.92 15.60
CA PRO A 560 -4.36 -10.15 15.07
C PRO A 560 -4.84 -9.98 13.61
N TYR A 561 -4.52 -8.84 12.97
CA TYR A 561 -4.96 -8.48 11.63
C TYR A 561 -3.97 -8.95 10.54
N LEU A 562 -4.16 -8.46 9.31
CA LEU A 562 -3.35 -8.73 8.13
C LEU A 562 -2.49 -7.49 7.84
N PRO A 563 -1.17 -7.48 8.06
CA PRO A 563 -0.29 -6.36 7.74
C PRO A 563 -0.30 -6.01 6.25
N ILE A 564 -0.07 -6.98 5.37
CA ILE A 564 -0.08 -6.78 3.92
C ILE A 564 -1.07 -7.76 3.29
N LEU A 565 -2.11 -7.22 2.66
CA LEU A 565 -3.13 -7.97 1.92
C LEU A 565 -3.28 -7.38 0.52
N LEU A 566 -3.01 -8.19 -0.50
CA LEU A 566 -3.19 -7.82 -1.91
C LEU A 566 -4.20 -8.77 -2.58
N SER A 567 -5.30 -8.22 -3.09
CA SER A 567 -6.34 -8.95 -3.82
C SER A 567 -6.89 -8.11 -4.97
N SER A 568 -6.93 -8.65 -6.19
CA SER A 568 -7.11 -7.87 -7.42
C SER A 568 -8.40 -8.17 -8.20
N LEU A 569 -9.37 -8.90 -7.63
CA LEU A 569 -10.62 -9.27 -8.32
C LEU A 569 -11.34 -8.04 -8.93
N PRO A 570 -11.75 -8.04 -10.22
CA PRO A 570 -11.56 -9.05 -11.26
C PRO A 570 -10.42 -8.72 -12.26
N GLY A 571 -9.52 -7.80 -11.92
CA GLY A 571 -8.46 -7.31 -12.81
C GLY A 571 -7.18 -8.14 -12.80
N THR A 572 -6.51 -8.22 -13.94
CA THR A 572 -5.13 -8.72 -14.03
C THR A 572 -4.15 -7.69 -13.46
N THR A 573 -3.31 -8.13 -12.54
CA THR A 573 -2.14 -7.41 -12.10
C THR A 573 -0.98 -7.65 -13.08
N ASN A 574 -0.29 -6.61 -13.50
CA ASN A 574 0.89 -6.72 -14.37
C ASN A 574 2.01 -5.81 -13.85
N GLN A 575 3.24 -6.33 -13.73
CA GLN A 575 4.39 -5.56 -13.22
C GLN A 575 4.13 -4.91 -11.86
N LEU A 576 3.51 -5.63 -10.92
CA LEU A 576 3.56 -5.27 -9.50
C LEU A 576 4.97 -5.55 -8.97
N ASN A 577 5.58 -4.62 -8.26
CA ASN A 577 6.85 -4.80 -7.55
C ASN A 577 6.65 -4.48 -6.06
N LEU A 578 6.28 -5.49 -5.27
CA LEU A 578 6.21 -5.40 -3.81
C LEU A 578 7.61 -5.61 -3.22
N THR A 579 8.06 -4.69 -2.38
CA THR A 579 9.33 -4.75 -1.66
C THR A 579 9.11 -4.49 -0.17
N VAL A 580 9.60 -5.38 0.69
CA VAL A 580 9.51 -5.27 2.15
C VAL A 580 10.92 -5.44 2.73
N LEU A 581 11.43 -4.42 3.40
CA LEU A 581 12.83 -4.32 3.84
C LEU A 581 12.92 -3.88 5.30
N ASP A 582 13.84 -4.47 6.05
CA ASP A 582 14.23 -4.05 7.41
C ASP A 582 13.07 -3.86 8.39
N SER A 583 11.94 -4.56 8.18
CA SER A 583 10.65 -4.28 8.84
C SER A 583 10.30 -5.33 9.90
N TYR A 584 9.57 -4.91 10.94
CA TYR A 584 9.13 -5.75 12.05
C TYR A 584 7.60 -5.87 12.03
N LEU A 585 7.09 -6.97 11.45
CA LEU A 585 5.67 -7.15 11.14
C LEU A 585 5.02 -8.16 12.09
N ILE A 586 3.80 -7.86 12.57
CA ILE A 586 3.02 -8.74 13.46
C ILE A 586 1.58 -8.88 12.95
N GLY A 587 1.04 -10.10 12.94
CA GLY A 587 -0.30 -10.37 12.40
C GLY A 587 -0.62 -11.85 12.20
N ALA A 588 -1.85 -12.14 11.79
CA ALA A 588 -2.33 -13.50 11.55
C ALA A 588 -1.83 -14.10 10.23
N TYR A 589 -1.81 -13.30 9.16
CA TYR A 589 -1.11 -13.63 7.92
C TYR A 589 -0.36 -12.38 7.51
N LEU A 590 0.98 -12.43 7.52
CA LEU A 590 1.82 -11.23 7.48
C LEU A 590 1.86 -10.61 6.09
N ILE A 591 2.06 -11.44 5.07
CA ILE A 591 1.91 -11.10 3.65
C ILE A 591 0.95 -12.12 3.04
N ARG A 592 -0.22 -11.65 2.59
CA ARG A 592 -1.26 -12.48 1.96
C ARG A 592 -1.59 -11.97 0.56
N LEU A 593 -1.30 -12.79 -0.44
CA LEU A 593 -1.70 -12.62 -1.84
C LEU A 593 -2.92 -13.52 -2.07
N ASP A 594 -4.08 -12.94 -2.37
CA ASP A 594 -5.37 -13.64 -2.32
C ASP A 594 -6.23 -13.33 -3.54
N MET A 595 -6.68 -14.34 -4.28
CA MET A 595 -7.49 -14.17 -5.51
C MET A 595 -6.83 -13.19 -6.50
N LEU A 596 -5.50 -13.30 -6.61
CA LEU A 596 -4.62 -12.41 -7.37
C LEU A 596 -4.21 -13.07 -8.70
N THR A 597 -4.51 -12.45 -9.83
CA THR A 597 -3.93 -12.85 -11.13
C THR A 597 -2.80 -11.90 -11.47
N ALA A 598 -1.54 -12.29 -11.27
CA ALA A 598 -0.37 -11.44 -11.49
C ALA A 598 0.59 -11.96 -12.57
N VAL A 599 1.04 -11.04 -13.43
CA VAL A 599 1.93 -11.32 -14.56
C VAL A 599 3.17 -10.42 -14.47
N ASN A 600 4.34 -10.92 -14.83
CA ASN A 600 5.62 -10.16 -14.86
C ASN A 600 5.92 -9.42 -13.53
N SER A 601 5.47 -9.95 -12.39
CA SER A 601 5.44 -9.26 -11.10
C SER A 601 6.51 -9.79 -10.16
N ASN A 602 7.00 -8.96 -9.25
CA ASN A 602 8.02 -9.26 -8.26
C ASN A 602 7.51 -9.02 -6.83
N VAL A 603 7.84 -9.93 -5.92
CA VAL A 603 7.59 -9.81 -4.48
C VAL A 603 8.88 -10.12 -3.73
N ALA A 604 9.55 -9.11 -3.19
CA ALA A 604 10.80 -9.26 -2.46
C ALA A 604 10.64 -8.88 -0.98
N LEU A 605 11.12 -9.75 -0.09
CA LEU A 605 11.18 -9.55 1.36
C LEU A 605 12.62 -9.76 1.82
N SER A 606 13.23 -8.80 2.51
CA SER A 606 14.60 -8.96 3.03
C SER A 606 14.80 -8.37 4.42
N ALA A 607 15.75 -8.95 5.17
CA ALA A 607 16.26 -8.43 6.45
C ALA A 607 15.19 -8.07 7.49
N SER A 608 14.01 -8.70 7.39
CA SER A 608 12.82 -8.36 8.17
C SER A 608 12.53 -9.43 9.22
N THR A 609 11.75 -9.07 10.23
CA THR A 609 11.25 -10.01 11.26
C THR A 609 9.74 -10.14 11.15
N LEU A 610 9.28 -11.39 11.04
CA LEU A 610 7.89 -11.74 10.79
C LEU A 610 7.30 -12.52 11.97
N VAL A 611 6.38 -11.91 12.73
CA VAL A 611 5.78 -12.50 13.96
C VAL A 611 4.33 -12.91 13.73
N VAL A 612 4.09 -14.19 13.54
CA VAL A 612 2.75 -14.77 13.37
C VAL A 612 2.05 -14.87 14.73
N THR A 613 0.89 -14.26 14.87
CA THR A 613 0.10 -14.18 16.11
C THR A 613 -1.23 -14.92 16.00
N GLN A 614 -1.66 -15.55 17.10
CA GLN A 614 -3.02 -16.11 17.19
C GLN A 614 -4.07 -15.00 17.00
N SER A 615 -5.15 -15.31 16.29
CA SER A 615 -6.16 -14.31 15.90
C SER A 615 -7.58 -14.84 16.06
N ALA A 616 -8.39 -14.09 16.79
CA ALA A 616 -9.83 -14.35 16.95
C ALA A 616 -10.63 -14.21 15.65
N TYR A 617 -10.07 -13.58 14.61
CA TYR A 617 -10.67 -13.52 13.27
C TYR A 617 -10.43 -14.81 12.45
N PHE A 618 -9.48 -15.64 12.88
CA PHE A 618 -9.09 -16.88 12.19
C PHE A 618 -8.90 -18.06 13.19
N PRO A 619 -9.86 -18.34 14.08
CA PRO A 619 -9.65 -19.21 15.25
C PRO A 619 -9.47 -20.71 14.93
N SER A 620 -9.77 -21.12 13.70
CA SER A 620 -9.73 -22.52 13.25
C SER A 620 -8.76 -22.77 12.09
N ASN A 621 -7.98 -21.75 11.69
CA ASN A 621 -7.14 -21.81 10.50
C ASN A 621 -5.66 -21.83 10.87
N ALA A 622 -4.89 -22.67 10.17
CA ALA A 622 -3.44 -22.54 10.11
C ALA A 622 -3.05 -21.13 9.63
N LEU A 623 -2.10 -20.51 10.33
CA LEU A 623 -1.59 -19.17 10.06
C LEU A 623 -0.21 -19.24 9.40
N PHE A 624 0.14 -18.23 8.58
CA PHE A 624 1.39 -18.23 7.82
C PHE A 624 2.06 -16.85 7.78
N ALA A 625 3.37 -16.83 7.60
CA ALA A 625 4.12 -15.60 7.39
C ALA A 625 3.95 -15.09 5.94
N LEU A 626 3.99 -16.00 4.96
CA LEU A 626 3.66 -15.73 3.56
C LEU A 626 2.54 -16.67 3.10
N THR A 627 1.45 -16.12 2.58
CA THR A 627 0.36 -16.88 1.94
C THR A 627 0.18 -16.42 0.51
N ILE A 628 0.12 -17.39 -0.41
CA ILE A 628 -0.32 -17.21 -1.78
C ILE A 628 -1.50 -18.15 -1.97
N VAL A 629 -2.71 -17.61 -2.14
CA VAL A 629 -3.95 -18.40 -2.17
C VAL A 629 -4.88 -17.97 -3.30
N SER A 630 -5.48 -18.95 -3.98
CA SER A 630 -6.40 -18.74 -5.11
C SER A 630 -5.79 -17.87 -6.24
N ALA A 631 -4.46 -17.90 -6.39
CA ALA A 631 -3.71 -16.96 -7.22
C ALA A 631 -3.20 -17.59 -8.52
N VAL A 632 -3.20 -16.82 -9.60
CA VAL A 632 -2.59 -17.18 -10.89
C VAL A 632 -1.35 -16.30 -11.08
N LEU A 633 -0.17 -16.90 -11.01
CA LEU A 633 1.11 -16.19 -11.19
C LEU A 633 1.78 -16.64 -12.49
N THR A 634 2.14 -15.69 -13.34
CA THR A 634 2.80 -15.95 -14.63
C THR A 634 4.07 -15.10 -14.79
N ASN A 635 5.19 -15.70 -15.20
CA ASN A 635 6.48 -15.03 -15.43
C ASN A 635 6.91 -14.12 -14.26
N SER A 636 6.65 -14.55 -13.02
CA SER A 636 6.74 -13.71 -11.81
C SER A 636 7.77 -14.26 -10.82
N THR A 637 8.32 -13.39 -9.98
CA THR A 637 9.36 -13.73 -9.00
C THR A 637 8.92 -13.42 -7.57
N SER A 638 9.22 -14.33 -6.64
CA SER A 638 8.97 -14.13 -5.21
C SER A 638 10.21 -14.50 -4.41
N THR A 639 10.90 -13.52 -3.82
CA THR A 639 12.14 -13.72 -3.07
C THR A 639 11.97 -13.39 -1.58
N VAL A 640 12.49 -14.25 -0.71
CA VAL A 640 12.70 -13.95 0.71
C VAL A 640 14.18 -14.16 1.02
N SER A 641 14.82 -13.21 1.68
CA SER A 641 16.23 -13.30 2.11
C SER A 641 16.43 -12.82 3.53
N THR A 642 17.33 -13.49 4.26
CA THR A 642 17.83 -13.09 5.60
C THR A 642 16.72 -12.64 6.56
N THR A 643 15.57 -13.32 6.52
CA THR A 643 14.34 -12.93 7.23
C THR A 643 14.09 -13.90 8.37
N ASP A 644 13.82 -13.38 9.57
CA ASP A 644 13.50 -14.16 10.76
C ASP A 644 11.99 -14.34 10.91
N VAL A 645 11.54 -15.52 11.36
CA VAL A 645 10.12 -15.81 11.56
C VAL A 645 9.85 -16.37 12.96
N VAL A 646 8.86 -15.79 13.64
CA VAL A 646 8.34 -16.24 14.93
C VAL A 646 6.93 -16.79 14.71
N GLY A 647 6.74 -18.09 14.92
CA GLY A 647 5.46 -18.78 14.73
C GLY A 647 4.58 -18.87 15.99
N VAL A 648 3.38 -19.44 15.80
CA VAL A 648 2.50 -19.88 16.88
C VAL A 648 2.86 -21.32 17.27
N PRO A 649 3.24 -21.61 18.53
CA PRO A 649 3.85 -22.89 18.90
C PRO A 649 2.88 -24.07 19.03
N SER A 650 1.58 -23.83 19.19
CA SER A 650 0.57 -24.87 19.37
C SER A 650 -0.86 -24.37 19.14
N GLY A 651 -1.81 -25.31 19.02
CA GLY A 651 -3.23 -25.05 18.75
C GLY A 651 -3.56 -24.98 17.25
N LEU A 652 -4.83 -24.73 16.93
CA LEU A 652 -5.33 -24.72 15.55
C LEU A 652 -4.64 -23.68 14.65
N ASN A 653 -4.16 -22.58 15.25
CA ASN A 653 -3.42 -21.51 14.57
C ASN A 653 -1.95 -21.85 14.25
N ALA A 654 -1.43 -22.99 14.70
CA ALA A 654 -0.03 -23.39 14.48
C ALA A 654 0.17 -23.92 13.05
N GLY A 655 0.33 -22.99 12.09
CA GLY A 655 0.53 -23.28 10.67
C GLY A 655 1.99 -23.32 10.21
N TRP A 656 2.19 -23.12 8.90
CA TRP A 656 3.50 -23.14 8.25
C TRP A 656 4.01 -21.72 8.00
N ILE A 657 5.31 -21.54 7.76
CA ILE A 657 5.87 -20.23 7.43
C ILE A 657 5.40 -19.77 6.04
N VAL A 658 5.36 -20.67 5.06
CA VAL A 658 4.82 -20.39 3.72
C VAL A 658 3.69 -21.35 3.38
N GLY A 659 2.59 -20.81 2.86
CA GLY A 659 1.47 -21.56 2.30
C GLY A 659 1.16 -21.14 0.88
N ILE A 660 1.16 -22.10 -0.04
CA ILE A 660 0.70 -21.95 -1.43
C ILE A 660 -0.54 -22.84 -1.58
N ALA A 661 -1.70 -22.28 -1.89
CA ALA A 661 -2.96 -23.03 -1.92
C ALA A 661 -3.86 -22.63 -3.10
N SER A 662 -4.44 -23.60 -3.81
CA SER A 662 -5.34 -23.37 -4.94
C SER A 662 -4.74 -22.46 -6.04
N CYS A 663 -3.43 -22.53 -6.27
CA CYS A 663 -2.69 -21.62 -7.13
C CYS A 663 -2.34 -22.23 -8.50
N THR A 664 -2.19 -21.39 -9.52
CA THR A 664 -1.62 -21.78 -10.83
C THR A 664 -0.38 -20.94 -11.11
N PHE A 665 0.79 -21.56 -11.13
CA PHE A 665 2.07 -20.92 -11.41
C PHE A 665 2.60 -21.36 -12.78
N SER A 666 2.99 -20.41 -13.63
CA SER A 666 3.57 -20.67 -14.96
C SER A 666 4.80 -19.79 -15.19
N GLY A 667 5.98 -20.38 -15.35
CA GLY A 667 7.24 -19.61 -15.47
C GLY A 667 7.59 -18.80 -14.21
N VAL A 668 7.17 -19.25 -13.02
CA VAL A 668 7.35 -18.52 -11.76
C VAL A 668 8.62 -18.97 -11.04
N SER A 669 9.37 -18.06 -10.44
CA SER A 669 10.55 -18.36 -9.62
C SER A 669 10.36 -17.86 -8.19
N VAL A 670 10.12 -18.78 -7.27
CA VAL A 670 9.96 -18.53 -5.83
C VAL A 670 11.22 -19.02 -5.10
N SER A 671 11.91 -18.14 -4.38
CA SER A 671 13.16 -18.45 -3.68
C SER A 671 13.13 -17.87 -2.27
N LEU A 672 12.93 -18.74 -1.28
CA LEU A 672 12.57 -18.37 0.09
C LEU A 672 13.72 -18.79 1.03
N SER A 673 14.44 -17.83 1.60
CA SER A 673 15.60 -18.08 2.46
C SER A 673 15.44 -17.39 3.81
N PHE A 674 15.07 -18.17 4.82
CA PHE A 674 14.84 -17.70 6.19
C PHE A 674 16.12 -17.81 7.02
N ALA A 675 16.42 -16.76 7.80
CA ALA A 675 17.59 -16.72 8.67
C ALA A 675 17.38 -17.66 9.88
N SER A 676 16.36 -17.38 10.70
CA SER A 676 15.93 -18.28 11.76
C SER A 676 14.42 -18.45 11.86
N LEU A 677 14.02 -19.59 12.41
CA LEU A 677 12.62 -19.95 12.67
C LEU A 677 12.47 -20.30 14.15
N THR A 678 11.63 -19.55 14.87
CA THR A 678 11.35 -19.81 16.28
C THR A 678 9.86 -20.03 16.49
N LYS A 679 9.47 -20.92 17.40
CA LYS A 679 8.05 -21.24 17.71
C LYS A 679 7.17 -21.68 16.52
N SER A 680 7.73 -21.91 15.33
CA SER A 680 7.04 -22.50 14.17
C SER A 680 7.46 -23.95 13.99
N GLY A 681 6.58 -24.78 13.44
CA GLY A 681 6.89 -26.16 13.06
C GLY A 681 6.91 -26.41 11.55
N GLY A 682 5.98 -25.82 10.80
CA GLY A 682 5.84 -26.04 9.36
C GLY A 682 6.70 -25.06 8.56
N ILE A 683 7.55 -25.54 7.65
CA ILE A 683 8.32 -24.65 6.75
C ILE A 683 7.46 -24.26 5.55
N LEU A 684 6.94 -25.25 4.81
CA LEU A 684 6.25 -25.03 3.54
C LEU A 684 5.06 -25.98 3.36
N TYR A 685 3.92 -25.38 3.02
CA TYR A 685 2.71 -26.03 2.54
C TYR A 685 2.46 -25.69 1.05
N VAL A 686 2.14 -26.71 0.24
CA VAL A 686 1.66 -26.56 -1.13
C VAL A 686 0.40 -27.44 -1.33
N GLY A 687 -0.76 -26.84 -1.54
CA GLY A 687 -2.04 -27.55 -1.68
C GLY A 687 -2.80 -27.18 -2.96
N ASP A 688 -3.46 -28.17 -3.57
CA ASP A 688 -4.45 -28.00 -4.66
C ASP A 688 -3.98 -27.12 -5.82
N SER A 689 -2.67 -27.13 -6.11
CA SER A 689 -2.00 -26.17 -7.00
C SER A 689 -1.43 -26.81 -8.26
N VAL A 690 -1.19 -25.99 -9.28
CA VAL A 690 -0.55 -26.37 -10.55
C VAL A 690 0.75 -25.56 -10.70
N LEU A 691 1.88 -26.25 -10.87
CA LEU A 691 3.18 -25.67 -11.18
C LEU A 691 3.57 -26.13 -12.59
N ASP A 692 3.66 -25.19 -13.52
CA ASP A 692 3.85 -25.45 -14.94
C ASP A 692 4.98 -24.59 -15.55
N SER A 693 5.43 -24.97 -16.74
CA SER A 693 6.31 -24.18 -17.61
C SER A 693 7.57 -23.68 -16.90
N THR A 694 8.41 -24.60 -16.44
CA THR A 694 9.67 -24.34 -15.69
C THR A 694 9.52 -23.57 -14.38
N THR A 695 8.35 -23.65 -13.74
CA THR A 695 8.15 -23.03 -12.42
C THR A 695 9.08 -23.66 -11.38
N THR A 696 9.79 -22.84 -10.62
CA THR A 696 10.65 -23.29 -9.52
C THR A 696 10.21 -22.68 -8.20
N VAL A 697 10.08 -23.51 -7.17
CA VAL A 697 9.77 -23.08 -5.79
C VAL A 697 10.82 -23.67 -4.87
N THR A 698 11.74 -22.85 -4.38
CA THR A 698 12.77 -23.25 -3.41
C THR A 698 12.47 -22.61 -2.06
N ALA A 699 12.46 -23.40 -0.98
CA ALA A 699 12.44 -22.93 0.40
C ALA A 699 13.67 -23.45 1.15
N ALA A 700 14.27 -22.58 1.97
CA ALA A 700 15.50 -22.82 2.70
C ALA A 700 15.48 -22.15 4.08
N VAL A 701 16.17 -22.76 5.03
CA VAL A 701 16.35 -22.21 6.38
C VAL A 701 17.82 -22.33 6.77
N ALA A 702 18.41 -21.28 7.31
CA ALA A 702 19.81 -21.30 7.75
C ALA A 702 19.97 -21.89 9.17
N SER A 703 19.16 -21.44 10.15
CA SER A 703 19.25 -21.93 11.53
C SER A 703 18.63 -23.33 11.72
N SER A 704 19.21 -24.13 12.61
CA SER A 704 18.57 -25.33 13.15
C SER A 704 17.19 -25.03 13.76
N ILE A 705 16.24 -25.95 13.63
CA ILE A 705 14.85 -25.79 14.09
C ILE A 705 14.55 -26.80 15.20
N THR A 706 13.94 -26.32 16.29
CA THR A 706 13.28 -27.17 17.30
C THR A 706 11.78 -26.92 17.21
N ILE A 707 11.04 -27.94 16.79
CA ILE A 707 9.60 -27.90 16.55
C ILE A 707 8.87 -28.26 17.85
N PRO A 708 7.95 -27.41 18.36
CA PRO A 708 7.23 -27.68 19.59
C PRO A 708 6.48 -29.01 19.55
N SER A 709 6.45 -29.72 20.68
CA SER A 709 5.77 -31.01 20.81
C SER A 709 4.27 -30.95 20.49
N GLY A 710 3.62 -29.83 20.83
CA GLY A 710 2.21 -29.54 20.54
C GLY A 710 1.91 -28.98 19.14
N PHE A 711 2.84 -29.12 18.18
CA PHE A 711 2.63 -28.70 16.79
C PHE A 711 1.88 -29.80 16.00
N PRO A 712 0.69 -29.53 15.42
CA PRO A 712 -0.19 -30.56 14.87
C PRO A 712 0.07 -30.91 13.39
N ASN A 713 1.02 -30.26 12.74
CA ASN A 713 1.23 -30.32 11.29
C ASN A 713 2.63 -30.85 10.92
N GLN A 714 2.83 -31.21 9.65
CA GLN A 714 4.11 -31.68 9.10
C GLN A 714 5.07 -30.51 8.81
N VAL A 715 6.39 -30.77 8.79
CA VAL A 715 7.41 -29.77 8.44
C VAL A 715 7.29 -29.34 6.96
N PHE A 716 6.96 -30.31 6.10
CA PHE A 716 6.72 -30.15 4.67
C PHE A 716 5.42 -30.88 4.31
N TYR A 717 4.47 -30.17 3.75
CA TYR A 717 3.14 -30.70 3.41
C TYR A 717 2.81 -30.36 1.95
N VAL A 718 2.64 -31.39 1.11
CA VAL A 718 2.24 -31.23 -0.30
C VAL A 718 0.98 -32.06 -0.55
N LEU A 719 -0.05 -31.45 -1.14
CA LEU A 719 -1.36 -32.07 -1.31
C LEU A 719 -1.95 -31.71 -2.69
N SER A 720 -2.54 -32.69 -3.38
CA SER A 720 -3.29 -32.53 -4.65
C SER A 720 -2.55 -31.75 -5.76
N THR A 721 -1.22 -31.66 -5.71
CA THR A 721 -0.47 -30.68 -6.51
C THR A 721 0.05 -31.30 -7.80
N THR A 722 -0.10 -30.58 -8.92
CA THR A 722 0.30 -31.02 -10.26
C THR A 722 1.54 -30.27 -10.74
N PHE A 723 2.58 -30.99 -11.15
CA PHE A 723 3.86 -30.43 -11.62
C PHE A 723 4.10 -30.85 -13.08
N ARG A 724 4.30 -29.88 -13.99
CA ARG A 724 4.45 -30.08 -15.44
C ARG A 724 5.58 -29.25 -16.05
N LYS A 725 6.03 -29.61 -17.25
CA LYS A 725 7.10 -28.98 -18.05
C LYS A 725 8.32 -28.54 -17.22
N ASN A 726 9.06 -29.49 -16.64
CA ASN A 726 10.30 -29.27 -15.90
C ASN A 726 10.12 -28.31 -14.70
N SER A 727 8.98 -28.38 -14.01
CA SER A 727 8.73 -27.59 -12.80
C SER A 727 9.30 -28.29 -11.56
N THR A 728 9.90 -27.54 -10.63
CA THR A 728 10.62 -28.11 -9.47
C THR A 728 10.20 -27.46 -8.15
N LEU A 729 9.84 -28.28 -7.17
CA LEU A 729 9.61 -27.88 -5.79
C LEU A 729 10.75 -28.40 -4.91
N LYS A 730 11.48 -27.51 -4.23
CA LYS A 730 12.71 -27.81 -3.51
C LYS A 730 12.67 -27.30 -2.07
N LEU A 731 12.92 -28.18 -1.12
CA LEU A 731 13.12 -27.83 0.28
C LEU A 731 14.58 -28.10 0.67
N LEU A 732 15.24 -27.08 1.23
CA LEU A 732 16.58 -27.11 1.78
C LEU A 732 16.48 -27.04 3.31
N LEU A 733 16.66 -28.20 3.95
CA LEU A 733 16.54 -28.33 5.40
C LEU A 733 17.84 -27.84 6.10
N PRO A 734 17.72 -27.15 7.25
CA PRO A 734 18.87 -26.64 8.00
C PRO A 734 19.71 -27.78 8.61
N PRO A 735 20.87 -27.49 9.23
CA PRO A 735 21.76 -28.55 9.75
C PRO A 735 21.12 -29.52 10.76
N LEU A 736 20.10 -29.06 11.52
CA LEU A 736 19.32 -29.90 12.44
C LEU A 736 17.84 -29.48 12.40
N VAL A 737 16.96 -30.46 12.24
CA VAL A 737 15.51 -30.36 12.45
C VAL A 737 15.12 -31.42 13.49
N ARG A 738 14.48 -31.01 14.59
CA ARG A 738 14.00 -31.94 15.61
C ARG A 738 12.61 -31.56 16.13
N MET A 739 11.77 -32.55 16.43
CA MET A 739 10.60 -32.36 17.28
C MET A 739 11.01 -32.42 18.76
N ASP A 740 10.42 -31.58 19.60
CA ASP A 740 10.65 -31.59 21.04
C ASP A 740 9.98 -32.82 21.71
N ALA A 741 10.70 -33.48 22.61
CA ALA A 741 10.49 -34.90 22.92
C ALA A 741 9.38 -35.19 23.96
N ALA A 742 8.44 -34.26 24.14
CA ALA A 742 7.65 -34.13 25.37
C ALA A 742 6.18 -34.60 25.33
N SER A 743 5.62 -34.98 24.17
CA SER A 743 4.21 -35.42 24.08
C SER A 743 4.01 -36.69 23.25
N SER A 744 3.34 -37.68 23.84
CA SER A 744 2.93 -38.94 23.17
C SER A 744 1.70 -38.80 22.25
N THR A 745 1.07 -37.62 22.22
CA THR A 745 -0.20 -37.37 21.53
C THR A 745 -0.08 -37.10 20.02
N THR A 746 1.11 -36.84 19.50
CA THR A 746 1.38 -36.59 18.07
C THR A 746 1.74 -37.86 17.28
N ALA A 747 1.41 -39.04 17.82
CA ALA A 747 1.71 -40.34 17.21
C ALA A 747 1.09 -40.46 15.80
N GLY A 748 1.94 -40.58 14.78
CA GLY A 748 1.55 -40.75 13.37
C GLY A 748 1.84 -39.57 12.43
N ILE A 749 2.14 -38.36 12.93
CA ILE A 749 2.49 -37.21 12.08
C ILE A 749 3.92 -37.38 11.54
N SER A 750 4.09 -37.54 10.23
CA SER A 750 5.42 -37.61 9.59
C SER A 750 6.09 -36.24 9.46
N ALA A 751 7.42 -36.20 9.31
CA ALA A 751 8.14 -34.94 9.11
C ALA A 751 7.80 -34.30 7.76
N LEU A 752 7.71 -35.13 6.72
CA LEU A 752 7.42 -34.79 5.34
C LEU A 752 6.21 -35.62 4.89
N TYR A 753 5.26 -35.01 4.18
CA TYR A 753 4.09 -35.70 3.63
C TYR A 753 3.75 -35.11 2.26
N ILE A 754 3.57 -35.97 1.27
CA ILE A 754 3.21 -35.62 -0.11
C ILE A 754 2.06 -36.54 -0.54
N ALA A 755 0.90 -35.99 -0.85
CA ALA A 755 -0.26 -36.79 -1.26
C ALA A 755 -1.00 -36.26 -2.50
N GLY A 756 -1.68 -37.16 -3.21
CA GLY A 756 -2.55 -36.87 -4.35
C GLY A 756 -1.86 -36.13 -5.51
N SER A 757 -0.53 -36.12 -5.52
CA SER A 757 0.25 -35.20 -6.35
C SER A 757 0.75 -35.88 -7.62
N THR A 758 0.66 -35.17 -8.75
CA THR A 758 1.02 -35.69 -10.08
C THR A 758 2.24 -34.97 -10.62
N LEU A 759 3.30 -35.71 -10.97
CA LEU A 759 4.54 -35.16 -11.53
C LEU A 759 4.73 -35.72 -12.94
N SER A 760 4.86 -34.84 -13.94
CA SER A 760 5.13 -35.23 -15.33
C SER A 760 6.15 -34.32 -16.02
N GLU A 761 6.65 -34.77 -17.17
CA GLU A 761 7.46 -33.96 -18.10
C GLU A 761 8.72 -33.36 -17.45
N LEU A 762 9.60 -34.20 -16.90
CA LEU A 762 10.86 -33.79 -16.22
C LEU A 762 10.66 -32.98 -14.91
N SER A 763 9.43 -32.86 -14.40
CA SER A 763 9.17 -32.15 -13.14
C SER A 763 9.64 -32.95 -11.92
N SER A 764 10.08 -32.27 -10.86
CA SER A 764 10.62 -32.93 -9.65
C SER A 764 10.17 -32.29 -8.32
N ILE A 765 10.11 -33.11 -7.26
CA ILE A 765 10.12 -32.61 -5.87
C ILE A 765 11.46 -33.01 -5.25
N GLN A 766 12.10 -32.12 -4.49
CA GLN A 766 13.43 -32.34 -3.90
C GLN A 766 13.42 -31.91 -2.43
N VAL A 767 13.91 -32.76 -1.53
CA VAL A 767 14.19 -32.40 -0.12
C VAL A 767 15.65 -32.75 0.17
N SER A 768 16.49 -31.71 0.33
CA SER A 768 17.93 -31.87 0.60
C SER A 768 18.32 -31.24 1.93
N GLY A 769 19.33 -31.79 2.59
CA GLY A 769 20.11 -31.01 3.57
C GLY A 769 20.88 -29.86 2.92
N VAL A 770 21.16 -28.79 3.68
CA VAL A 770 22.01 -27.66 3.27
C VAL A 770 23.51 -27.99 3.37
N GLY A 771 23.88 -28.94 4.23
CA GLY A 771 25.26 -29.42 4.41
C GLY A 771 25.42 -30.92 4.11
N PRO A 772 26.60 -31.53 4.42
CA PRO A 772 26.91 -32.93 4.13
C PRO A 772 26.18 -33.95 5.05
N GLY A 773 24.97 -33.62 5.51
CA GLY A 773 24.19 -34.41 6.46
C GLY A 773 23.34 -33.54 7.38
N THR A 774 22.13 -33.17 6.94
CA THR A 774 21.13 -32.54 7.81
C THR A 774 20.56 -33.58 8.76
N HIS A 775 20.69 -33.35 10.06
CA HIS A 775 20.11 -34.22 11.08
C HIS A 775 18.61 -34.02 11.19
N LEU A 776 17.81 -35.05 10.90
CA LEU A 776 16.36 -35.06 11.10
C LEU A 776 16.00 -36.01 12.24
N HIS A 777 15.68 -35.45 13.39
CA HIS A 777 15.25 -36.20 14.58
C HIS A 777 13.72 -36.13 14.68
N TRP A 778 13.05 -37.14 14.13
CA TRP A 778 11.59 -37.25 14.18
C TRP A 778 11.19 -38.49 14.99
N PRO A 779 10.22 -38.37 15.92
CA PRO A 779 9.80 -39.52 16.72
C PRO A 779 9.06 -40.55 15.87
N ASN A 780 8.22 -40.08 14.95
CA ASN A 780 7.45 -40.85 13.96
C ASN A 780 8.25 -41.00 12.63
N GLY A 781 7.63 -41.62 11.62
CA GLY A 781 8.20 -41.70 10.26
C GLY A 781 8.60 -40.36 9.62
N THR A 782 9.55 -40.39 8.68
CA THR A 782 10.14 -39.20 8.06
C THR A 782 9.41 -38.75 6.80
N LEU A 783 9.16 -39.65 5.84
CA LEU A 783 8.45 -39.33 4.60
C LEU A 783 7.23 -40.22 4.45
N TRP A 784 6.10 -39.62 4.09
CA TRP A 784 4.90 -40.32 3.63
C TRP A 784 4.55 -39.84 2.22
N LEU A 785 4.46 -40.76 1.26
CA LEU A 785 3.96 -40.54 -0.09
C LEU A 785 2.62 -41.28 -0.22
N ASP A 786 1.55 -40.59 -0.64
CA ASP A 786 0.19 -41.20 -0.71
C ASP A 786 -0.53 -40.85 -2.02
N SER A 787 -1.09 -41.83 -2.74
CA SER A 787 -1.88 -41.59 -3.96
C SER A 787 -1.20 -40.72 -5.04
N CYS A 788 0.13 -40.61 -5.00
CA CYS A 788 0.91 -39.83 -5.97
C CYS A 788 1.10 -40.57 -7.30
N ASN A 789 1.16 -39.81 -8.39
CA ASN A 789 1.41 -40.32 -9.74
C ASN A 789 2.65 -39.65 -10.35
N VAL A 790 3.77 -40.33 -10.31
CA VAL A 790 5.06 -39.87 -10.86
C VAL A 790 5.30 -40.57 -12.18
N HIS A 791 5.32 -39.82 -13.28
CA HIS A 791 5.67 -40.33 -14.60
C HIS A 791 7.15 -40.70 -14.67
N LYS A 792 7.50 -41.59 -15.61
CA LYS A 792 8.83 -42.21 -15.77
C LYS A 792 10.02 -41.24 -15.69
N ASP A 793 9.89 -40.07 -16.30
CA ASP A 793 10.96 -39.09 -16.44
C ASP A 793 10.88 -37.98 -15.36
N SER A 794 10.00 -38.14 -14.38
CA SER A 794 9.80 -37.27 -13.21
C SER A 794 10.20 -38.00 -11.92
N SER A 795 10.41 -37.26 -10.84
CA SER A 795 11.06 -37.83 -9.64
C SER A 795 10.77 -37.08 -8.33
N ILE A 796 10.79 -37.83 -7.23
CA ILE A 796 10.85 -37.30 -5.86
C ILE A 796 12.23 -37.63 -5.30
N HIS A 797 13.02 -36.61 -4.97
CA HIS A 797 14.39 -36.74 -4.45
C HIS A 797 14.46 -36.47 -2.94
N LEU A 798 15.17 -37.31 -2.21
CA LEU A 798 15.69 -37.06 -0.87
C LEU A 798 17.22 -37.05 -0.92
N SER A 799 17.90 -36.05 -0.38
CA SER A 799 19.38 -36.08 -0.34
C SER A 799 20.05 -35.42 0.86
N ASN A 800 21.25 -35.90 1.20
CA ASN A 800 22.08 -35.35 2.29
C ASN A 800 21.36 -35.32 3.66
N LEU A 801 20.54 -36.33 3.97
CA LEU A 801 19.75 -36.42 5.21
C LEU A 801 20.34 -37.47 6.16
N VAL A 802 20.46 -37.15 7.45
CA VAL A 802 20.82 -38.07 8.54
C VAL A 802 19.60 -38.22 9.45
N VAL A 803 18.78 -39.22 9.18
CA VAL A 803 17.50 -39.46 9.86
C VAL A 803 17.71 -40.33 11.09
N ASN A 804 17.29 -39.81 12.25
CA ASN A 804 17.31 -40.51 13.54
C ASN A 804 15.87 -40.76 13.99
N GLY A 805 15.33 -41.93 13.65
CA GLY A 805 13.94 -42.31 13.93
C GLY A 805 13.76 -43.15 15.19
N THR A 806 12.63 -43.00 15.88
CA THR A 806 12.21 -43.91 16.95
C THR A 806 11.06 -44.85 16.58
N ASP A 807 10.47 -44.67 15.40
CA ASP A 807 9.30 -45.41 14.90
C ASP A 807 9.70 -46.66 14.09
N ALA A 808 8.71 -47.47 13.71
CA ALA A 808 8.89 -48.70 12.92
C ALA A 808 9.31 -48.43 11.46
N ASN A 809 8.82 -47.33 10.88
CA ASN A 809 8.94 -46.94 9.46
C ASN A 809 9.72 -45.63 9.32
N ILE A 810 10.52 -45.46 8.25
CA ILE A 810 11.11 -44.15 7.92
C ILE A 810 10.49 -43.52 6.67
N VAL A 811 10.32 -44.29 5.60
CA VAL A 811 9.56 -43.90 4.40
C VAL A 811 8.30 -44.76 4.30
N VAL A 812 7.18 -44.17 3.93
CA VAL A 812 5.92 -44.87 3.64
C VAL A 812 5.47 -44.53 2.22
N LEU A 813 5.18 -45.55 1.41
CA LEU A 813 4.61 -45.46 0.06
C LEU A 813 3.19 -46.04 0.10
N GLY A 814 2.18 -45.20 0.34
CA GLY A 814 0.77 -45.58 0.36
C GLY A 814 0.11 -45.37 -0.98
N SER A 815 -0.73 -46.34 -1.41
CA SER A 815 -1.74 -46.18 -2.47
C SER A 815 -1.28 -45.63 -3.86
N THR A 816 0.02 -45.52 -4.10
CA THR A 816 0.63 -44.88 -5.28
C THR A 816 0.57 -45.77 -6.53
N PRO A 817 -0.13 -45.39 -7.62
CA PRO A 817 -0.14 -46.17 -8.87
C PRO A 817 1.23 -46.17 -9.57
N SER A 818 1.94 -45.04 -9.57
CA SER A 818 3.31 -44.92 -10.11
C SER A 818 4.14 -43.99 -9.24
N ALA A 819 5.30 -44.43 -8.79
CA ALA A 819 6.19 -43.64 -7.94
C ALA A 819 7.66 -43.81 -8.35
N VAL A 820 8.36 -42.68 -8.54
CA VAL A 820 9.82 -42.63 -8.73
C VAL A 820 10.43 -41.90 -7.55
N LEU A 821 11.06 -42.65 -6.65
CA LEU A 821 11.75 -42.15 -5.46
C LEU A 821 13.26 -42.32 -5.64
N MET A 822 14.00 -41.23 -5.49
CA MET A 822 15.46 -41.21 -5.53
C MET A 822 15.99 -40.73 -4.18
N VAL A 823 16.83 -41.53 -3.54
CA VAL A 823 17.43 -41.24 -2.23
C VAL A 823 18.94 -41.23 -2.44
N GLU A 824 19.61 -40.13 -2.09
CA GLU A 824 21.03 -39.93 -2.37
C GLU A 824 21.82 -39.39 -1.17
N ASN A 825 22.92 -40.05 -0.80
CA ASN A 825 23.81 -39.60 0.29
C ASN A 825 23.04 -39.42 1.62
N CYS A 826 22.15 -40.37 1.92
CA CYS A 826 21.32 -40.36 3.14
C CYS A 826 21.73 -41.48 4.11
N SER A 827 21.72 -41.17 5.40
CA SER A 827 21.95 -42.10 6.50
C SER A 827 20.68 -42.24 7.35
N PHE A 828 20.33 -43.47 7.68
CA PHE A 828 19.06 -43.82 8.31
C PHE A 828 19.31 -44.69 9.55
N ALA A 829 19.16 -44.11 10.75
CA ALA A 829 19.38 -44.80 12.01
C ALA A 829 18.07 -44.97 12.80
N GLN A 830 17.84 -46.17 13.32
CA GLN A 830 16.64 -46.53 14.07
C GLN A 830 16.99 -46.94 15.50
N LEU A 831 16.71 -46.03 16.45
CA LEU A 831 17.36 -46.01 17.77
C LEU A 831 16.65 -46.81 18.86
N ARG A 832 15.38 -47.21 18.68
CA ARG A 832 14.64 -48.00 19.69
C ARG A 832 14.83 -49.50 19.49
N ALA A 833 14.98 -50.23 20.60
CA ALA A 833 15.20 -51.68 20.59
C ALA A 833 13.90 -52.52 20.51
N ALA A 834 12.79 -52.01 21.03
CA ALA A 834 11.65 -52.82 21.49
C ALA A 834 10.48 -52.95 20.50
N MET A 835 10.74 -53.16 19.20
CA MET A 835 9.70 -53.44 18.20
C MET A 835 9.93 -54.81 17.54
N GLN A 836 8.86 -55.60 17.37
CA GLN A 836 8.91 -56.96 16.79
C GLN A 836 9.22 -56.97 15.28
N SER A 837 8.92 -55.87 14.59
CA SER A 837 9.28 -55.65 13.18
C SER A 837 9.75 -54.21 13.01
N ARG A 838 10.70 -54.03 12.10
CA ARG A 838 11.33 -52.76 11.75
C ARG A 838 11.57 -52.72 10.24
N GLN A 839 11.27 -51.59 9.60
CA GLN A 839 11.37 -51.49 8.14
C GLN A 839 11.71 -50.07 7.72
N PHE A 840 12.76 -49.88 6.92
CA PHE A 840 13.17 -48.52 6.53
C PHE A 840 12.20 -47.91 5.53
N ILE A 841 11.69 -48.69 4.58
CA ILE A 841 10.66 -48.30 3.60
C ILE A 841 9.46 -49.25 3.74
N ALA A 842 8.28 -48.73 4.09
CA ALA A 842 7.03 -49.48 4.06
C ALA A 842 6.26 -49.16 2.77
N ILE A 843 5.84 -50.17 2.02
CA ILE A 843 4.95 -50.04 0.86
C ILE A 843 3.58 -50.58 1.27
N VAL A 844 2.59 -49.70 1.34
CA VAL A 844 1.21 -50.02 1.70
C VAL A 844 0.41 -50.09 0.40
N ALA A 845 0.11 -51.31 -0.03
CA ALA A 845 -0.61 -51.53 -1.29
C ALA A 845 -2.03 -50.92 -1.23
N PRO A 846 -2.58 -50.44 -2.36
CA PRO A 846 -3.98 -50.02 -2.41
C PRO A 846 -4.91 -51.19 -2.08
N THR A 847 -6.02 -50.89 -1.38
CA THR A 847 -7.05 -51.87 -1.01
C THR A 847 -7.97 -52.29 -2.16
N VAL A 848 -7.86 -51.60 -3.30
CA VAL A 848 -8.49 -51.91 -4.59
C VAL A 848 -7.46 -52.40 -5.60
N SER A 849 -7.89 -53.18 -6.58
CA SER A 849 -7.06 -53.99 -7.49
C SER A 849 -6.30 -53.19 -8.56
N ALA A 850 -5.50 -52.21 -8.14
CA ALA A 850 -4.54 -51.51 -8.98
C ALA A 850 -3.15 -52.16 -8.87
N SER A 851 -2.40 -52.17 -9.97
CA SER A 851 -0.98 -52.52 -9.97
C SER A 851 -0.15 -51.36 -9.43
N LEU A 852 0.76 -51.61 -8.49
CA LEU A 852 1.70 -50.60 -7.99
C LEU A 852 3.02 -50.72 -8.75
N ASN A 853 3.46 -49.62 -9.38
CA ASN A 853 4.73 -49.56 -10.10
C ASN A 853 5.68 -48.55 -9.42
N ALA A 854 6.66 -49.05 -8.68
CA ALA A 854 7.59 -48.22 -7.91
C ALA A 854 9.03 -48.40 -8.39
N ALA A 855 9.73 -47.30 -8.66
CA ALA A 855 11.17 -47.26 -8.86
C ALA A 855 11.80 -46.55 -7.65
N VAL A 856 12.72 -47.24 -6.97
CA VAL A 856 13.41 -46.75 -5.78
C VAL A 856 14.92 -46.81 -6.01
N PHE A 857 15.52 -45.65 -6.26
CA PHE A 857 16.95 -45.49 -6.45
C PHE A 857 17.58 -45.13 -5.11
N LEU A 858 18.56 -45.92 -4.64
CA LEU A 858 19.23 -45.75 -3.34
C LEU A 858 20.73 -45.53 -3.55
N MET A 859 21.15 -44.29 -3.80
CA MET A 859 22.54 -43.96 -4.08
C MET A 859 23.28 -43.52 -2.81
N ARG A 860 24.48 -44.07 -2.56
CA ARG A 860 25.34 -43.71 -1.41
C ARG A 860 24.58 -43.68 -0.07
N CYS A 861 23.71 -44.66 0.16
CA CYS A 861 22.82 -44.72 1.32
C CYS A 861 23.33 -45.67 2.42
N THR A 862 23.15 -45.27 3.68
CA THR A 862 23.45 -46.09 4.87
C THR A 862 22.19 -46.33 5.69
N PHE A 863 21.96 -47.56 6.14
CA PHE A 863 20.83 -47.95 6.97
C PHE A 863 21.33 -48.74 8.19
N THR A 864 20.88 -48.36 9.39
CA THR A 864 21.44 -48.83 10.67
C THR A 864 20.35 -49.10 11.71
N THR A 865 20.23 -50.33 12.21
CA THR A 865 19.35 -50.65 13.36
C THR A 865 20.16 -50.84 14.65
N ALA A 866 19.57 -50.46 15.80
CA ALA A 866 20.27 -50.47 17.09
C ALA A 866 20.72 -51.86 17.62
N ALA A 867 20.28 -52.98 17.03
CA ALA A 867 20.75 -54.32 17.37
C ALA A 867 20.43 -55.32 16.24
N TRP A 868 21.35 -56.25 15.96
CA TRP A 868 21.08 -57.41 15.08
C TRP A 868 20.51 -58.57 15.90
N ASP A 869 19.22 -58.49 16.19
CA ASP A 869 18.45 -59.57 16.79
C ASP A 869 17.82 -60.43 15.66
N PRO A 870 18.14 -61.73 15.55
CA PRO A 870 17.56 -62.60 14.53
C PRO A 870 16.07 -62.91 14.74
N GLN A 871 15.48 -62.60 15.90
CA GLN A 871 14.04 -62.73 16.12
C GLN A 871 13.24 -61.48 15.70
N ILE A 872 13.89 -60.32 15.59
CA ILE A 872 13.25 -59.09 15.10
C ILE A 872 13.32 -59.08 13.57
N ARG A 873 12.18 -58.84 12.91
CA ARG A 873 12.10 -58.69 11.44
C ARG A 873 12.64 -57.32 11.06
N ASN A 874 13.91 -57.22 10.64
CA ASN A 874 14.56 -55.97 10.23
C ASN A 874 14.67 -55.93 8.70
N ALA A 875 13.68 -55.35 8.01
CA ALA A 875 13.67 -55.26 6.56
C ALA A 875 14.22 -53.91 6.04
N LEU A 876 14.86 -53.89 4.86
CA LEU A 876 15.09 -52.63 4.15
C LEU A 876 13.76 -52.08 3.62
N VAL A 877 13.02 -52.90 2.88
CA VAL A 877 11.68 -52.60 2.38
C VAL A 877 10.69 -53.64 2.89
N ALA A 878 9.45 -53.25 3.20
CA ALA A 878 8.40 -54.17 3.63
C ALA A 878 7.07 -53.89 2.93
N LEU A 879 6.36 -54.95 2.54
CA LEU A 879 5.02 -54.87 1.95
C LEU A 879 3.95 -55.08 3.02
N SER A 880 3.00 -54.15 3.10
CA SER A 880 1.95 -54.10 4.12
C SER A 880 0.57 -53.79 3.53
N GLY A 881 -0.49 -54.03 4.30
CA GLY A 881 -1.88 -53.69 3.96
C GLY A 881 -2.58 -54.61 2.94
N VAL A 882 -1.87 -55.57 2.32
CA VAL A 882 -2.42 -56.39 1.24
C VAL A 882 -3.43 -57.42 1.77
N THR A 883 -4.72 -57.09 1.70
CA THR A 883 -5.80 -58.03 2.06
C THR A 883 -6.07 -59.04 0.94
N SER A 884 -6.48 -60.25 1.31
CA SER A 884 -6.41 -61.48 0.49
C SER A 884 -7.39 -61.59 -0.69
N LYS A 885 -7.97 -60.49 -1.19
CA LYS A 885 -9.08 -60.49 -2.16
C LYS A 885 -8.81 -59.82 -3.51
N GLY A 886 -7.60 -59.33 -3.77
CA GLY A 886 -7.25 -58.68 -5.04
C GLY A 886 -5.90 -59.12 -5.59
N ASN A 887 -5.81 -59.30 -6.91
CA ASN A 887 -4.56 -59.57 -7.64
C ASN A 887 -3.71 -58.29 -7.78
N ALA A 888 -3.33 -57.68 -6.66
CA ALA A 888 -2.45 -56.51 -6.64
C ALA A 888 -1.02 -56.94 -6.98
N SER A 889 -0.58 -56.63 -8.20
CA SER A 889 0.80 -56.81 -8.65
C SER A 889 1.69 -55.64 -8.19
N CYS A 890 2.89 -55.96 -7.71
CA CYS A 890 3.89 -54.98 -7.32
C CYS A 890 5.12 -55.09 -8.22
N THR A 891 5.34 -54.10 -9.08
CA THR A 891 6.54 -53.95 -9.91
C THR A 891 7.50 -53.03 -9.17
N LEU A 892 8.69 -53.50 -8.82
CA LEU A 892 9.60 -52.79 -7.91
C LEU A 892 11.05 -52.80 -8.41
N MET A 893 11.49 -51.68 -8.98
CA MET A 893 12.86 -51.50 -9.48
C MET A 893 13.77 -50.93 -8.37
N PHE A 894 14.87 -51.61 -8.07
CA PHE A 894 15.92 -51.16 -7.15
C PHE A 894 17.26 -50.98 -7.87
N GLU A 895 17.79 -49.76 -7.82
CA GLU A 895 19.12 -49.43 -8.33
C GLU A 895 19.94 -48.76 -7.23
N SER A 896 21.20 -49.19 -7.06
CA SER A 896 22.09 -48.69 -6.02
C SER A 896 23.58 -48.83 -6.40
N ASP A 897 24.34 -47.76 -6.20
CA ASP A 897 25.79 -47.73 -6.41
C ASP A 897 26.57 -48.15 -5.15
N GLN A 898 26.13 -47.70 -3.97
CA GLN A 898 26.82 -47.82 -2.69
C GLN A 898 25.80 -47.91 -1.53
N LEU A 899 25.26 -49.10 -1.30
CA LEU A 899 24.34 -49.39 -0.20
C LEU A 899 25.06 -50.02 1.00
N THR A 900 24.96 -49.40 2.18
CA THR A 900 25.51 -49.95 3.43
C THR A 900 24.38 -50.33 4.39
N LEU A 901 24.32 -51.60 4.79
CA LEU A 901 23.26 -52.16 5.64
C LEU A 901 23.80 -52.74 6.95
N PHE A 902 23.64 -52.02 8.05
CA PHE A 902 23.92 -52.48 9.41
C PHE A 902 22.61 -52.91 10.09
N GLY A 903 22.55 -54.15 10.57
CA GLY A 903 21.41 -54.62 11.38
C GLY A 903 20.19 -55.13 10.59
N VAL A 904 20.19 -55.05 9.25
CA VAL A 904 19.12 -55.58 8.37
C VAL A 904 19.23 -57.11 8.22
N ASN A 905 18.10 -57.82 8.10
CA ASN A 905 18.03 -59.26 7.84
C ASN A 905 17.10 -59.68 6.68
N LEU A 906 16.33 -58.76 6.09
CA LEU A 906 15.52 -58.98 4.86
C LEU A 906 15.69 -57.80 3.88
N LEU A 907 15.81 -58.04 2.57
CA LEU A 907 15.77 -56.95 1.59
C LEU A 907 14.33 -56.44 1.36
N ILE A 908 13.41 -57.36 1.04
CA ILE A 908 11.98 -57.06 0.84
C ILE A 908 11.15 -58.03 1.70
N GLY A 909 10.70 -57.60 2.87
CA GLY A 909 9.86 -58.39 3.77
C GLY A 909 8.37 -58.28 3.46
N VAL A 910 7.56 -59.18 4.04
CA VAL A 910 6.10 -59.06 4.11
C VAL A 910 5.65 -58.99 5.57
N THR A 911 4.82 -57.99 5.90
CA THR A 911 4.24 -57.82 7.25
C THR A 911 2.78 -58.27 7.29
N THR A 912 2.56 -59.58 7.35
CA THR A 912 1.25 -60.19 7.62
C THR A 912 1.10 -60.48 9.12
N PRO A 913 0.09 -59.93 9.83
CA PRO A 913 -0.09 -60.17 11.27
C PRO A 913 -0.46 -61.62 11.66
N ASN A 914 -0.90 -62.44 10.71
CA ASN A 914 -1.35 -63.82 10.92
C ASN A 914 -0.78 -64.77 9.86
N ASN A 915 -0.67 -66.06 10.18
CA ASN A 915 -0.08 -67.11 9.33
C ASN A 915 -0.89 -67.47 8.05
N SER A 916 -1.88 -66.67 7.67
CA SER A 916 -2.59 -66.81 6.40
C SER A 916 -1.70 -66.38 5.24
N GLN A 917 -1.09 -67.36 4.54
CA GLN A 917 -0.25 -67.14 3.37
C GLN A 917 -0.97 -66.27 2.33
N THR A 918 -0.53 -65.01 2.23
CA THR A 918 -1.06 -64.03 1.29
C THR A 918 0.05 -63.75 0.28
N THR A 919 -0.09 -64.30 -0.92
CA THR A 919 0.92 -64.24 -1.97
C THR A 919 0.95 -62.86 -2.63
N VAL A 920 1.58 -61.90 -1.96
CA VAL A 920 1.91 -60.60 -2.54
C VAL A 920 3.00 -60.81 -3.58
N LEU A 921 2.58 -61.01 -4.84
CA LEU A 921 3.48 -61.22 -5.95
C LEU A 921 4.15 -59.91 -6.35
N VAL A 922 5.37 -59.73 -5.87
CA VAL A 922 6.34 -58.86 -6.55
C VAL A 922 6.59 -59.50 -7.91
N THR A 923 6.18 -58.85 -8.99
CA THR A 923 6.18 -59.41 -10.35
C THR A 923 7.58 -59.40 -10.94
N SER A 924 8.32 -58.31 -10.73
CA SER A 924 9.73 -58.18 -11.08
C SER A 924 10.49 -57.38 -10.03
N VAL A 925 11.74 -57.78 -9.78
CA VAL A 925 12.74 -56.94 -9.12
C VAL A 925 13.93 -56.80 -10.06
N VAL A 926 14.16 -55.59 -10.57
CA VAL A 926 15.45 -55.27 -11.20
C VAL A 926 16.42 -54.93 -10.08
N LEU A 927 17.60 -55.55 -10.07
CA LEU A 927 18.70 -55.23 -9.17
C LEU A 927 19.91 -54.77 -9.99
N ARG A 928 20.26 -53.49 -9.84
CA ARG A 928 21.51 -52.90 -10.35
C ARG A 928 22.35 -52.52 -9.15
N CYS A 929 23.41 -53.29 -8.87
CA CYS A 929 24.18 -53.19 -7.64
C CYS A 929 25.70 -53.18 -7.90
N GLY A 930 26.40 -52.19 -7.36
CA GLY A 930 27.80 -52.33 -6.98
C GLY A 930 27.88 -52.92 -5.56
N TRP A 931 28.41 -54.13 -5.38
CA TRP A 931 28.45 -54.86 -4.10
C TRP A 931 29.84 -55.49 -3.90
N TRP A 932 30.32 -55.77 -2.68
CA TRP A 932 29.64 -55.92 -1.38
C TRP A 932 30.07 -54.86 -0.32
N GLY A 933 29.25 -54.68 0.71
CA GLY A 933 29.48 -53.72 1.79
C GLY A 933 30.53 -54.14 2.83
N ARG A 934 31.18 -53.14 3.47
CA ARG A 934 32.09 -53.33 4.61
C ARG A 934 31.31 -53.43 5.93
N TYR A 935 31.14 -54.64 6.45
CA TYR A 935 30.69 -54.83 7.83
C TYR A 935 31.81 -54.51 8.82
N SER A 936 31.56 -53.58 9.74
CA SER A 936 32.38 -53.39 10.94
C SER A 936 31.99 -54.45 11.98
N PHE A 937 32.72 -55.57 12.03
CA PHE A 937 32.36 -56.71 12.87
C PHE A 937 32.57 -56.43 14.36
N THR A 938 31.48 -56.46 15.13
CA THR A 938 31.47 -56.40 16.60
C THR A 938 30.71 -57.57 17.24
N SER A 939 30.18 -58.50 16.44
CA SER A 939 29.44 -59.69 16.87
C SER A 939 29.61 -60.85 15.87
N SER A 940 28.90 -61.97 16.06
CA SER A 940 29.19 -63.24 15.37
C SER A 940 28.92 -63.22 13.85
N LEU A 941 29.61 -64.10 13.12
CA LEU A 941 29.63 -64.15 11.64
C LEU A 941 28.35 -64.70 10.99
N SER A 942 27.28 -64.93 11.76
CA SER A 942 26.00 -65.44 11.26
C SER A 942 25.26 -64.56 10.22
N PRO A 943 25.43 -63.20 10.16
CA PRO A 943 24.90 -62.40 9.05
C PRO A 943 25.48 -62.81 7.70
N ILE A 944 26.78 -63.12 7.65
CA ILE A 944 27.46 -63.55 6.41
C ILE A 944 26.87 -64.89 5.94
N HIS A 945 26.58 -65.81 6.87
CA HIS A 945 25.93 -67.07 6.53
C HIS A 945 24.51 -66.90 5.97
N LEU A 946 23.75 -65.88 6.38
CA LEU A 946 22.43 -65.58 5.81
C LEU A 946 22.53 -64.91 4.44
N ALA A 947 23.48 -63.99 4.25
CA ALA A 947 23.74 -63.33 2.98
C ALA A 947 24.25 -64.32 1.91
N MET A 948 25.28 -65.12 2.23
CA MET A 948 25.84 -66.13 1.31
C MET A 948 24.82 -67.23 0.96
N LYS A 949 23.92 -67.62 1.88
CA LYS A 949 22.84 -68.57 1.58
C LYS A 949 21.68 -67.97 0.78
N GLY A 950 21.80 -66.74 0.27
CA GLY A 950 20.76 -66.05 -0.51
C GLY A 950 19.49 -65.70 0.28
N LYS A 951 19.42 -66.00 1.58
CA LYS A 951 18.22 -65.80 2.42
C LYS A 951 17.88 -64.32 2.64
N LEU A 952 18.80 -63.39 2.39
CA LEU A 952 18.51 -61.95 2.36
C LEU A 952 17.52 -61.58 1.24
N LEU A 953 17.56 -62.31 0.11
CA LEU A 953 16.65 -62.16 -1.03
C LEU A 953 15.48 -63.17 -0.96
N ARG A 954 15.77 -64.46 -0.79
CA ARG A 954 14.78 -65.56 -0.83
C ARG A 954 14.60 -66.28 0.53
N GLY A 955 14.49 -65.52 1.62
CA GLY A 955 14.23 -66.05 2.98
C GLY A 955 12.74 -66.28 3.29
N GLU A 956 12.43 -67.01 4.37
CA GLU A 956 11.07 -67.47 4.75
C GLU A 956 10.02 -66.38 5.03
N ASN A 957 10.38 -65.10 4.95
CA ASN A 957 9.45 -63.96 5.07
C ASN A 957 9.69 -62.88 3.98
N THR A 958 10.30 -63.25 2.86
CA THR A 958 10.50 -62.36 1.71
C THR A 958 9.22 -62.17 0.90
N ALA A 959 9.16 -61.09 0.12
CA ALA A 959 8.21 -60.94 -0.98
C ALA A 959 8.75 -61.48 -2.34
N ILE A 960 10.04 -61.80 -2.44
CA ILE A 960 10.68 -62.32 -3.66
C ILE A 960 10.46 -63.84 -3.77
N THR A 961 9.38 -64.24 -4.44
CA THR A 961 9.06 -65.65 -4.69
C THR A 961 9.88 -66.23 -5.86
N PRO A 962 9.87 -67.56 -6.09
CA PRO A 962 10.41 -68.14 -7.32
C PRO A 962 9.73 -67.64 -8.62
N ALA A 963 8.49 -67.15 -8.53
CA ALA A 963 7.75 -66.54 -9.64
C ALA A 963 8.08 -65.04 -9.84
N THR A 964 8.82 -64.41 -8.93
CA THR A 964 9.29 -63.03 -9.07
C THR A 964 10.44 -62.99 -10.07
N THR A 965 10.27 -62.25 -11.17
CA THR A 965 11.31 -62.10 -12.20
C THR A 965 12.43 -61.20 -11.67
N VAL A 966 13.53 -61.80 -11.20
CA VAL A 966 14.70 -61.06 -10.71
C VAL A 966 15.67 -60.81 -11.86
N ALA A 967 15.76 -59.56 -12.30
CA ALA A 967 16.66 -59.13 -13.37
C ALA A 967 17.90 -58.45 -12.77
N ALA A 968 18.99 -59.19 -12.61
CA ALA A 968 20.30 -58.61 -12.31
C ALA A 968 20.88 -57.98 -13.58
N VAL A 969 21.16 -56.68 -13.56
CA VAL A 969 21.68 -55.94 -14.72
C VAL A 969 23.02 -55.28 -14.37
N SER A 970 24.04 -55.55 -15.18
CA SER A 970 25.36 -54.91 -15.03
C SER A 970 25.30 -53.49 -15.62
N GLY A 971 25.62 -52.48 -14.80
CA GLY A 971 25.68 -51.07 -15.21
C GLY A 971 24.53 -50.21 -14.66
N THR A 972 24.83 -48.94 -14.37
CA THR A 972 23.86 -47.95 -13.88
C THR A 972 23.10 -47.33 -15.06
N LEU A 973 21.92 -46.76 -14.78
CA LEU A 973 21.16 -45.97 -15.77
C LEU A 973 21.79 -44.61 -16.07
N LEU A 974 22.66 -44.11 -15.20
CA LEU A 974 23.28 -42.77 -15.30
C LEU A 974 24.65 -42.76 -16.02
N ALA A 975 25.29 -43.90 -16.25
CA ALA A 975 26.55 -43.97 -17.00
C ALA A 975 26.74 -45.34 -17.68
N PRO A 976 26.87 -45.40 -19.03
CA PRO A 976 27.22 -46.64 -19.74
C PRO A 976 28.71 -46.96 -19.55
N ALA A 977 29.06 -47.59 -18.44
CA ALA A 977 30.42 -48.05 -18.17
C ALA A 977 30.84 -49.17 -19.14
N PRO A 978 32.04 -49.09 -19.75
CA PRO A 978 32.52 -50.14 -20.65
C PRO A 978 32.86 -51.43 -19.88
N SER A 979 32.25 -52.55 -20.30
CA SER A 979 32.69 -53.93 -20.03
C SER A 979 33.03 -54.30 -18.57
N ALA A 980 32.08 -54.14 -17.64
CA ALA A 980 32.15 -54.72 -16.29
C ALA A 980 31.43 -56.09 -16.23
N THR A 981 32.03 -57.13 -16.81
CA THR A 981 31.42 -58.46 -17.04
C THR A 981 31.36 -59.40 -15.81
N GLN A 982 31.21 -58.87 -14.59
CA GLN A 982 31.36 -59.66 -13.34
C GLN A 982 30.09 -59.81 -12.46
N CYS A 983 28.95 -59.24 -12.81
CA CYS A 983 27.70 -59.47 -12.04
C CYS A 983 26.91 -60.72 -12.48
N ALA A 984 27.37 -61.45 -13.51
CA ALA A 984 26.67 -62.59 -14.11
C ALA A 984 27.23 -63.95 -13.64
N LEU A 985 26.92 -64.35 -12.41
CA LEU A 985 26.97 -65.77 -12.01
C LEU A 985 25.62 -66.42 -12.34
N PRO A 986 25.59 -67.62 -12.97
CA PRO A 986 24.34 -68.27 -13.35
C PRO A 986 23.56 -68.73 -12.11
N TRP A 987 22.36 -68.19 -11.92
CA TRP A 987 21.47 -68.54 -10.81
C TRP A 987 20.79 -69.89 -11.09
N ASN A 988 21.40 -70.99 -10.65
CA ASN A 988 20.74 -72.29 -10.65
C ASN A 988 19.69 -72.33 -9.52
N ASN A 989 18.49 -72.87 -9.78
CA ASN A 989 17.36 -72.71 -8.86
C ASN A 989 17.36 -73.68 -7.66
N ASP A 990 18.16 -74.74 -7.69
CA ASP A 990 18.23 -75.74 -6.63
C ASP A 990 19.22 -75.32 -5.52
N GLY A 991 18.76 -75.36 -4.26
CA GLY A 991 19.50 -74.87 -3.11
C GLY A 991 20.72 -75.73 -2.75
N GLY A 992 21.88 -75.42 -3.33
CA GLY A 992 23.15 -76.14 -3.14
C GLY A 992 24.29 -75.31 -2.54
N SER A 993 25.31 -76.01 -2.04
CA SER A 993 26.49 -75.43 -1.37
C SER A 993 27.38 -74.57 -2.27
N TRP A 994 28.05 -73.57 -1.69
CA TRP A 994 29.17 -72.89 -2.33
C TRP A 994 30.44 -73.75 -2.22
N THR A 995 30.89 -74.34 -3.31
CA THR A 995 32.24 -74.92 -3.45
C THR A 995 32.80 -74.56 -4.83
N PRO A 996 33.93 -73.83 -4.92
CA PRO A 996 34.53 -73.50 -6.20
C PRO A 996 35.27 -74.72 -6.76
N THR A 997 34.85 -75.20 -7.92
CA THR A 997 35.59 -76.22 -8.68
C THR A 997 36.44 -75.52 -9.74
N GLU A 998 37.77 -75.59 -9.63
CA GLU A 998 38.65 -75.15 -10.73
C GLU A 998 38.49 -76.07 -11.94
N THR A 999 38.37 -75.49 -13.14
CA THR A 999 38.67 -76.16 -14.41
C THR A 999 39.51 -75.24 -15.29
N ARG A 1000 40.76 -75.64 -15.54
CA ARG A 1000 41.66 -74.97 -16.48
C ARG A 1000 41.32 -75.36 -17.93
N GLY A 1001 41.38 -74.40 -18.85
CA GLY A 1001 41.30 -74.65 -20.29
C GLY A 1001 42.11 -73.59 -21.05
N LEU A 1002 42.94 -74.02 -22.02
CA LEU A 1002 43.91 -73.18 -22.74
C LEU A 1002 43.54 -73.02 -24.22
N SER A 1003 43.48 -71.78 -24.69
CA SER A 1003 43.80 -71.36 -26.08
C SER A 1003 43.86 -69.83 -26.09
N SER A 1004 44.94 -69.14 -26.51
CA SER A 1004 45.79 -69.25 -27.72
C SER A 1004 45.12 -68.68 -28.98
N ILE A 1005 45.61 -67.51 -29.41
CA ILE A 1005 45.72 -67.03 -30.81
C ILE A 1005 46.69 -65.83 -30.80
N THR A 1006 47.44 -65.64 -31.90
CA THR A 1006 48.62 -64.75 -31.96
C THR A 1006 48.48 -63.66 -33.04
N PHE A 1007 49.26 -62.58 -32.91
CA PHE A 1007 49.28 -61.38 -33.77
C PHE A 1007 49.66 -61.60 -35.24
N ALA A 1008 49.16 -60.72 -36.12
CA ALA A 1008 49.88 -60.23 -37.30
C ALA A 1008 49.35 -58.84 -37.78
N ASN A 1009 50.24 -57.83 -37.82
CA ASN A 1009 50.52 -56.79 -38.85
C ASN A 1009 49.37 -56.17 -39.72
N THR A 1010 49.46 -54.92 -40.25
CA THR A 1010 50.64 -54.09 -40.58
C THR A 1010 50.28 -52.58 -40.73
N VAL A 1011 51.19 -51.66 -40.31
CA VAL A 1011 51.77 -50.50 -41.07
C VAL A 1011 50.87 -49.64 -41.99
N SER A 1012 50.93 -48.30 -42.09
CA SER A 1012 51.53 -47.15 -41.35
C SER A 1012 50.90 -45.84 -41.92
N THR A 1013 51.21 -44.56 -41.60
CA THR A 1013 52.49 -43.80 -41.63
C THR A 1013 52.44 -42.47 -40.85
N TYR A 1014 53.61 -42.09 -40.29
CA TYR A 1014 54.16 -40.73 -40.11
C TYR A 1014 53.57 -39.67 -39.14
N HIS A 1015 54.50 -39.18 -38.30
CA HIS A 1015 54.48 -37.93 -37.52
C HIS A 1015 55.39 -36.89 -38.25
N PRO A 1016 55.28 -35.58 -37.97
CA PRO A 1016 56.15 -34.98 -36.94
C PRO A 1016 55.35 -34.04 -36.00
N THR A 1017 55.59 -33.91 -34.69
CA THR A 1017 56.82 -33.65 -33.90
C THR A 1017 57.50 -32.31 -34.19
N HIS A 1018 57.23 -31.31 -33.34
CA HIS A 1018 58.30 -30.55 -32.70
C HIS A 1018 57.88 -30.14 -31.27
N THR A 1019 58.81 -30.26 -30.34
CA THR A 1019 58.68 -30.02 -28.90
C THR A 1019 59.73 -28.98 -28.50
N ILE A 1020 59.54 -28.21 -27.40
CA ILE A 1020 60.55 -27.95 -26.33
C ILE A 1020 60.10 -26.83 -25.34
N THR A 1021 59.97 -27.25 -24.07
CA THR A 1021 60.16 -26.58 -22.75
C THR A 1021 59.56 -25.22 -22.33
N HIS A 1022 59.16 -25.22 -21.04
CA HIS A 1022 59.31 -24.20 -19.98
C HIS A 1022 60.59 -23.31 -20.05
N ASP A 1023 60.79 -22.21 -19.31
CA ASP A 1023 60.17 -21.74 -18.04
C ASP A 1023 60.06 -20.16 -17.95
N PRO A 1024 60.08 -19.40 -16.81
CA PRO A 1024 59.31 -18.14 -16.69
C PRO A 1024 60.14 -16.86 -16.40
N SER A 1025 59.50 -15.67 -16.26
CA SER A 1025 59.90 -14.57 -15.32
C SER A 1025 59.05 -13.27 -15.46
N ASN A 1026 59.33 -12.26 -14.62
CA ASN A 1026 58.57 -11.01 -14.43
C ASN A 1026 59.04 -9.82 -15.30
N SER A 1027 58.09 -9.01 -15.80
CA SER A 1027 58.07 -7.51 -15.82
C SER A 1027 56.88 -7.06 -16.69
N ARG A 1028 56.05 -6.04 -16.39
CA ARG A 1028 56.23 -4.69 -15.81
C ARG A 1028 56.84 -3.66 -16.78
N GLU A 1029 56.02 -3.05 -17.65
CA GLU A 1029 55.79 -1.59 -17.65
C GLU A 1029 54.60 -1.10 -18.51
N LYS A 1030 54.43 0.23 -18.65
CA LYS A 1030 53.28 0.94 -19.24
C LYS A 1030 53.59 1.50 -20.63
N THR A 1031 52.58 1.58 -21.52
CA THR A 1031 52.21 2.75 -22.37
C THR A 1031 50.95 2.39 -23.17
N SER A 1032 49.76 2.92 -22.83
CA SER A 1032 49.14 4.16 -23.33
C SER A 1032 48.41 4.03 -24.69
N LEU A 1033 47.07 4.12 -24.67
CA LEU A 1033 46.20 4.19 -25.85
C LEU A 1033 46.17 5.61 -26.45
N THR A 1034 45.79 5.70 -27.73
CA THR A 1034 45.04 6.84 -28.29
C THR A 1034 43.99 6.33 -29.30
N SER A 1035 42.94 7.14 -29.52
CA SER A 1035 41.76 6.88 -30.38
C SER A 1035 40.77 5.80 -29.89
N HIS A 1036 39.48 5.86 -30.25
CA HIS A 1036 38.53 6.99 -30.16
C HIS A 1036 37.08 6.44 -30.09
N LEU A 1037 36.11 7.31 -29.82
CA LEU A 1037 34.65 7.10 -29.78
C LEU A 1037 34.05 6.25 -30.92
N SER A 1038 32.89 5.57 -30.80
CA SER A 1038 31.99 5.30 -29.64
C SER A 1038 30.78 4.42 -30.04
N SER A 1039 30.33 3.50 -29.17
CA SER A 1039 28.92 3.04 -29.07
C SER A 1039 28.73 2.08 -27.89
N SER A 1040 28.02 2.50 -26.83
CA SER A 1040 27.88 1.73 -25.59
C SER A 1040 26.50 1.06 -25.44
N ARG A 1041 26.40 -0.24 -25.75
CA ARG A 1041 25.39 -1.13 -25.16
C ARG A 1041 25.90 -1.71 -23.85
N THR A 1042 25.41 -1.25 -22.71
CA THR A 1042 25.75 -1.82 -21.39
C THR A 1042 24.90 -3.05 -21.09
N VAL A 1043 25.43 -4.25 -21.42
CA VAL A 1043 24.93 -5.53 -20.90
C VAL A 1043 25.81 -5.93 -19.71
N SER A 1044 25.29 -5.79 -18.49
CA SER A 1044 26.03 -6.05 -17.25
C SER A 1044 26.01 -7.52 -16.83
N ASN A 1045 26.83 -8.35 -17.49
CA ASN A 1045 27.10 -9.72 -17.04
C ASN A 1045 28.03 -9.71 -15.81
N ALA A 1046 27.46 -9.73 -14.61
CA ALA A 1046 28.22 -9.89 -13.37
C ALA A 1046 28.37 -11.38 -13.01
N LYS A 1047 29.54 -11.97 -13.27
CA LYS A 1047 29.92 -13.26 -12.67
C LYS A 1047 30.36 -13.04 -11.22
N SER A 1048 29.67 -13.66 -10.26
CA SER A 1048 30.14 -13.72 -8.88
C SER A 1048 31.26 -14.74 -8.72
N VAL A 1049 32.29 -14.37 -7.95
CA VAL A 1049 33.32 -15.28 -7.43
C VAL A 1049 33.23 -15.23 -5.91
N THR A 1050 33.16 -16.40 -5.28
CA THR A 1050 32.89 -16.53 -3.84
C THR A 1050 34.13 -17.06 -3.13
N LEU A 1051 34.66 -16.34 -2.12
CA LEU A 1051 35.33 -16.93 -0.93
C LEU A 1051 35.69 -15.90 0.16
N ALA A 1052 34.98 -16.02 1.29
CA ALA A 1052 35.43 -15.94 2.70
C ALA A 1052 36.15 -14.72 3.35
N LEU A 1053 35.78 -14.56 4.64
CA LEU A 1053 36.55 -14.07 5.81
C LEU A 1053 36.71 -12.56 6.11
N PHE A 1054 35.92 -12.14 7.12
CA PHE A 1054 36.12 -11.08 8.13
C PHE A 1054 37.28 -10.06 7.96
N ARG A 1055 36.90 -8.77 7.88
CA ARG A 1055 37.21 -7.81 8.96
C ARG A 1055 36.28 -6.59 8.97
N THR A 1056 35.98 -6.07 10.15
CA THR A 1056 35.27 -4.80 10.37
C THR A 1056 36.20 -3.60 10.16
N LEU A 1057 35.78 -2.64 9.35
CA LEU A 1057 36.19 -1.24 9.44
C LEU A 1057 35.05 -0.34 8.91
N SER A 1058 34.81 0.77 9.60
CA SER A 1058 33.86 1.81 9.21
C SER A 1058 34.53 2.85 8.32
N PHE A 1059 33.82 3.41 7.34
CA PHE A 1059 34.06 4.78 6.87
C PHE A 1059 32.83 5.38 6.16
N SER A 1060 32.83 6.71 6.04
CA SER A 1060 31.74 7.57 5.54
C SER A 1060 31.46 7.45 4.04
N LEU A 1061 30.19 7.54 3.64
CA LEU A 1061 29.83 7.86 2.27
C LEU A 1061 29.93 9.38 2.01
N SER A 1062 30.73 9.76 1.02
CA SER A 1062 30.83 11.14 0.53
C SER A 1062 29.73 11.45 -0.50
N LYS A 1063 29.29 12.71 -0.56
CA LYS A 1063 28.45 13.19 -1.67
C LYS A 1063 29.29 13.27 -2.94
N SER A 1064 28.87 12.58 -4.00
CA SER A 1064 29.20 12.94 -5.38
C SER A 1064 27.96 13.53 -6.04
N GLY A 1065 28.08 14.75 -6.58
CA GLY A 1065 27.01 15.42 -7.32
C GLY A 1065 27.37 15.52 -8.79
N LEU A 1066 26.39 15.32 -9.66
CA LEU A 1066 26.42 15.74 -11.06
C LEU A 1066 25.15 16.52 -11.35
N SER A 1067 25.32 17.75 -11.82
CA SER A 1067 24.23 18.68 -12.13
C SER A 1067 23.70 18.45 -13.55
N ASN A 1068 22.46 18.89 -13.81
CA ASN A 1068 22.16 19.91 -14.84
C ASN A 1068 20.66 20.23 -14.94
N SER A 1069 20.22 21.21 -14.15
CA SER A 1069 19.16 22.17 -14.53
C SER A 1069 19.20 23.32 -13.51
N VAL A 1070 19.06 24.57 -13.97
CA VAL A 1070 19.13 25.75 -13.10
C VAL A 1070 17.76 26.43 -13.04
N VAL A 1071 17.17 26.42 -11.85
CA VAL A 1071 16.07 27.32 -11.45
C VAL A 1071 16.52 28.05 -10.20
N HIS A 1072 16.54 29.38 -10.24
CA HIS A 1072 17.06 30.22 -9.15
C HIS A 1072 16.03 30.42 -8.03
N THR A 1073 15.96 29.47 -7.09
CA THR A 1073 15.24 29.66 -5.82
C THR A 1073 16.17 30.30 -4.79
N VAL A 1074 16.00 31.60 -4.51
CA VAL A 1074 16.78 32.32 -3.50
C VAL A 1074 16.17 32.08 -2.10
N SER A 1075 16.68 31.08 -1.39
CA SER A 1075 16.29 30.81 0.00
C SER A 1075 17.17 31.58 0.99
N TYR A 1076 16.57 32.57 1.67
CA TYR A 1076 17.20 33.23 2.81
C TYR A 1076 17.22 32.29 4.04
N VAL A 1077 18.37 31.69 4.33
CA VAL A 1077 18.61 30.95 5.58
C VAL A 1077 19.37 31.84 6.55
N GLN A 1078 18.65 32.49 7.45
CA GLN A 1078 19.25 33.29 8.53
C GLN A 1078 19.54 32.39 9.74
N SER A 1079 20.78 31.89 9.83
CA SER A 1079 21.23 31.03 10.92
C SER A 1079 21.36 31.81 12.24
N TYR A 1080 20.42 31.61 13.16
CA TYR A 1080 20.62 31.92 14.57
C TYR A 1080 21.37 30.76 15.24
N SER A 1081 22.47 31.07 15.92
CA SER A 1081 23.22 30.14 16.77
C SER A 1081 23.02 30.53 18.24
N GLU A 1082 22.18 29.79 18.96
CA GLU A 1082 22.13 29.87 20.42
C GLU A 1082 22.97 28.74 21.02
N GLU A 1083 24.04 29.10 21.72
CA GLU A 1083 24.80 28.17 22.55
C GLU A 1083 23.95 27.80 23.78
N THR A 1084 23.72 26.51 24.00
CA THR A 1084 23.17 26.00 25.26
C THR A 1084 24.09 24.92 25.83
N THR A 1085 24.38 25.03 27.13
CA THR A 1085 25.46 24.30 27.79
C THR A 1085 25.06 22.87 28.16
N SER A 1086 26.02 21.95 28.04
CA SER A 1086 25.84 20.54 28.37
C SER A 1086 25.77 20.29 29.88
N HIS A 1087 24.66 19.74 30.37
CA HIS A 1087 24.58 19.12 31.68
C HIS A 1087 24.43 17.60 31.59
N THR A 1088 25.50 16.89 31.92
CA THR A 1088 25.52 15.43 32.08
C THR A 1088 24.71 15.02 33.32
N TYR A 1089 23.81 14.04 33.21
CA TYR A 1089 23.20 13.40 34.37
C TYR A 1089 23.19 11.86 34.26
N SER A 1090 23.53 11.22 35.37
CA SER A 1090 23.84 9.79 35.46
C SER A 1090 22.58 8.92 35.58
N ARG A 1091 22.61 7.74 34.95
CA ARG A 1091 21.54 6.73 35.00
C ARG A 1091 21.84 5.67 36.08
N PRO A 1092 21.00 5.47 37.10
CA PRO A 1092 21.07 4.30 37.95
C PRO A 1092 20.38 3.10 37.29
N LEU A 1093 21.00 1.91 37.43
CA LEU A 1093 20.30 0.64 37.32
C LEU A 1093 19.52 0.37 38.62
N LEU A 1094 18.37 -0.28 38.53
CA LEU A 1094 17.92 -1.22 39.56
C LEU A 1094 17.03 -2.30 38.94
N THR A 1095 16.97 -3.45 39.61
CA THR A 1095 16.33 -4.69 39.14
C THR A 1095 14.94 -4.87 39.74
N GLU A 1096 13.97 -5.27 38.93
CA GLU A 1096 12.70 -5.82 39.44
C GLU A 1096 12.70 -7.35 39.45
N SER A 1097 12.13 -7.92 40.51
CA SER A 1097 11.95 -9.36 40.74
C SER A 1097 10.49 -9.67 41.01
N SER A 1098 9.94 -10.71 40.37
CA SER A 1098 8.61 -11.23 40.69
C SER A 1098 8.51 -11.70 42.14
N PRO A 1099 7.29 -11.70 42.72
CA PRO A 1099 6.56 -12.97 42.78
C PRO A 1099 5.06 -12.83 42.40
N ALA A 1100 4.24 -13.83 42.71
CA ALA A 1100 2.90 -14.02 42.13
C ALA A 1100 1.80 -14.40 43.16
N LEU A 1101 0.56 -14.42 42.67
CA LEU A 1101 -0.61 -15.18 43.18
C LEU A 1101 -1.10 -14.92 44.63
N ARG A 1102 -2.29 -14.31 44.76
CA ARG A 1102 -3.53 -15.06 45.10
C ARG A 1102 -4.83 -14.24 44.99
N GLU A 1103 -5.96 -14.92 45.13
CA GLU A 1103 -7.34 -14.40 44.97
C GLU A 1103 -7.90 -13.77 46.26
N SER A 1104 -9.01 -13.00 46.15
CA SER A 1104 -10.31 -13.27 46.82
C SER A 1104 -11.15 -12.02 47.19
N THR A 1105 -12.47 -12.13 46.97
CA THR A 1105 -13.60 -11.51 47.71
C THR A 1105 -13.73 -9.98 47.90
N THR A 1106 -14.82 -9.45 47.35
CA THR A 1106 -15.65 -8.32 47.85
C THR A 1106 -16.51 -8.76 49.07
N PRO A 1107 -17.39 -7.93 49.71
CA PRO A 1107 -17.63 -6.47 49.59
C PRO A 1107 -17.66 -5.72 50.95
N SER A 1108 -17.78 -4.38 50.92
CA SER A 1108 -18.44 -3.62 52.01
C SER A 1108 -19.07 -2.31 51.50
N ARG A 1109 -20.14 -1.86 52.17
CA ARG A 1109 -20.75 -0.52 52.01
C ARG A 1109 -20.21 0.40 53.12
N PHE A 1110 -20.22 1.71 52.89
CA PHE A 1110 -20.96 2.62 53.79
C PHE A 1110 -21.37 3.92 53.06
N HIS A 1111 -22.35 4.62 53.62
CA HIS A 1111 -22.85 5.90 53.10
C HIS A 1111 -21.91 7.06 53.47
N HIS A 1112 -21.90 8.13 52.67
CA HIS A 1112 -22.41 9.42 53.16
C HIS A 1112 -22.82 10.32 51.99
N SER A 1113 -23.96 10.99 52.14
CA SER A 1113 -24.44 12.06 51.27
C SER A 1113 -23.97 13.41 51.78
N LEU A 1114 -23.66 14.36 50.88
CA LEU A 1114 -23.91 15.79 51.11
C LEU A 1114 -23.88 16.55 49.77
N THR A 1115 -24.89 17.38 49.54
CA THR A 1115 -24.81 18.51 48.61
C THR A 1115 -23.99 19.63 49.23
N PRO A 1116 -23.49 20.57 48.41
CA PRO A 1116 -23.90 21.95 48.67
C PRO A 1116 -24.27 22.73 47.40
N THR A 1117 -25.09 23.76 47.61
CA THR A 1117 -25.52 24.72 46.60
C THR A 1117 -24.55 25.89 46.43
N SER A 1118 -24.58 26.52 45.26
CA SER A 1118 -24.21 27.93 45.04
C SER A 1118 -24.84 28.81 46.16
N PRO A 1119 -24.16 29.83 46.73
CA PRO A 1119 -23.65 30.97 45.98
C PRO A 1119 -22.25 31.49 46.36
N TYR A 1120 -21.66 32.32 45.49
CA TYR A 1120 -21.26 33.69 45.87
C TYR A 1120 -20.91 34.53 44.63
N SER A 1121 -21.36 35.79 44.64
CA SER A 1121 -20.88 36.83 43.72
C SER A 1121 -19.76 37.63 44.38
N THR A 1122 -18.71 37.95 43.63
CA THR A 1122 -17.69 38.94 44.02
C THR A 1122 -17.41 39.88 42.84
N ALA A 1123 -17.27 41.17 43.14
CA ALA A 1123 -17.07 42.20 42.12
C ALA A 1123 -15.59 42.30 41.72
N PHE A 1124 -15.33 42.50 40.43
CA PHE A 1124 -13.99 42.84 39.94
C PHE A 1124 -13.83 44.37 39.88
N SER A 1125 -12.94 44.91 40.73
CA SER A 1125 -12.51 46.30 40.73
C SER A 1125 -11.02 46.34 41.08
N GLY A 1126 -10.24 47.10 40.32
CA GLY A 1126 -8.77 47.05 40.33
C GLY A 1126 -8.21 47.46 38.96
N THR A 1127 -8.35 48.74 38.57
CA THR A 1127 -7.33 49.80 38.76
C THR A 1127 -6.09 49.64 37.88
N ASN A 1128 -5.95 50.51 36.88
CA ASN A 1128 -4.78 50.60 36.01
C ASN A 1128 -3.52 51.03 36.79
N THR A 1129 -2.40 50.38 36.54
CA THR A 1129 -1.05 50.90 36.84
C THR A 1129 -0.21 50.91 35.57
N SER A 1130 -0.06 52.09 34.98
CA SER A 1130 0.76 52.31 33.78
C SER A 1130 2.24 52.44 34.13
N THR A 1131 3.05 51.44 33.77
CA THR A 1131 4.52 51.55 33.79
C THR A 1131 5.03 52.01 32.43
N SER A 1132 5.58 53.22 32.37
CA SER A 1132 6.25 53.74 31.19
C SER A 1132 7.64 53.11 31.04
N ILE A 1133 8.00 52.71 29.82
CA ILE A 1133 9.37 52.33 29.46
C ILE A 1133 9.85 53.25 28.33
N THR A 1134 10.95 53.94 28.59
CA THR A 1134 11.52 54.98 27.73
C THR A 1134 12.19 54.38 26.48
N PRO A 1135 11.96 54.92 25.27
CA PRO A 1135 12.57 54.37 24.05
C PRO A 1135 14.06 54.74 23.93
N THR A 1136 14.93 53.73 23.98
CA THR A 1136 16.37 53.91 23.76
C THR A 1136 16.68 54.16 22.29
N TYR A 1137 17.38 55.26 21.98
CA TYR A 1137 17.84 55.57 20.62
C TYR A 1137 18.87 54.53 20.11
N LEU A 1138 18.64 53.98 18.92
CA LEU A 1138 19.66 53.25 18.15
C LEU A 1138 19.68 53.68 16.69
N LYS A 1139 20.89 53.70 16.08
CA LYS A 1139 21.16 54.43 14.84
C LYS A 1139 20.65 53.73 13.59
N LYS A 1140 20.01 54.53 12.72
CA LYS A 1140 19.59 54.20 11.36
C LYS A 1140 20.81 54.08 10.43
N PRO A 1141 21.07 52.94 9.76
CA PRO A 1141 21.92 52.91 8.57
C PRO A 1141 21.08 53.31 7.35
N ARG A 1142 21.40 54.45 6.73
CA ARG A 1142 20.75 54.91 5.49
C ARG A 1142 21.37 54.15 4.31
N ARG A 1143 20.59 53.28 3.64
CA ARG A 1143 20.87 52.88 2.24
C ARG A 1143 19.65 53.17 1.39
N SER A 1144 19.76 54.24 0.60
CA SER A 1144 18.81 54.60 -0.44
C SER A 1144 19.12 53.82 -1.71
N PHE A 1145 18.17 53.02 -2.18
CA PHE A 1145 18.16 52.57 -3.57
C PHE A 1145 17.41 53.60 -4.41
N SER A 1146 18.12 54.22 -5.34
CA SER A 1146 17.56 55.11 -6.36
C SER A 1146 17.57 54.38 -7.70
N PHE A 1147 16.39 54.14 -8.28
CA PHE A 1147 16.29 53.70 -9.67
C PHE A 1147 16.27 54.95 -10.58
N THR A 1148 17.36 55.16 -11.32
CA THR A 1148 17.48 56.20 -12.34
C THR A 1148 16.90 55.72 -13.67
N THR A 1149 16.12 56.59 -14.33
CA THR A 1149 15.41 56.30 -15.59
C THR A 1149 16.21 56.67 -16.84
N SER A 1150 16.60 55.66 -17.62
CA SER A 1150 17.23 55.74 -18.96
C SER A 1150 17.39 54.31 -19.49
N GLN A 1151 17.13 53.91 -20.75
CA GLN A 1151 16.64 54.51 -22.00
C GLN A 1151 15.53 53.57 -22.55
N SER A 1152 14.43 53.98 -23.17
CA SER A 1152 14.32 54.59 -24.51
C SER A 1152 15.00 53.82 -25.65
N GLU A 1153 14.51 52.61 -25.95
CA GLU A 1153 14.56 52.06 -27.32
C GLU A 1153 13.15 51.86 -27.86
N SER A 1154 12.94 52.28 -29.11
CA SER A 1154 11.70 52.12 -29.85
C SER A 1154 11.88 51.03 -30.91
N LEU A 1155 10.87 50.19 -31.13
CA LEU A 1155 10.65 49.59 -32.45
C LEU A 1155 9.19 49.11 -32.62
N GLN A 1156 8.56 49.71 -33.63
CA GLN A 1156 7.45 49.21 -34.47
C GLN A 1156 6.35 48.30 -33.87
N SER A 1157 5.12 48.80 -33.95
CA SER A 1157 3.91 47.98 -33.94
C SER A 1157 3.88 47.00 -35.12
N SER A 1158 3.24 45.85 -34.90
CA SER A 1158 2.82 44.94 -35.98
C SER A 1158 1.42 44.41 -35.67
N THR A 1159 0.42 45.02 -36.30
CA THR A 1159 -0.99 44.66 -36.15
C THR A 1159 -1.24 43.31 -36.83
N ALA A 1160 -1.47 42.25 -36.05
CA ALA A 1160 -1.76 40.92 -36.56
C ALA A 1160 -3.19 40.49 -36.20
N THR A 1161 -4.09 40.53 -37.18
CA THR A 1161 -5.50 40.15 -37.01
C THR A 1161 -5.62 38.65 -36.77
N LEU A 1162 -6.13 38.22 -35.60
CA LEU A 1162 -6.26 36.80 -35.29
C LEU A 1162 -7.49 36.20 -36.00
N ALA A 1163 -7.26 35.60 -37.17
CA ALA A 1163 -8.27 34.84 -37.90
C ALA A 1163 -8.35 33.39 -37.40
N SER A 1164 -9.57 32.88 -37.23
CA SER A 1164 -9.84 31.53 -36.68
C SER A 1164 -9.36 30.39 -37.61
N PRO A 1165 -8.55 29.43 -37.13
CA PRO A 1165 -8.21 28.23 -37.89
C PRO A 1165 -9.13 27.05 -37.52
N SER A 1166 -10.33 27.00 -38.11
CA SER A 1166 -11.12 25.76 -38.12
C SER A 1166 -10.53 24.77 -39.13
N ARG A 1167 -9.87 23.71 -38.67
CA ARG A 1167 -9.43 22.61 -39.56
C ARG A 1167 -9.43 21.24 -38.88
N SER A 1168 -10.31 20.37 -39.37
CA SER A 1168 -10.28 18.93 -39.14
C SER A 1168 -9.20 18.26 -40.01
N PRO A 1169 -8.53 17.21 -39.53
CA PRO A 1169 -7.74 16.29 -40.35
C PRO A 1169 -8.62 15.13 -40.88
N SER A 1170 -8.53 14.85 -42.18
CA SER A 1170 -9.20 13.72 -42.82
C SER A 1170 -8.33 12.44 -42.84
N THR A 1171 -8.97 11.29 -43.07
CA THR A 1171 -8.39 9.94 -42.98
C THR A 1171 -7.71 9.45 -44.26
N PHE A 1172 -6.68 8.61 -44.12
CA PHE A 1172 -6.24 7.46 -44.96
C PHE A 1172 -4.88 6.97 -44.40
N SER A 1173 -4.50 5.70 -44.23
CA SER A 1173 -5.17 4.39 -44.02
C SER A 1173 -4.08 3.42 -43.46
N LYS A 1174 -4.11 2.07 -43.41
CA LYS A 1174 -4.94 0.97 -43.94
C LYS A 1174 -4.54 -0.33 -43.19
N SER A 1175 -5.46 -1.14 -42.64
CA SER A 1175 -5.41 -2.64 -42.74
C SER A 1175 -6.40 -3.40 -41.83
N LEU A 1176 -6.87 -4.53 -42.38
CA LEU A 1176 -7.45 -5.75 -41.77
C LEU A 1176 -8.46 -5.67 -40.61
N THR A 1177 -9.73 -5.93 -40.94
CA THR A 1177 -10.77 -6.37 -40.01
C THR A 1177 -10.84 -7.89 -40.00
N ILE A 1178 -10.93 -8.52 -38.83
CA ILE A 1178 -11.34 -9.93 -38.67
C ILE A 1178 -12.54 -9.98 -37.72
N GLN A 1179 -13.54 -10.78 -38.05
CA GLN A 1179 -14.86 -10.81 -37.40
C GLN A 1179 -15.16 -12.19 -36.82
N PRO A 1180 -15.54 -12.26 -35.53
CA PRO A 1180 -16.49 -13.25 -35.03
C PRO A 1180 -17.74 -12.52 -34.48
N PHE A 1181 -18.93 -12.72 -35.03
CA PHE A 1181 -19.83 -13.87 -34.81
C PHE A 1181 -20.42 -13.97 -33.38
N LEU A 1182 -21.63 -13.41 -33.25
CA LEU A 1182 -22.76 -13.86 -32.42
C LEU A 1182 -22.47 -14.31 -30.97
N SER A 1183 -22.65 -13.39 -30.01
CA SER A 1183 -23.11 -13.72 -28.67
C SER A 1183 -24.64 -13.60 -28.60
N THR A 1184 -25.33 -14.69 -28.28
CA THR A 1184 -26.79 -14.70 -28.10
C THR A 1184 -27.18 -14.05 -26.77
N THR A 1185 -28.06 -13.04 -26.82
CA THR A 1185 -28.70 -12.48 -25.64
C THR A 1185 -29.73 -13.45 -25.05
N MET A 1186 -29.57 -13.87 -23.80
CA MET A 1186 -30.67 -14.36 -22.97
C MET A 1186 -30.96 -13.39 -21.84
N THR A 1187 -32.23 -12.98 -21.73
CA THR A 1187 -32.71 -12.02 -20.75
C THR A 1187 -33.46 -12.70 -19.61
N GLY A 1188 -33.12 -12.35 -18.37
CA GLY A 1188 -34.06 -12.38 -17.24
C GLY A 1188 -33.96 -13.57 -16.29
N ALA A 1189 -33.66 -13.25 -15.02
CA ALA A 1189 -34.21 -13.90 -13.83
C ALA A 1189 -34.10 -12.92 -12.64
N SER A 1190 -35.11 -12.88 -11.77
CA SER A 1190 -35.14 -12.01 -10.58
C SER A 1190 -34.31 -12.58 -9.42
N PRO A 1191 -33.81 -11.75 -8.49
CA PRO A 1191 -33.16 -12.26 -7.27
C PRO A 1191 -34.18 -12.95 -6.36
N LEU A 1192 -33.96 -14.24 -6.08
CA LEU A 1192 -34.68 -14.99 -5.06
C LEU A 1192 -33.80 -15.15 -3.82
N THR A 1193 -34.33 -14.75 -2.66
CA THR A 1193 -33.72 -14.99 -1.36
C THR A 1193 -33.93 -16.43 -0.91
N SER A 1194 -32.86 -17.18 -0.67
CA SER A 1194 -32.94 -18.51 -0.03
C SER A 1194 -31.80 -18.72 0.96
N THR A 1195 -32.12 -18.65 2.25
CA THR A 1195 -31.30 -19.24 3.31
C THR A 1195 -31.47 -20.76 3.30
N SER A 1196 -30.38 -21.52 3.21
CA SER A 1196 -30.42 -22.97 3.51
C SER A 1196 -29.10 -23.45 4.11
N THR A 1197 -29.18 -24.05 5.29
CA THR A 1197 -28.19 -25.00 5.81
C THR A 1197 -28.37 -26.34 5.09
N HIS A 1198 -27.30 -27.09 4.82
CA HIS A 1198 -27.34 -28.56 5.01
C HIS A 1198 -25.98 -29.24 5.09
N ASN A 1199 -25.99 -30.43 5.70
CA ASN A 1199 -24.85 -31.33 5.86
C ASN A 1199 -24.66 -32.27 4.65
N THR A 1200 -23.40 -32.63 4.40
CA THR A 1200 -22.87 -33.95 3.95
C THR A 1200 -23.37 -34.63 2.65
N SER A 1201 -22.39 -35.21 1.95
CA SER A 1201 -22.51 -36.43 1.11
C SER A 1201 -23.24 -36.34 -0.24
N THR A 1202 -22.45 -36.36 -1.33
CA THR A 1202 -22.77 -37.17 -2.52
C THR A 1202 -21.49 -37.58 -3.25
N THR A 1203 -21.49 -38.78 -3.84
CA THR A 1203 -20.43 -39.31 -4.71
C THR A 1203 -20.54 -38.75 -6.13
N PRO A 1204 -19.44 -38.40 -6.81
CA PRO A 1204 -19.47 -38.05 -8.23
C PRO A 1204 -19.54 -39.31 -9.09
N THR A 1205 -20.58 -39.44 -9.91
CA THR A 1205 -20.64 -40.43 -10.99
C THR A 1205 -19.85 -39.95 -12.21
N THR A 1206 -19.13 -40.86 -12.86
CA THR A 1206 -18.37 -40.56 -14.08
C THR A 1206 -19.29 -40.41 -15.29
N LEU A 1207 -19.17 -39.29 -16.00
CA LEU A 1207 -19.82 -39.06 -17.28
C LEU A 1207 -18.77 -38.81 -18.36
N THR A 1208 -18.50 -39.85 -19.16
CA THR A 1208 -17.63 -39.75 -20.33
C THR A 1208 -18.37 -39.13 -21.50
N SER A 1209 -17.83 -38.06 -22.08
CA SER A 1209 -18.17 -37.63 -23.43
C SER A 1209 -16.90 -37.34 -24.24
N VAL A 1210 -16.95 -37.69 -25.52
CA VAL A 1210 -15.81 -37.59 -26.45
C VAL A 1210 -16.07 -36.44 -27.43
N THR A 1211 -15.10 -35.55 -27.57
CA THR A 1211 -15.00 -34.64 -28.71
C THR A 1211 -13.53 -34.44 -29.08
N GLN A 1212 -13.06 -35.21 -30.05
CA GLN A 1212 -11.80 -34.89 -30.73
C GLN A 1212 -11.97 -33.61 -31.54
N CYS A 1213 -11.02 -32.67 -31.43
CA CYS A 1213 -10.89 -31.57 -32.36
C CYS A 1213 -9.48 -31.60 -32.95
N ASN A 1214 -9.34 -32.18 -34.14
CA ASN A 1214 -8.08 -32.16 -34.88
C ASN A 1214 -7.86 -30.76 -35.45
N ILE A 1215 -6.78 -30.09 -35.02
CA ILE A 1215 -6.26 -28.90 -35.69
C ILE A 1215 -4.83 -29.22 -36.13
N VAL A 1216 -4.52 -28.96 -37.40
CA VAL A 1216 -3.27 -29.33 -38.05
C VAL A 1216 -2.18 -28.31 -37.72
N SER A 1217 -1.07 -28.80 -37.17
CA SER A 1217 0.13 -27.99 -36.91
C SER A 1217 0.87 -27.66 -38.22
N PRO A 1218 1.20 -26.39 -38.51
CA PRO A 1218 2.12 -26.05 -39.58
C PRO A 1218 3.56 -26.43 -39.20
N SER A 1219 4.29 -27.06 -40.11
CA SER A 1219 5.68 -27.48 -39.92
C SER A 1219 6.65 -26.33 -40.21
N HIS A 1220 7.61 -26.10 -39.30
CA HIS A 1220 8.86 -25.43 -39.64
C HIS A 1220 10.04 -26.04 -38.87
N SER A 1221 11.04 -26.49 -39.62
CA SER A 1221 12.27 -27.08 -39.12
C SER A 1221 13.46 -26.14 -39.35
N VAL A 1222 14.26 -25.90 -38.31
CA VAL A 1222 15.62 -25.37 -38.43
C VAL A 1222 16.51 -26.09 -37.41
N ASN A 1223 17.63 -26.63 -37.88
CA ASN A 1223 18.63 -27.27 -37.02
C ASN A 1223 19.56 -26.23 -36.40
N SER A 1224 20.03 -26.47 -35.17
CA SER A 1224 21.34 -25.99 -34.71
C SER A 1224 21.98 -27.03 -33.80
N THR A 1225 23.32 -27.12 -33.84
CA THR A 1225 24.09 -28.28 -33.36
C THR A 1225 24.63 -28.12 -31.94
N HIS A 1226 24.79 -29.23 -31.23
CA HIS A 1226 25.50 -29.27 -29.95
C HIS A 1226 26.99 -28.92 -30.07
N SER A 1227 27.51 -28.21 -29.07
CA SER A 1227 28.91 -28.31 -28.64
C SER A 1227 28.99 -28.09 -27.13
N VAL A 1228 29.28 -29.15 -26.36
CA VAL A 1228 29.46 -29.08 -24.90
C VAL A 1228 30.92 -29.39 -24.58
N SER A 1229 31.65 -28.38 -24.08
CA SER A 1229 33.02 -28.54 -23.61
C SER A 1229 33.04 -29.01 -22.16
N ILE A 1230 33.49 -30.24 -21.90
CA ILE A 1230 33.79 -30.71 -20.53
C ILE A 1230 35.30 -30.64 -20.33
N ILE A 1231 35.73 -29.82 -19.37
CA ILE A 1231 37.12 -29.78 -18.90
C ILE A 1231 37.26 -30.82 -17.79
N VAL A 1232 38.23 -31.74 -17.94
CA VAL A 1232 38.52 -32.80 -16.97
C VAL A 1232 39.77 -32.40 -16.16
N PRO A 1233 39.65 -32.16 -14.83
CA PRO A 1233 40.80 -32.10 -13.94
C PRO A 1233 41.43 -33.50 -13.82
N ALA A 1234 42.76 -33.58 -13.78
CA ALA A 1234 43.48 -34.84 -13.71
C ALA A 1234 43.22 -35.59 -12.38
N VAL A 1235 43.11 -36.92 -12.46
CA VAL A 1235 43.18 -37.81 -11.30
C VAL A 1235 44.63 -38.26 -11.14
N GLU A 1236 45.27 -37.83 -10.06
CA GLU A 1236 46.61 -38.30 -9.69
C GLU A 1236 46.54 -39.68 -9.04
N LEU A 1237 47.41 -40.60 -9.47
CA LEU A 1237 47.27 -42.04 -9.21
C LEU A 1237 48.40 -42.54 -8.30
N VAL A 1238 48.19 -42.43 -6.99
CA VAL A 1238 49.15 -42.90 -5.98
C VAL A 1238 48.89 -44.37 -5.64
N LEU A 1239 49.83 -45.25 -6.02
CA LEU A 1239 49.86 -46.65 -5.62
C LEU A 1239 50.43 -46.79 -4.20
N GLY A 1240 49.67 -47.43 -3.30
CA GLY A 1240 50.12 -47.77 -1.94
C GLY A 1240 49.73 -49.21 -1.59
N ALA A 1241 50.72 -50.09 -1.46
CA ALA A 1241 50.54 -51.55 -1.37
C ALA A 1241 50.24 -52.06 0.06
N PRO A 1242 49.66 -53.27 0.22
CA PRO A 1242 49.17 -53.76 1.51
C PRO A 1242 50.22 -54.53 2.32
N ALA A 1243 50.47 -54.13 3.58
CA ALA A 1243 51.40 -54.83 4.49
C ALA A 1243 51.08 -54.77 6.00
N ALA A 1244 49.88 -54.32 6.42
CA ALA A 1244 49.61 -53.98 7.83
C ALA A 1244 48.78 -55.01 8.64
N ILE A 1245 48.07 -55.93 8.01
CA ILE A 1245 47.02 -56.76 8.68
C ILE A 1245 47.49 -58.21 8.96
N GLN A 1246 48.81 -58.46 8.99
CA GLN A 1246 49.38 -59.71 9.53
C GLN A 1246 50.00 -59.54 10.95
N ALA A 1247 50.13 -58.31 11.46
CA ALA A 1247 50.67 -58.06 12.80
C ALA A 1247 49.63 -58.11 13.94
N ALA A 1248 48.37 -57.75 13.66
CA ALA A 1248 47.33 -57.65 14.69
C ALA A 1248 46.76 -59.00 15.15
N ALA A 1249 46.92 -60.06 14.35
CA ALA A 1249 46.28 -61.37 14.58
C ALA A 1249 46.96 -62.25 15.65
N PHE A 1250 48.03 -61.77 16.29
CA PHE A 1250 48.87 -62.58 17.20
C PHE A 1250 48.77 -62.20 18.70
N ILE A 1251 48.00 -61.16 19.05
CA ILE A 1251 47.95 -60.63 20.43
C ILE A 1251 46.63 -60.94 21.15
N SER A 1252 45.53 -61.19 20.44
CA SER A 1252 44.20 -61.46 21.05
C SER A 1252 43.99 -62.91 21.53
N PHE A 1253 45.06 -63.68 21.79
CA PHE A 1253 44.97 -65.10 22.18
C PHE A 1253 45.56 -65.40 23.58
N PHE A 1254 45.94 -64.37 24.33
CA PHE A 1254 46.31 -64.46 25.75
C PHE A 1254 45.58 -63.40 26.58
N PHE A 1255 45.56 -63.60 27.90
CA PHE A 1255 44.84 -62.82 28.93
C PHE A 1255 43.32 -63.03 29.00
N PHE A 1256 42.96 -64.22 29.47
CA PHE A 1256 41.71 -64.46 30.19
C PHE A 1256 42.04 -65.04 31.59
N THR A 1257 42.14 -64.20 32.63
CA THR A 1257 42.20 -64.64 34.05
C THR A 1257 41.92 -63.51 35.06
N SER A 1258 41.48 -63.90 36.27
CA SER A 1258 41.51 -63.15 37.55
C SER A 1258 40.85 -61.76 37.64
N SER A 1259 39.56 -61.79 37.97
CA SER A 1259 38.92 -61.10 39.12
C SER A 1259 39.71 -60.04 39.92
N LEU A 1260 39.08 -58.86 40.16
CA LEU A 1260 38.62 -58.42 41.49
C LEU A 1260 37.84 -57.07 41.43
N SER A 1261 37.07 -56.79 42.48
CA SER A 1261 36.46 -55.47 42.82
C SER A 1261 37.30 -54.84 43.97
N PRO A 1262 36.99 -53.66 44.60
CA PRO A 1262 35.73 -52.89 44.62
C PRO A 1262 35.90 -51.33 44.74
N ILE A 1263 34.86 -50.66 45.29
CA ILE A 1263 34.84 -49.36 46.02
C ILE A 1263 34.60 -48.04 45.25
N HIS A 1264 33.80 -47.17 45.91
CA HIS A 1264 33.49 -45.79 45.54
C HIS A 1264 34.68 -44.82 45.68
N LEU A 1265 34.68 -43.74 44.90
CA LEU A 1265 34.52 -42.40 45.48
C LEU A 1265 33.82 -41.45 44.51
N ALA A 1266 33.25 -40.36 45.03
CA ALA A 1266 32.60 -39.32 44.26
C ALA A 1266 33.31 -37.97 44.47
N MET A 1267 33.35 -37.12 43.45
CA MET A 1267 33.48 -35.68 43.65
C MET A 1267 32.79 -34.86 42.57
N LYS A 1268 32.43 -33.62 42.92
CA LYS A 1268 31.70 -32.66 42.08
C LYS A 1268 32.68 -31.81 41.28
N GLY A 1269 32.33 -31.48 40.03
CA GLY A 1269 32.94 -30.43 39.23
C GLY A 1269 31.85 -29.76 38.39
N LYS A 1270 31.91 -28.43 38.18
CA LYS A 1270 30.80 -27.64 37.65
C LYS A 1270 31.30 -26.62 36.61
N LEU A 1271 30.55 -26.49 35.50
CA LEU A 1271 30.58 -25.38 34.54
C LEU A 1271 31.94 -25.03 33.90
N LEU A 1272 32.05 -25.32 32.60
CA LEU A 1272 31.60 -24.36 31.59
C LEU A 1272 30.82 -25.08 30.49
#